data_AF-A0A928HJF7-F1
#
_entry.id   AF-A0A928HJF7-F1
#
_cell.length_a   1.000
_cell.length_b   1.000
_cell.length_c   1.000
_cell.angle_alpha   90.00
_cell.angle_beta   90.00
_cell.angle_gamma   90.00
#
_symmetry.space_group_name_H-M   'P 1'
#
loop_
_entity.id
_entity.type
_entity.pdbx_description
1 polymer ?
#
loop_
_entity_poly.entity_id
_entity_poly.type
_entity_poly.pdbx_seq_one_letter_code
_entity_poly.pdbx_strand_id
1 'polypeptide(L)'
;MGSMLYWECVKKNLRIFTKKYEKTVPPEEILMKFRVKFGFAFLLSLCLGWMVSSAFGETVSLRSSGGSEAETGIESAAEKDGSGVRVDFDSETGGILRLEFQGKTLVPEGDSFMPFDISQGEKETTNQKWIAWNDTEFLGLEQPDPQTVILRYRTGGWTVSLTWFWDSGKKMLGRKVKLSWNGGEEIKIRAFWWRFPTFLCEDGAYFFTPGQFPPQKHTIAEMDGKRSAWDRPGIVQLAKDCSLIFIHDHADPMMDQGGTEFARKMIPHEAQTAAGTENSGEKTGEKTGENSGEKTGEKTGVQVTQIFNIMGRIRPGDVQELGTTYLAFFAGDGEAALNSVHGCFERLGRTVPKDRPEVFQKLLLYSFHPGGSIGSNMQDLGGFSAAVPFVDRIAETGLNSVWMLPLEDRGIYWPRDYYRFQDGLGTGEEYRALVKRMHELGFYVMQDCVPHGGSNEFERAKQHPEWLVYDEDGSTFHYWCFDFNWPTWREYMKNVAKHYMKNYGVDGYRIDAVSGSKIPNWNPEIPYARASFAKLQAGFNMQRAIREGVKEESPVRGGVLAEVGNDFFGSVSDAVYDFAGCYHVFQSLRQDPPKEFVQNVRRWFHECQMGSMKGLLRMRHSESHDSLRSQYWYGVNAARAVVALTAMADGIPLIYQGQEVGNIETYARLFAVRKALPEMQNANFDYLGVTAPDGVWAVGYEKDGMRSVGFINFNDTPIDFELDVNALPGMERDAVKTVTEMLPGRRIAVQDGKVRVTLPPYGANVYALREVDFVPPSITAFESAPECAVPSENVLMLSGTEWKAYVNGTTGLLTSMTQNGKELLGTAVFSQAADSPAVCISSDEKKLVFLKKYGPVECRLTYRAENDRLLLSAEWLNGPAPQDCTLYFPCPKAGGWSARTAEGILRDRLFYRTDKTIDVNARHSIYWRPLELDVLYDSFYQPLWREASVSAEWSDAAVSFCFDETQIPARVRWLNRCEGRKVLTAAVSLNAPLNAELTNAWTVAIVPGTSSAGTPDLAASSAAESASGVPNTNFTLRPTAGGYFFENAFFSMTISRFGHIQNFVSKKTGRTIFSEGVLYTDYGFGTKGERYLNSNEVEAWARLDTLENGDVRLHFEGRLRKKDRFGRMPQPVSFVTEFTLGDSDSLKMRSRIDAPHAKNASEAFLAWMLNSPTIDEFDFRKDGRTIVSERPQELNARAWQTKNGDVMPDEMILKAVGVPLVTVTFTGSSHGLPANIFMDRKNFFLCFFDGKLNAPVPVSQDFEWTFQIH
;
A
#
# COMPACT_ATOMS: atom_id res chain seq x y z
N MET A 1 78.14 -7.63 -45.00
CA MET A 1 77.74 -8.85 -44.27
C MET A 1 76.47 -8.53 -43.49
N GLY A 2 75.36 -9.19 -43.83
CA GLY A 2 74.02 -8.90 -43.28
C GLY A 2 72.89 -9.16 -44.28
N SER A 3 73.19 -9.12 -45.58
CA SER A 3 72.24 -9.41 -46.68
C SER A 3 72.36 -10.82 -47.27
N MET A 4 73.20 -11.70 -46.71
CA MET A 4 73.37 -13.11 -47.12
C MET A 4 72.71 -14.14 -46.19
N LEU A 5 72.10 -13.72 -45.08
CA LEU A 5 71.49 -14.62 -44.08
C LEU A 5 69.95 -14.63 -44.07
N TYR A 6 69.29 -13.70 -44.77
CA TYR A 6 67.81 -13.65 -44.81
C TYR A 6 67.22 -14.42 -46.01
N TRP A 7 67.99 -14.59 -47.10
CA TRP A 7 67.54 -15.27 -48.32
C TRP A 7 67.56 -16.81 -48.22
N GLU A 8 68.27 -17.38 -47.24
CA GLU A 8 68.24 -18.83 -46.95
C GLU A 8 67.12 -19.24 -45.96
N CYS A 9 66.52 -18.28 -45.24
CA CYS A 9 65.39 -18.58 -44.34
C CYS A 9 64.05 -18.64 -45.11
N VAL A 10 63.90 -17.84 -46.17
CA VAL A 10 62.70 -17.82 -47.02
C VAL A 10 62.58 -19.06 -47.91
N LYS A 11 63.70 -19.69 -48.30
CA LYS A 11 63.70 -20.97 -49.06
C LYS A 11 63.27 -22.18 -48.22
N LYS A 12 63.29 -22.11 -46.89
CA LYS A 12 63.04 -23.26 -46.01
C LYS A 12 61.56 -23.41 -45.62
N ASN A 13 60.77 -22.33 -45.61
CA ASN A 13 59.33 -22.39 -45.30
C ASN A 13 58.41 -22.51 -46.53
N LEU A 14 58.91 -22.24 -47.73
CA LEU A 14 58.20 -22.49 -49.00
C LEU A 14 58.18 -23.97 -49.43
N ARG A 15 58.80 -24.88 -48.65
CA ARG A 15 58.81 -26.34 -48.88
C ARG A 15 57.72 -27.12 -48.13
N ILE A 16 56.87 -26.47 -47.34
CA ILE A 16 55.80 -27.14 -46.58
C ILE A 16 54.40 -26.87 -47.18
N PHE A 17 54.25 -25.88 -48.07
CA PHE A 17 52.95 -25.56 -48.67
C PHE A 17 52.63 -26.29 -49.99
N THR A 18 53.54 -27.11 -50.53
CA THR A 18 53.30 -28.00 -51.68
C THR A 18 53.14 -29.45 -51.26
N LYS A 19 52.07 -29.76 -50.51
CA LYS A 19 51.63 -31.16 -50.34
C LYS A 19 50.16 -31.33 -49.97
N LYS A 20 49.21 -30.67 -50.66
CA LYS A 20 47.83 -31.22 -50.70
C LYS A 20 46.85 -30.78 -51.80
N TYR A 21 47.20 -29.96 -52.79
CA TYR A 21 46.26 -29.71 -53.90
C TYR A 21 46.99 -29.62 -55.24
N GLU A 22 47.08 -30.76 -55.91
CA GLU A 22 47.37 -30.89 -57.33
C GLU A 22 46.06 -30.69 -58.12
N LYS A 23 46.20 -30.00 -59.28
CA LYS A 23 45.25 -29.85 -60.41
C LYS A 23 44.19 -28.75 -60.14
N THR A 24 44.11 -27.61 -60.85
CA THR A 24 44.39 -27.29 -62.27
C THR A 24 44.23 -25.77 -62.47
N VAL A 25 45.30 -24.99 -62.75
CA VAL A 25 45.25 -23.69 -63.47
C VAL A 25 46.64 -23.41 -64.10
N PRO A 26 46.76 -23.06 -65.41
CA PRO A 26 48.04 -22.72 -66.06
C PRO A 26 48.63 -21.36 -65.64
N PRO A 27 49.96 -21.19 -65.68
CA PRO A 27 50.69 -20.05 -65.10
C PRO A 27 50.84 -18.85 -66.06
N GLU A 28 49.72 -18.35 -66.61
CA GLU A 28 49.71 -17.12 -67.44
C GLU A 28 48.79 -16.00 -66.89
N GLU A 29 48.04 -16.24 -65.81
CA GLU A 29 47.14 -15.22 -65.20
C GLU A 29 47.68 -14.55 -63.92
N ILE A 30 48.88 -14.88 -63.44
CA ILE A 30 49.43 -14.37 -62.17
C ILE A 30 50.39 -13.16 -62.36
N LEU A 31 50.73 -12.81 -63.61
CA LEU A 31 51.75 -11.79 -63.92
C LEU A 31 51.22 -10.41 -64.35
N MET A 32 49.91 -10.13 -64.20
CA MET A 32 49.33 -8.83 -64.60
C MET A 32 48.74 -8.00 -63.44
N LYS A 33 48.97 -8.36 -62.17
CA LYS A 33 48.58 -7.56 -60.99
C LYS A 33 49.71 -7.26 -60.01
N PHE A 34 50.96 -7.26 -60.48
CA PHE A 34 52.12 -6.79 -59.71
C PHE A 34 52.94 -5.81 -60.53
N ARG A 35 52.43 -4.58 -60.66
CA ARG A 35 53.26 -3.43 -61.02
C ARG A 35 52.76 -2.17 -60.33
N VAL A 36 53.70 -1.55 -59.62
CA VAL A 36 53.75 -0.17 -59.13
C VAL A 36 53.11 0.10 -57.76
N LYS A 37 53.92 -0.14 -56.73
CA LYS A 37 54.01 0.76 -55.57
C LYS A 37 55.47 1.27 -55.46
N PHE A 38 55.58 2.52 -55.04
CA PHE A 38 56.76 3.26 -54.55
C PHE A 38 57.62 4.05 -55.54
N GLY A 39 57.21 5.31 -55.75
CA GLY A 39 58.11 6.45 -55.89
C GLY A 39 57.78 7.48 -54.80
N PHE A 40 58.46 7.39 -53.66
CA PHE A 40 58.42 8.37 -52.57
C PHE A 40 59.87 8.63 -52.16
N ALA A 41 60.49 9.70 -52.65
CA ALA A 41 61.74 10.27 -52.12
C ALA A 41 62.15 11.51 -52.93
N PHE A 42 61.56 12.68 -52.65
CA PHE A 42 62.29 13.95 -52.81
C PHE A 42 61.67 15.19 -52.13
N LEU A 43 60.52 15.11 -51.48
CA LEU A 43 59.83 16.29 -50.93
C LEU A 43 59.45 16.14 -49.45
N LEU A 44 60.33 15.54 -48.65
CA LEU A 44 60.18 15.51 -47.19
C LEU A 44 61.52 15.77 -46.49
N SER A 45 62.23 16.81 -46.97
CA SER A 45 63.49 17.31 -46.42
C SER A 45 63.39 18.75 -45.91
N LEU A 46 62.18 19.25 -45.64
CA LEU A 46 61.95 20.50 -44.92
C LEU A 46 60.88 20.29 -43.85
N CYS A 47 61.22 20.69 -42.62
CA CYS A 47 60.40 20.75 -41.41
C CYS A 47 60.41 19.51 -40.50
N LEU A 48 61.59 19.25 -39.90
CA LEU A 48 61.70 18.64 -38.57
C LEU A 48 62.35 19.67 -37.63
N GLY A 49 61.62 20.09 -36.59
CA GLY A 49 62.18 20.91 -35.50
C GLY A 49 61.14 21.61 -34.60
N TRP A 50 60.76 20.93 -33.51
CA TRP A 50 60.23 21.41 -32.20
C TRP A 50 58.73 21.80 -32.12
N MET A 51 57.80 20.93 -31.67
CA MET A 51 57.43 20.51 -30.29
C MET A 51 57.03 21.65 -29.33
N VAL A 52 55.74 21.72 -28.95
CA VAL A 52 55.20 21.50 -27.58
C VAL A 52 53.70 21.06 -27.65
N SER A 53 53.42 19.88 -27.10
CA SER A 53 52.16 19.39 -26.47
C SER A 53 50.83 19.30 -27.25
N SER A 54 50.48 18.09 -27.70
CA SER A 54 49.31 17.33 -27.17
C SER A 54 49.34 15.93 -27.75
N ALA A 55 49.58 14.94 -26.90
CA ALA A 55 49.38 13.54 -27.22
C ALA A 55 47.87 13.29 -27.22
N PHE A 56 47.29 13.00 -28.38
CA PHE A 56 45.99 12.35 -28.45
C PHE A 56 46.26 10.87 -28.69
N GLY A 57 45.94 10.04 -27.68
CA GLY A 57 45.97 8.58 -27.81
C GLY A 57 45.06 8.10 -28.94
N GLU A 58 45.30 6.88 -29.44
CA GLU A 58 44.39 6.26 -30.41
C GLU A 58 42.99 6.13 -29.80
N THR A 59 41.92 6.30 -30.59
CA THR A 59 40.53 6.21 -30.09
C THR A 59 39.84 4.99 -30.68
N VAL A 60 39.02 4.30 -29.88
CA VAL A 60 38.24 3.15 -30.34
C VAL A 60 36.75 3.43 -30.19
N SER A 61 36.03 3.42 -31.31
CA SER A 61 34.60 3.71 -31.37
C SER A 61 33.74 2.45 -31.40
N LEU A 62 32.70 2.46 -30.58
CA LEU A 62 31.55 1.58 -30.67
C LEU A 62 30.40 2.37 -31.32
N ARG A 63 29.97 1.93 -32.49
CA ARG A 63 28.90 2.57 -33.26
C ARG A 63 27.76 1.59 -33.52
N SER A 64 26.54 2.12 -33.53
CA SER A 64 25.33 1.33 -33.79
C SER A 64 25.15 0.91 -35.26
N SER A 65 26.08 1.22 -36.17
CA SER A 65 26.03 0.79 -37.58
C SER A 65 27.35 0.18 -38.04
N GLY A 66 27.26 -0.82 -38.90
CA GLY A 66 28.42 -1.55 -39.44
C GLY A 66 29.06 -0.84 -40.63
N GLY A 67 30.39 -0.73 -40.61
CA GLY A 67 31.24 -0.73 -41.81
C GLY A 67 31.69 0.62 -42.42
N SER A 68 32.97 0.90 -42.18
CA SER A 68 33.96 1.75 -42.90
C SER A 68 33.74 3.27 -42.98
N GLU A 69 34.56 4.03 -42.23
CA GLU A 69 35.06 5.32 -42.69
C GLU A 69 36.33 5.04 -43.51
N ALA A 70 36.24 5.24 -44.82
CA ALA A 70 37.38 5.50 -45.67
C ALA A 70 37.17 6.86 -46.33
N GLU A 71 38.01 7.80 -45.92
CA GLU A 71 38.45 9.03 -46.60
C GLU A 71 37.44 10.02 -47.21
N THR A 72 37.66 11.29 -46.85
CA THR A 72 37.27 12.57 -47.50
C THR A 72 35.83 13.05 -47.36
N GLY A 73 35.69 14.20 -46.67
CA GLY A 73 34.85 15.35 -47.02
C GLY A 73 33.37 15.15 -47.35
N ILE A 74 32.54 15.90 -46.61
CA ILE A 74 31.13 16.28 -46.85
C ILE A 74 30.11 15.45 -46.06
N GLU A 75 29.33 16.20 -45.27
CA GLU A 75 28.16 15.81 -44.49
C GLU A 75 27.09 15.06 -45.29
N SER A 76 26.18 14.43 -44.53
CA SER A 76 24.91 13.81 -44.91
C SER A 76 24.98 12.36 -45.38
N ALA A 77 24.81 11.44 -44.42
CA ALA A 77 24.01 10.22 -44.53
C ALA A 77 24.04 9.44 -43.20
N ALA A 78 23.61 10.08 -42.11
CA ALA A 78 23.39 9.40 -40.83
C ALA A 78 22.02 8.71 -40.83
N GLU A 79 21.79 7.75 -41.71
CA GLU A 79 20.57 6.96 -41.69
C GLU A 79 20.75 5.68 -42.52
N LYS A 80 20.83 4.55 -41.83
CA LYS A 80 20.46 3.23 -42.37
C LYS A 80 20.24 2.14 -41.31
N ASP A 81 20.48 2.43 -40.02
CA ASP A 81 19.90 1.70 -38.87
C ASP A 81 19.01 2.59 -37.95
N GLY A 82 19.21 3.92 -38.00
CA GLY A 82 18.34 4.95 -37.40
C GLY A 82 18.52 5.23 -35.89
N SER A 83 19.48 4.61 -35.20
CA SER A 83 19.63 4.78 -33.74
C SER A 83 20.52 5.95 -33.29
N GLY A 84 21.54 6.33 -34.08
CA GLY A 84 22.35 7.52 -33.84
C GLY A 84 23.23 7.51 -32.58
N VAL A 85 23.58 6.33 -32.03
CA VAL A 85 24.42 6.21 -30.82
C VAL A 85 25.89 6.00 -31.17
N ARG A 86 26.78 6.74 -30.52
CA ARG A 86 28.24 6.59 -30.64
C ARG A 86 28.89 6.63 -29.26
N VAL A 87 29.79 5.70 -28.99
CA VAL A 87 30.62 5.68 -27.78
C VAL A 87 32.08 5.56 -28.19
N ASP A 88 32.91 6.55 -27.84
CA ASP A 88 34.34 6.52 -28.11
C ASP A 88 35.10 6.28 -26.80
N PHE A 89 36.03 5.34 -26.83
CA PHE A 89 36.91 4.99 -25.73
C PHE A 89 38.34 5.44 -26.01
N ASP A 90 39.02 5.88 -24.96
CA ASP A 90 40.45 6.13 -24.97
C ASP A 90 41.21 4.79 -24.96
N SER A 91 42.09 4.56 -25.94
CA SER A 91 42.89 3.33 -25.98
C SER A 91 44.00 3.28 -24.93
N GLU A 92 44.37 4.41 -24.31
CA GLU A 92 45.43 4.48 -23.30
C GLU A 92 44.89 4.33 -21.87
N THR A 93 43.67 4.82 -21.61
CA THR A 93 43.08 4.81 -20.26
C THR A 93 41.84 3.93 -20.12
N GLY A 94 41.21 3.58 -21.24
CA GLY A 94 39.90 2.89 -21.27
C GLY A 94 38.72 3.77 -20.84
N GLY A 95 38.93 5.08 -20.61
CA GLY A 95 37.86 6.03 -20.29
C GLY A 95 36.92 6.28 -21.48
N ILE A 96 35.70 6.75 -21.20
CA ILE A 96 34.78 7.20 -22.25
C ILE A 96 35.14 8.64 -22.61
N LEU A 97 35.63 8.85 -23.83
CA LEU A 97 35.94 10.18 -24.35
C LEU A 97 34.71 10.91 -24.85
N ARG A 98 33.77 10.16 -25.43
CA ARG A 98 32.57 10.70 -26.07
C ARG A 98 31.44 9.69 -25.99
N LEU A 99 30.25 10.15 -25.63
CA LEU A 99 29.00 9.42 -25.72
C LEU A 99 27.99 10.34 -26.40
N GLU A 100 27.49 9.94 -27.55
CA GLU A 100 26.53 10.73 -28.32
C GLU A 100 25.26 9.97 -28.62
N PHE A 101 24.19 10.75 -28.75
CA PHE A 101 22.93 10.29 -29.28
C PHE A 101 22.38 11.34 -30.25
N GLN A 102 22.14 10.94 -31.50
CA GLN A 102 21.64 11.81 -32.58
C GLN A 102 22.49 13.08 -32.80
N GLY A 103 23.82 12.95 -32.70
CA GLY A 103 24.76 14.06 -32.84
C GLY A 103 24.85 14.98 -31.62
N LYS A 104 24.11 14.70 -30.55
CA LYS A 104 24.20 15.41 -29.27
C LYS A 104 25.19 14.72 -28.35
N THR A 105 26.19 15.46 -27.88
CA THR A 105 27.14 15.01 -26.85
C THR A 105 26.43 14.92 -25.50
N LEU A 106 26.42 13.72 -24.91
CA LEU A 106 25.75 13.43 -23.63
C LEU A 106 26.70 13.45 -22.43
N VAL A 107 28.01 13.33 -22.64
CA VAL A 107 29.06 13.38 -21.59
C VAL A 107 30.15 14.34 -22.03
N PRO A 108 30.76 15.13 -21.12
CA PRO A 108 31.80 16.10 -21.47
C PRO A 108 33.08 15.43 -22.04
N GLU A 109 33.73 16.07 -23.01
CA GLU A 109 35.02 15.58 -23.55
C GLU A 109 36.12 15.70 -22.48
N GLY A 110 36.96 14.68 -22.36
CA GLY A 110 38.10 14.68 -21.44
C GLY A 110 37.77 14.39 -19.98
N ASP A 111 36.52 14.04 -19.63
CA ASP A 111 36.21 13.38 -18.36
C ASP A 111 36.72 11.94 -18.45
N SER A 112 38.03 11.76 -18.21
CA SER A 112 38.69 10.45 -18.09
C SER A 112 38.20 9.76 -16.81
N PHE A 113 36.91 9.43 -16.82
CA PHE A 113 36.16 8.94 -15.70
C PHE A 113 36.37 7.44 -15.57
N MET A 114 36.51 6.97 -14.33
CA MET A 114 36.92 5.61 -14.10
C MET A 114 35.81 4.72 -13.51
N PRO A 115 35.48 3.58 -14.18
CA PRO A 115 34.11 3.08 -14.17
C PRO A 115 33.67 2.24 -12.97
N PHE A 116 34.48 1.85 -11.99
CA PHE A 116 33.97 0.91 -10.97
C PHE A 116 34.64 0.93 -9.59
N ASP A 117 33.97 0.31 -8.61
CA ASP A 117 34.56 -0.11 -7.34
C ASP A 117 34.20 -1.57 -7.03
N ILE A 118 35.08 -2.22 -6.28
CA ILE A 118 34.88 -3.57 -5.73
C ILE A 118 34.88 -3.50 -4.21
N SER A 119 33.85 -4.07 -3.59
CA SER A 119 33.78 -4.25 -2.15
C SER A 119 34.13 -5.70 -1.77
N GLN A 120 35.12 -5.87 -0.88
CA GLN A 120 35.58 -7.18 -0.40
C GLN A 120 35.88 -7.19 1.11
N GLY A 121 35.87 -8.37 1.73
CA GLY A 121 36.29 -8.59 3.13
C GLY A 121 35.21 -9.16 4.06
N GLU A 122 35.52 -9.19 5.35
CA GLU A 122 34.65 -9.67 6.43
C GLU A 122 33.47 -8.72 6.72
N LYS A 123 32.41 -9.26 7.33
CA LYS A 123 31.14 -8.57 7.59
C LYS A 123 31.21 -7.73 8.88
N GLU A 124 31.72 -6.50 8.81
CA GLU A 124 31.48 -5.45 9.81
C GLU A 124 31.33 -4.08 9.15
N THR A 125 30.39 -3.27 9.64
CA THR A 125 30.00 -1.94 9.13
C THR A 125 31.13 -0.90 9.11
N THR A 126 32.31 -1.23 9.63
CA THR A 126 33.50 -0.38 9.69
C THR A 126 34.70 -0.91 8.89
N ASN A 127 34.64 -2.14 8.36
CA ASN A 127 35.78 -2.84 7.74
C ASN A 127 35.57 -3.27 6.28
N GLN A 128 34.51 -2.82 5.60
CA GLN A 128 34.38 -3.00 4.14
C GLN A 128 35.56 -2.33 3.44
N LYS A 129 36.45 -3.14 2.84
CA LYS A 129 37.53 -2.61 2.00
C LYS A 129 36.97 -2.38 0.61
N TRP A 130 36.67 -1.12 0.34
CA TRP A 130 36.47 -0.63 -1.02
C TRP A 130 37.84 -0.49 -1.64
N ILE A 131 38.12 -1.29 -2.66
CA ILE A 131 39.28 -1.03 -3.52
C ILE A 131 38.82 0.09 -4.45
N ALA A 132 39.21 1.31 -4.11
CA ALA A 132 38.96 2.48 -4.93
C ALA A 132 39.81 2.39 -6.20
N TRP A 133 39.32 2.98 -7.29
CA TRP A 133 40.02 3.04 -8.57
C TRP A 133 41.49 3.48 -8.45
N ASN A 134 41.82 4.39 -7.53
CA ASN A 134 43.15 5.02 -7.43
C ASN A 134 44.34 4.03 -7.41
N ASP A 135 44.12 2.74 -7.10
CA ASP A 135 45.12 1.67 -7.08
C ASP A 135 45.02 0.69 -8.27
N THR A 136 44.52 1.13 -9.43
CA THR A 136 44.23 0.26 -10.58
C THR A 136 45.05 0.61 -11.81
N GLU A 137 45.55 -0.43 -12.48
CA GLU A 137 46.31 -0.40 -13.72
C GLU A 137 45.38 -0.77 -14.89
N PHE A 138 45.37 0.03 -15.95
CA PHE A 138 44.72 -0.34 -17.20
C PHE A 138 45.63 -1.29 -18.00
N LEU A 139 45.10 -2.47 -18.35
CA LEU A 139 45.85 -3.52 -19.02
C LEU A 139 45.70 -3.48 -20.55
N GLY A 140 44.67 -2.80 -21.05
CA GLY A 140 44.44 -2.64 -22.48
C GLY A 140 42.97 -2.74 -22.89
N LEU A 141 42.73 -2.31 -24.13
CA LEU A 141 41.47 -2.35 -24.84
C LEU A 141 41.51 -3.41 -25.93
N GLU A 142 40.44 -4.18 -26.06
CA GLU A 142 40.22 -5.14 -27.15
C GLU A 142 38.89 -4.82 -27.85
N GLN A 143 38.90 -4.69 -29.18
CA GLN A 143 37.70 -4.55 -29.99
C GLN A 143 37.52 -5.81 -30.85
N PRO A 144 36.86 -6.87 -30.33
CA PRO A 144 36.71 -8.12 -31.06
C PRO A 144 35.86 -7.97 -32.33
N ASP A 145 34.94 -7.00 -32.34
CA ASP A 145 34.09 -6.66 -33.48
C ASP A 145 33.65 -5.18 -33.39
N PRO A 146 33.10 -4.57 -34.47
CA PRO A 146 32.73 -3.16 -34.48
C PRO A 146 31.70 -2.72 -33.44
N GLN A 147 30.93 -3.66 -32.89
CA GLN A 147 29.86 -3.40 -31.92
C GLN A 147 30.26 -3.72 -30.50
N THR A 148 31.45 -4.27 -30.24
CA THR A 148 31.87 -4.73 -28.91
C THR A 148 33.24 -4.16 -28.54
N VAL A 149 33.37 -3.62 -27.34
CA VAL A 149 34.64 -3.16 -26.75
C VAL A 149 34.82 -3.81 -25.39
N ILE A 150 35.99 -4.39 -25.16
CA ILE A 150 36.38 -5.01 -23.89
C ILE A 150 37.54 -4.23 -23.29
N LEU A 151 37.34 -3.72 -22.09
CA LEU A 151 38.33 -2.96 -21.32
C LEU A 151 38.84 -3.84 -20.18
N ARG A 152 40.16 -4.00 -20.04
CA ARG A 152 40.77 -4.82 -18.99
C ARG A 152 41.54 -3.98 -18.01
N TYR A 153 41.30 -4.22 -16.73
CA TYR A 153 41.93 -3.53 -15.62
C TYR A 153 42.50 -4.53 -14.61
N ARG A 154 43.56 -4.14 -13.90
CA ARG A 154 44.09 -4.82 -12.73
C ARG A 154 43.97 -3.91 -11.52
N THR A 155 43.25 -4.31 -10.49
CA THR A 155 43.13 -3.54 -9.24
C THR A 155 43.38 -4.45 -8.04
N GLY A 156 44.46 -4.18 -7.29
CA GLY A 156 44.95 -5.14 -6.29
C GLY A 156 45.12 -6.55 -6.89
N GLY A 157 44.48 -7.55 -6.28
CA GLY A 157 44.47 -8.94 -6.77
C GLY A 157 43.45 -9.24 -7.87
N TRP A 158 42.65 -8.28 -8.32
CA TRP A 158 41.59 -8.50 -9.32
C TRP A 158 42.05 -8.22 -10.74
N THR A 159 41.54 -9.01 -11.68
CA THR A 159 41.41 -8.61 -13.09
C THR A 159 39.94 -8.37 -13.39
N VAL A 160 39.63 -7.18 -13.91
CA VAL A 160 38.27 -6.76 -14.25
C VAL A 160 38.19 -6.58 -15.76
N SER A 161 37.30 -7.33 -16.41
CA SER A 161 36.97 -7.14 -17.82
C SER A 161 35.59 -6.53 -17.95
N LEU A 162 35.51 -5.31 -18.45
CA LEU A 162 34.27 -4.59 -18.72
C LEU A 162 33.97 -4.67 -20.20
N THR A 163 32.84 -5.26 -20.56
CA THR A 163 32.41 -5.35 -21.96
C THR A 163 31.28 -4.36 -22.19
N TRP A 164 31.47 -3.48 -23.17
CA TRP A 164 30.43 -2.65 -23.76
C TRP A 164 30.06 -3.23 -25.11
N PHE A 165 28.77 -3.32 -25.41
CA PHE A 165 28.34 -3.81 -26.70
C PHE A 165 27.04 -3.13 -27.16
N TRP A 166 26.93 -2.82 -28.45
CA TRP A 166 25.65 -2.45 -29.04
C TRP A 166 24.87 -3.72 -29.36
N ASP A 167 23.74 -3.95 -28.71
CA ASP A 167 22.85 -5.04 -29.08
C ASP A 167 21.90 -4.56 -30.18
N SER A 168 22.28 -4.81 -31.44
CA SER A 168 21.48 -4.41 -32.60
C SER A 168 20.06 -4.97 -32.58
N GLY A 169 19.86 -6.17 -32.02
CA GLY A 169 18.54 -6.80 -31.89
C GLY A 169 17.66 -6.10 -30.86
N LYS A 170 18.27 -5.62 -29.78
CA LYS A 170 17.56 -4.89 -28.71
C LYS A 170 17.52 -3.38 -28.90
N LYS A 171 18.37 -2.83 -29.78
CA LYS A 171 18.59 -1.39 -29.98
C LYS A 171 18.97 -0.68 -28.68
N MET A 172 19.88 -1.29 -27.92
CA MET A 172 20.32 -0.78 -26.62
C MET A 172 21.83 -0.98 -26.47
N LEU A 173 22.45 -0.11 -25.68
CA LEU A 173 23.84 -0.27 -25.28
C LEU A 173 23.88 -1.21 -24.06
N GLY A 174 24.41 -2.41 -24.27
CA GLY A 174 24.57 -3.45 -23.28
C GLY A 174 25.94 -3.41 -22.60
N ARG A 175 25.97 -3.91 -21.38
CA ARG A 175 27.14 -3.86 -20.50
C ARG A 175 27.28 -5.14 -19.69
N LYS A 176 28.48 -5.73 -19.65
CA LYS A 176 28.82 -6.95 -18.89
C LYS A 176 30.12 -6.78 -18.14
N VAL A 177 30.23 -7.49 -17.01
CA VAL A 177 31.42 -7.48 -16.16
C VAL A 177 31.87 -8.90 -15.89
N LYS A 178 33.18 -9.11 -15.98
CA LYS A 178 33.84 -10.35 -15.59
C LYS A 178 34.97 -10.02 -14.63
N LEU A 179 34.95 -10.63 -13.45
CA LEU A 179 35.93 -10.46 -12.39
C LEU A 179 36.72 -11.76 -12.24
N SER A 180 38.05 -11.68 -12.24
CA SER A 180 38.93 -12.80 -11.94
C SER A 180 39.80 -12.46 -10.76
N TRP A 181 39.93 -13.37 -9.80
CA TRP A 181 40.79 -13.18 -8.64
C TRP A 181 42.14 -13.87 -8.84
N ASN A 182 43.22 -13.09 -8.79
CA ASN A 182 44.60 -13.55 -8.93
C ASN A 182 45.41 -13.38 -7.63
N GLY A 183 44.78 -13.01 -6.53
CA GLY A 183 45.46 -12.94 -5.23
C GLY A 183 45.80 -14.33 -4.69
N GLY A 184 46.65 -14.39 -3.65
CA GLY A 184 47.18 -15.64 -3.12
C GLY A 184 46.25 -16.43 -2.19
N GLU A 185 45.17 -15.82 -1.70
CA GLU A 185 44.26 -16.40 -0.70
C GLU A 185 42.79 -16.30 -1.14
N GLU A 186 41.91 -17.14 -0.60
CA GLU A 186 40.46 -16.99 -0.81
C GLU A 186 39.97 -15.68 -0.18
N ILE A 187 39.05 -15.00 -0.87
CA ILE A 187 38.43 -13.76 -0.36
C ILE A 187 36.90 -13.81 -0.48
N LYS A 188 36.23 -12.94 0.27
CA LYS A 188 34.79 -12.71 0.18
C LYS A 188 34.52 -11.42 -0.59
N ILE A 189 33.80 -11.53 -1.70
CA ILE A 189 33.28 -10.37 -2.43
C ILE A 189 31.91 -9.98 -1.88
N ARG A 190 31.57 -8.69 -1.96
CA ARG A 190 30.34 -8.12 -1.39
C ARG A 190 29.48 -7.42 -2.43
N ALA A 191 30.09 -6.55 -3.21
CA ALA A 191 29.40 -5.75 -4.20
C ALA A 191 30.35 -5.30 -5.31
N PHE A 192 29.77 -4.99 -6.46
CA PHE A 192 30.42 -4.34 -7.58
C PHE A 192 29.58 -3.14 -8.00
N TRP A 193 30.21 -1.97 -8.10
CA TRP A 193 29.54 -0.75 -8.53
C TRP A 193 30.13 -0.30 -9.87
N TRP A 194 29.28 -0.02 -10.85
CA TRP A 194 29.67 0.46 -12.16
C TRP A 194 29.08 1.84 -12.44
N ARG A 195 29.94 2.85 -12.50
CA ARG A 195 29.58 4.24 -12.75
C ARG A 195 29.67 4.62 -14.24
N PHE A 196 28.80 5.52 -14.65
CA PHE A 196 28.92 6.27 -15.90
C PHE A 196 29.69 7.58 -15.66
N PRO A 197 30.30 8.16 -16.72
CA PRO A 197 30.68 9.56 -16.71
C PRO A 197 29.49 10.45 -16.38
N THR A 198 29.76 11.70 -16.00
CA THR A 198 28.67 12.63 -15.68
C THR A 198 27.91 12.98 -16.95
N PHE A 199 26.60 12.67 -17.00
CA PHE A 199 25.76 13.08 -18.11
C PHE A 199 25.46 14.58 -18.03
N LEU A 200 25.54 15.26 -19.17
CA LEU A 200 25.19 16.67 -19.32
C LEU A 200 23.67 16.83 -19.24
N CYS A 201 23.21 17.79 -18.43
CA CYS A 201 21.80 18.14 -18.31
C CYS A 201 21.54 19.56 -18.81
N GLU A 202 20.44 19.74 -19.53
CA GLU A 202 19.85 21.06 -19.80
C GLU A 202 18.96 21.50 -18.62
N ASP A 203 18.55 22.77 -18.64
CA ASP A 203 17.61 23.31 -17.67
C ASP A 203 16.28 22.54 -17.72
N GLY A 204 15.76 22.18 -16.55
CA GLY A 204 14.56 21.36 -16.42
C GLY A 204 14.78 19.86 -16.57
N ALA A 205 16.02 19.37 -16.70
CA ALA A 205 16.32 17.94 -16.61
C ALA A 205 15.84 17.33 -15.30
N TYR A 206 15.30 16.11 -15.35
CA TYR A 206 14.78 15.42 -14.17
C TYR A 206 14.94 13.90 -14.24
N PHE A 207 14.89 13.27 -13.08
CA PHE A 207 14.86 11.82 -12.91
C PHE A 207 13.57 11.37 -12.21
N PHE A 208 13.06 10.19 -12.57
CA PHE A 208 12.00 9.53 -11.82
C PHE A 208 12.05 8.00 -11.95
N THR A 209 11.43 7.32 -10.99
CA THR A 209 11.24 5.87 -10.97
C THR A 209 9.77 5.56 -11.19
N PRO A 210 9.38 4.91 -12.30
CA PRO A 210 7.99 4.57 -12.56
C PRO A 210 7.35 3.75 -11.42
N GLY A 211 6.14 4.12 -11.04
CA GLY A 211 5.33 3.41 -10.04
C GLY A 211 5.78 3.64 -8.60
N GLN A 212 6.62 4.64 -8.35
CA GLN A 212 6.91 5.15 -7.00
C GLN A 212 5.70 5.95 -6.48
N PHE A 213 5.47 5.93 -5.16
CA PHE A 213 4.37 6.67 -4.53
C PHE A 213 4.86 7.60 -3.39
N PRO A 214 4.39 8.86 -3.31
CA PRO A 214 3.62 9.53 -4.37
C PRO A 214 4.47 9.65 -5.65
N PRO A 215 3.85 9.74 -6.84
CA PRO A 215 4.60 9.93 -8.08
C PRO A 215 5.40 11.22 -8.01
N GLN A 216 6.70 11.14 -8.24
CA GLN A 216 7.62 12.27 -8.10
C GLN A 216 8.63 12.30 -9.23
N LYS A 217 8.80 13.50 -9.80
CA LYS A 217 9.93 13.85 -10.66
C LYS A 217 10.89 14.70 -9.84
N HIS A 218 12.17 14.36 -9.88
CA HIS A 218 13.22 15.09 -9.20
C HIS A 218 14.03 15.88 -10.22
N THR A 219 13.90 17.21 -10.21
CA THR A 219 14.75 18.09 -11.02
C THR A 219 16.21 17.87 -10.64
N ILE A 220 17.09 17.60 -11.61
CA ILE A 220 18.50 17.31 -11.32
C ILE A 220 19.18 18.51 -10.63
N ALA A 221 18.82 19.74 -11.02
CA ALA A 221 19.34 20.97 -10.44
C ALA A 221 18.98 21.15 -8.95
N GLU A 222 17.91 20.52 -8.47
CA GLU A 222 17.39 20.66 -7.11
C GLU A 222 17.64 19.38 -6.27
N MET A 223 18.30 18.38 -6.84
CA MET A 223 18.59 17.13 -6.14
C MET A 223 19.67 17.32 -5.08
N ASP A 224 19.26 17.27 -3.82
CA ASP A 224 20.14 17.10 -2.68
C ASP A 224 20.38 15.62 -2.40
N GLY A 225 21.62 15.17 -2.58
CA GLY A 225 22.04 13.79 -2.34
C GLY A 225 21.75 12.82 -3.50
N LYS A 226 21.81 11.52 -3.19
CA LYS A 226 21.59 10.42 -4.16
C LYS A 226 20.12 9.99 -4.18
N ARG A 227 19.63 9.60 -5.35
CA ARG A 227 18.34 8.92 -5.56
C ARG A 227 18.59 7.56 -6.19
N SER A 228 17.68 6.60 -6.02
CA SER A 228 17.86 5.26 -6.59
C SER A 228 16.59 4.67 -7.17
N ALA A 229 16.75 3.92 -8.25
CA ALA A 229 15.77 3.01 -8.82
C ALA A 229 16.24 1.58 -8.57
N TRP A 230 15.71 0.95 -7.52
CA TRP A 230 15.96 -0.45 -7.20
C TRP A 230 14.91 -1.32 -7.87
N ASP A 231 15.36 -2.41 -8.50
CA ASP A 231 14.48 -3.46 -9.06
C ASP A 231 13.43 -2.95 -10.09
N ARG A 232 13.64 -1.74 -10.63
CA ARG A 232 12.77 -1.04 -11.60
C ARG A 232 13.63 -0.22 -12.57
N PRO A 233 13.10 0.15 -13.75
CA PRO A 233 13.79 1.07 -14.65
C PRO A 233 13.97 2.44 -14.00
N GLY A 234 15.15 3.04 -14.17
CA GLY A 234 15.36 4.46 -13.87
C GLY A 234 15.27 5.28 -15.15
N ILE A 235 14.42 6.31 -15.18
CA ILE A 235 14.26 7.20 -16.33
C ILE A 235 14.83 8.57 -16.00
N VAL A 236 15.73 9.06 -16.85
CA VAL A 236 16.25 10.42 -16.76
C VAL A 236 16.01 11.14 -18.07
N GLN A 237 15.45 12.34 -17.97
CA GLN A 237 15.37 13.28 -19.08
C GLN A 237 16.55 14.23 -18.94
N LEU A 238 17.50 14.16 -19.89
CA LEU A 238 18.68 15.02 -19.92
C LEU A 238 18.41 16.36 -20.60
N ALA A 239 17.50 16.36 -21.58
CA ALA A 239 17.09 17.52 -22.36
C ALA A 239 15.64 17.37 -22.82
N LYS A 240 15.05 18.41 -23.42
CA LYS A 240 13.65 18.36 -23.92
C LYS A 240 13.40 17.22 -24.90
N ASP A 241 14.41 16.85 -25.67
CA ASP A 241 14.37 15.87 -26.77
C ASP A 241 15.24 14.63 -26.51
N CYS A 242 15.80 14.46 -25.31
CA CYS A 242 16.70 13.36 -25.01
C CYS A 242 16.45 12.76 -23.63
N SER A 243 16.02 11.51 -23.61
CA SER A 243 15.78 10.72 -22.41
C SER A 243 16.50 9.37 -22.46
N LEU A 244 16.91 8.90 -21.30
CA LEU A 244 17.60 7.62 -21.13
C LEU A 244 16.83 6.72 -20.16
N ILE A 245 16.86 5.41 -20.43
CA ILE A 245 16.29 4.39 -19.54
C ILE A 245 17.39 3.41 -19.15
N PHE A 246 17.61 3.28 -17.84
CA PHE A 246 18.57 2.34 -17.25
C PHE A 246 17.85 1.07 -16.79
N ILE A 247 18.27 -0.09 -17.28
CA ILE A 247 17.60 -1.37 -17.03
C ILE A 247 18.63 -2.41 -16.56
N HIS A 248 18.36 -3.05 -15.43
CA HIS A 248 19.07 -4.27 -15.02
C HIS A 248 18.42 -5.47 -15.69
N ASP A 249 19.20 -6.31 -16.37
CA ASP A 249 18.68 -7.51 -17.02
C ASP A 249 18.37 -8.69 -16.07
N HIS A 250 17.32 -8.63 -15.24
CA HIS A 250 16.85 -9.74 -14.40
C HIS A 250 16.47 -11.04 -15.15
N ALA A 251 16.40 -11.05 -16.49
CA ALA A 251 16.25 -12.31 -17.24
C ALA A 251 17.60 -13.05 -17.39
N ASP A 252 18.72 -12.34 -17.21
CA ASP A 252 20.05 -12.91 -17.20
C ASP A 252 20.23 -13.81 -15.96
N PRO A 253 20.59 -15.10 -16.12
CA PRO A 253 20.77 -16.02 -15.00
C PRO A 253 21.97 -15.65 -14.11
N MET A 254 22.84 -14.75 -14.56
CA MET A 254 23.96 -14.22 -13.77
C MET A 254 23.60 -12.93 -13.01
N MET A 255 22.33 -12.48 -13.07
CA MET A 255 21.91 -11.25 -12.40
C MET A 255 21.72 -11.45 -10.88
N ASP A 256 22.39 -10.61 -10.10
CA ASP A 256 22.17 -10.47 -8.67
C ASP A 256 21.22 -9.29 -8.36
N GLN A 257 20.79 -9.19 -7.11
CA GLN A 257 20.00 -8.03 -6.68
C GLN A 257 20.82 -6.75 -6.82
N GLY A 258 20.19 -5.69 -7.33
CA GLY A 258 20.89 -4.49 -7.75
C GLY A 258 19.94 -3.34 -8.09
N GLY A 259 20.52 -2.17 -8.37
CA GLY A 259 19.76 -0.97 -8.70
C GLY A 259 20.63 0.10 -9.34
N THR A 260 19.99 1.18 -9.77
CA THR A 260 20.68 2.34 -10.36
C THR A 260 20.54 3.55 -9.44
N GLU A 261 21.66 4.15 -9.03
CA GLU A 261 21.75 5.41 -8.29
C GLU A 261 21.99 6.60 -9.23
N PHE A 262 21.40 7.75 -8.89
CA PHE A 262 21.51 9.02 -9.59
C PHE A 262 21.95 10.10 -8.61
N ALA A 263 22.96 10.88 -8.96
CA ALA A 263 23.50 11.94 -8.12
C ALA A 263 23.76 13.22 -8.93
N ARG A 264 23.34 14.37 -8.41
CA ARG A 264 23.70 15.67 -8.99
C ARG A 264 25.21 15.88 -8.94
N LYS A 265 25.78 16.41 -10.02
CA LYS A 265 27.17 16.87 -10.09
C LYS A 265 27.23 18.26 -10.74
N MET A 266 28.07 19.12 -10.19
CA MET A 266 28.40 20.41 -10.81
C MET A 266 29.58 20.20 -11.76
N ILE A 267 29.47 20.71 -12.98
CA ILE A 267 30.51 20.58 -14.00
C ILE A 267 31.27 21.92 -14.08
N PRO A 268 32.56 21.96 -13.69
CA PRO A 268 33.36 23.18 -13.74
C PRO A 268 33.46 23.77 -15.16
N HIS A 269 33.51 25.10 -15.28
CA HIS A 269 33.56 25.83 -16.56
C HIS A 269 34.74 25.41 -17.46
N GLU A 270 35.87 24.99 -16.89
CA GLU A 270 37.05 24.52 -17.64
C GLU A 270 36.79 23.21 -18.41
N ALA A 271 35.93 22.33 -17.88
CA ALA A 271 35.51 21.08 -18.52
C ALA A 271 34.42 21.27 -19.60
N GLN A 272 33.92 22.50 -19.78
CA GLN A 272 32.84 22.83 -20.72
C GLN A 272 33.34 23.31 -22.10
N THR A 273 34.60 23.76 -22.20
CA THR A 273 35.14 24.45 -23.41
C THR A 273 35.52 23.53 -24.58
N ALA A 274 35.29 22.22 -24.46
CA ALA A 274 35.45 21.28 -25.57
C ALA A 274 34.17 21.13 -26.44
N ALA A 275 33.05 21.76 -26.05
CA ALA A 275 31.79 21.73 -26.78
C ALA A 275 31.51 23.05 -27.55
N GLY A 276 32.29 23.30 -28.61
CA GLY A 276 31.93 24.13 -29.79
C GLY A 276 31.78 25.65 -29.66
N THR A 277 32.69 26.41 -30.31
CA THR A 277 32.38 27.37 -31.41
C THR A 277 33.66 28.01 -31.99
N GLU A 278 33.79 27.95 -33.33
CA GLU A 278 34.70 28.79 -34.12
C GLU A 278 34.12 30.22 -34.27
N ASN A 279 35.02 31.20 -34.26
CA ASN A 279 34.97 32.56 -34.83
C ASN A 279 33.92 33.60 -34.37
N SER A 280 34.39 34.66 -33.70
CA SER A 280 34.71 35.98 -34.29
C SER A 280 34.74 37.05 -33.18
N GLY A 281 35.83 37.82 -33.02
CA GLY A 281 35.78 39.24 -33.40
C GLY A 281 36.12 40.19 -32.24
N GLU A 282 37.25 40.88 -32.39
CA GLU A 282 37.65 42.20 -31.83
C GLU A 282 37.72 42.48 -30.31
N LYS A 283 38.94 42.86 -29.91
CA LYS A 283 39.27 43.61 -28.70
C LYS A 283 38.92 45.09 -28.88
N THR A 284 38.16 45.69 -27.96
CA THR A 284 38.39 47.06 -27.46
C THR A 284 37.68 47.32 -26.13
N GLY A 285 38.41 47.86 -25.15
CA GLY A 285 37.97 49.05 -24.40
C GLY A 285 37.15 48.91 -23.10
N GLU A 286 37.81 49.28 -22.01
CA GLU A 286 37.31 50.03 -20.83
C GLU A 286 36.61 49.33 -19.64
N LYS A 287 37.11 49.74 -18.46
CA LYS A 287 36.70 49.40 -17.10
C LYS A 287 35.65 50.39 -16.60
N THR A 288 34.59 49.89 -15.97
CA THR A 288 33.88 50.44 -14.78
C THR A 288 32.81 49.40 -14.43
N GLY A 289 32.82 48.70 -13.30
CA GLY A 289 32.37 49.18 -11.99
C GLY A 289 31.24 48.24 -11.49
N GLU A 290 31.23 47.98 -10.18
CA GLU A 290 30.19 47.29 -9.38
C GLU A 290 30.19 45.75 -9.29
N ASN A 291 30.43 45.29 -8.05
CA ASN A 291 30.26 43.93 -7.56
C ASN A 291 28.77 43.58 -7.44
N SER A 292 28.23 42.87 -8.42
CA SER A 292 27.14 41.91 -8.22
C SER A 292 27.67 40.55 -8.66
N GLY A 293 28.02 39.70 -7.71
CA GLY A 293 28.51 38.35 -7.97
C GLY A 293 27.39 37.42 -8.45
N GLU A 294 26.88 37.64 -9.66
CA GLU A 294 26.22 36.59 -10.44
C GLU A 294 27.29 35.59 -10.88
N LYS A 295 27.28 34.40 -10.28
CA LYS A 295 28.07 33.25 -10.76
C LYS A 295 27.45 32.75 -12.08
N THR A 296 27.84 33.34 -13.20
CA THR A 296 27.49 32.86 -14.54
C THR A 296 28.38 31.68 -14.93
N GLY A 297 27.79 30.48 -15.13
CA GLY A 297 28.38 29.45 -16.01
C GLY A 297 28.61 28.02 -15.47
N GLU A 298 28.08 27.61 -14.31
CA GLU A 298 28.19 26.20 -13.89
C GLU A 298 26.99 25.37 -14.42
N LYS A 299 27.22 24.45 -15.36
CA LYS A 299 26.18 23.51 -15.81
C LYS A 299 26.02 22.36 -14.82
N THR A 300 24.78 21.97 -14.59
CA THR A 300 24.45 20.81 -13.77
C THR A 300 24.49 19.54 -14.62
N GLY A 301 25.01 18.45 -14.06
CA GLY A 301 24.99 17.12 -14.67
C GLY A 301 24.51 16.06 -13.68
N VAL A 302 24.31 14.85 -14.19
CA VAL A 302 23.89 13.69 -13.38
C VAL A 302 24.90 12.55 -13.52
N GLN A 303 25.44 12.12 -12.39
CA GLN A 303 26.26 10.92 -12.30
C GLN A 303 25.35 9.71 -12.02
N VAL A 304 25.54 8.64 -12.78
CA VAL A 304 24.73 7.42 -12.67
C VAL A 304 25.62 6.24 -12.26
N THR A 305 25.19 5.46 -11.27
CA THR A 305 25.90 4.28 -10.75
C THR A 305 25.00 3.06 -10.74
N GLN A 306 25.40 1.97 -11.40
CA GLN A 306 24.71 0.68 -11.32
C GLN A 306 25.37 -0.21 -10.28
N ILE A 307 24.57 -0.79 -9.41
CA ILE A 307 25.01 -1.53 -8.22
C ILE A 307 24.62 -2.99 -8.36
N PHE A 308 25.54 -3.89 -8.00
CA PHE A 308 25.33 -5.34 -7.94
C PHE A 308 25.77 -5.89 -6.59
N ASN A 309 24.88 -6.57 -5.89
CA ASN A 309 25.16 -7.19 -4.58
C ASN A 309 25.68 -8.63 -4.73
N ILE A 310 26.83 -8.78 -5.37
CA ILE A 310 27.44 -10.07 -5.78
C ILE A 310 28.18 -10.79 -4.64
N MET A 311 27.49 -11.13 -3.56
CA MET A 311 28.10 -11.77 -2.39
C MET A 311 28.54 -13.23 -2.67
N GLY A 312 29.77 -13.60 -2.31
CA GLY A 312 30.28 -14.97 -2.43
C GLY A 312 31.76 -15.14 -2.05
N ARG A 313 32.22 -16.39 -1.94
CA ARG A 313 33.63 -16.77 -1.80
C ARG A 313 34.27 -16.88 -3.17
N ILE A 314 35.51 -16.39 -3.31
CA ILE A 314 36.26 -16.41 -4.55
C ILE A 314 37.69 -16.86 -4.25
N ARG A 315 38.09 -17.96 -4.86
CA ARG A 315 39.42 -18.57 -4.72
C ARG A 315 40.36 -18.09 -5.81
N PRO A 316 41.70 -18.22 -5.62
CA PRO A 316 42.66 -17.88 -6.67
C PRO A 316 42.36 -18.63 -7.97
N GLY A 317 42.21 -17.88 -9.07
CA GLY A 317 41.84 -18.40 -10.38
C GLY A 317 40.34 -18.45 -10.67
N ASP A 318 39.48 -18.23 -9.68
CA ASP A 318 38.04 -18.18 -9.88
C ASP A 318 37.63 -16.96 -10.70
N VAL A 319 36.53 -17.14 -11.44
CA VAL A 319 35.98 -16.16 -12.37
C VAL A 319 34.51 -15.96 -12.04
N GLN A 320 34.10 -14.70 -11.93
CA GLN A 320 32.74 -14.29 -11.63
C GLN A 320 32.19 -13.39 -12.74
N GLU A 321 31.11 -13.82 -13.37
CA GLU A 321 30.42 -13.04 -14.40
C GLU A 321 29.19 -12.37 -13.81
N LEU A 322 28.97 -11.09 -14.07
CA LEU A 322 27.80 -10.36 -13.56
C LEU A 322 26.73 -10.29 -14.65
N GLY A 323 25.47 -10.21 -14.20
CA GLY A 323 24.33 -10.02 -15.09
C GLY A 323 24.43 -8.73 -15.91
N THR A 324 23.84 -8.80 -17.11
CA THR A 324 23.88 -7.71 -18.10
C THR A 324 23.03 -6.51 -17.67
N THR A 325 23.50 -5.30 -17.93
CA THR A 325 22.66 -4.09 -17.85
C THR A 325 22.57 -3.41 -19.20
N TYR A 326 21.47 -2.69 -19.42
CA TYR A 326 21.19 -1.98 -20.67
C TYR A 326 20.89 -0.51 -20.42
N LEU A 327 21.33 0.30 -21.37
CA LEU A 327 20.97 1.70 -21.52
C LEU A 327 20.22 1.86 -22.85
N ALA A 328 18.98 2.34 -22.76
CA ALA A 328 18.16 2.66 -23.92
C ALA A 328 18.07 4.18 -24.11
N PHE A 329 18.13 4.62 -25.36
CA PHE A 329 18.15 6.02 -25.76
C PHE A 329 16.84 6.38 -26.47
N PHE A 330 16.28 7.54 -26.13
CA PHE A 330 14.99 7.99 -26.66
C PHE A 330 15.04 9.46 -27.08
N ALA A 331 14.62 9.70 -28.31
CA ALA A 331 14.36 11.04 -28.82
C ALA A 331 12.98 11.48 -28.32
N GLY A 332 12.96 12.30 -27.26
CA GLY A 332 11.75 12.76 -26.59
C GLY A 332 11.92 12.99 -25.09
N ASP A 333 10.84 13.45 -24.47
CA ASP A 333 10.78 13.71 -23.02
C ASP A 333 10.63 12.41 -22.20
N GLY A 334 10.62 12.56 -20.88
CA GLY A 334 10.51 11.42 -19.96
C GLY A 334 9.18 10.66 -20.07
N GLU A 335 8.10 11.28 -20.57
CA GLU A 335 6.82 10.58 -20.78
C GLU A 335 6.89 9.69 -22.03
N ALA A 336 7.49 10.18 -23.12
CA ALA A 336 7.76 9.37 -24.30
C ALA A 336 8.66 8.17 -23.97
N ALA A 337 9.67 8.38 -23.10
CA ALA A 337 10.52 7.31 -22.60
C ALA A 337 9.73 6.29 -21.76
N LEU A 338 8.88 6.74 -20.82
CA LEU A 338 8.00 5.85 -20.04
C LEU A 338 7.10 5.00 -20.95
N ASN A 339 6.49 5.60 -21.97
CA ASN A 339 5.63 4.91 -22.93
C ASN A 339 6.38 3.84 -23.75
N SER A 340 7.71 3.93 -23.82
CA SER A 340 8.57 2.99 -24.55
C SER A 340 9.09 1.83 -23.73
N VAL A 341 8.89 1.83 -22.40
CA VAL A 341 9.40 0.79 -21.49
C VAL A 341 8.88 -0.61 -21.84
N HIS A 342 7.62 -0.74 -22.27
CA HIS A 342 7.05 -2.01 -22.75
C HIS A 342 7.89 -2.62 -23.87
N GLY A 343 8.20 -1.82 -24.89
CA GLY A 343 9.02 -2.26 -26.03
C GLY A 343 10.45 -2.59 -25.61
N CYS A 344 10.99 -1.93 -24.59
CA CYS A 344 12.28 -2.30 -24.01
C CYS A 344 12.24 -3.71 -23.40
N PHE A 345 11.24 -4.01 -22.58
CA PHE A 345 11.10 -5.32 -21.96
C PHE A 345 10.82 -6.42 -22.97
N GLU A 346 9.98 -6.17 -23.99
CA GLU A 346 9.74 -7.12 -25.08
C GLU A 346 11.03 -7.50 -25.82
N ARG A 347 11.88 -6.50 -26.14
CA ARG A 347 13.20 -6.73 -26.77
C ARG A 347 14.19 -7.47 -25.87
N LEU A 348 14.07 -7.31 -24.55
CA LEU A 348 14.82 -8.08 -23.56
C LEU A 348 14.28 -9.51 -23.37
N GLY A 349 13.19 -9.89 -24.06
CA GLY A 349 12.51 -11.17 -23.86
C GLY A 349 11.74 -11.25 -22.54
N ARG A 350 11.53 -10.12 -21.87
CA ARG A 350 10.72 -10.03 -20.66
C ARG A 350 9.27 -9.82 -20.99
N THR A 351 8.58 -10.93 -21.11
CA THR A 351 7.13 -10.96 -21.24
C THR A 351 6.55 -11.76 -20.10
N VAL A 352 5.26 -11.54 -19.84
CA VAL A 352 4.48 -12.49 -19.04
C VAL A 352 4.51 -13.90 -19.67
N PRO A 353 4.32 -14.98 -18.89
CA PRO A 353 4.23 -16.33 -19.43
C PRO A 353 3.20 -16.43 -20.56
N LYS A 354 3.62 -16.93 -21.73
CA LYS A 354 2.76 -17.05 -22.92
C LYS A 354 1.64 -18.08 -22.72
N ASP A 355 1.87 -19.06 -21.86
CA ASP A 355 0.96 -20.13 -21.45
C ASP A 355 0.18 -19.78 -20.17
N ARG A 356 0.11 -18.49 -19.78
CA ARG A 356 -0.73 -18.04 -18.67
C ARG A 356 -2.19 -18.44 -18.91
N PRO A 357 -2.87 -19.05 -17.93
CA PRO A 357 -4.29 -19.39 -18.09
C PRO A 357 -5.15 -18.15 -18.30
N GLU A 358 -6.04 -18.17 -19.29
CA GLU A 358 -6.92 -17.03 -19.60
C GLU A 358 -7.79 -16.62 -18.39
N VAL A 359 -8.15 -17.60 -17.55
CA VAL A 359 -8.96 -17.37 -16.34
C VAL A 359 -8.32 -16.33 -15.40
N PHE A 360 -6.99 -16.18 -15.38
CA PHE A 360 -6.29 -15.20 -14.52
C PHE A 360 -6.73 -13.75 -14.76
N GLN A 361 -7.10 -13.40 -16.00
CA GLN A 361 -7.60 -12.06 -16.33
C GLN A 361 -9.02 -11.81 -15.81
N LYS A 362 -9.73 -12.88 -15.43
CA LYS A 362 -11.14 -12.85 -15.03
C LYS A 362 -11.32 -13.15 -13.54
N LEU A 363 -10.23 -13.39 -12.79
CA LEU A 363 -10.30 -13.74 -11.38
C LEU A 363 -10.79 -12.56 -10.55
N LEU A 364 -11.72 -12.87 -9.65
CA LEU A 364 -12.19 -12.05 -8.56
C LEU A 364 -12.00 -12.90 -7.30
N LEU A 365 -11.02 -12.53 -6.49
CA LEU A 365 -10.41 -13.41 -5.50
C LEU A 365 -11.01 -13.22 -4.12
N TYR A 366 -11.26 -14.33 -3.44
CA TYR A 366 -11.57 -14.37 -2.02
C TYR A 366 -10.48 -15.10 -1.24
N SER A 367 -9.89 -14.47 -0.23
CA SER A 367 -8.88 -15.12 0.64
C SER A 367 -9.46 -15.47 2.01
N PHE A 368 -9.33 -16.72 2.43
CA PHE A 368 -9.79 -17.18 3.74
C PHE A 368 -9.02 -18.41 4.22
N HIS A 369 -9.22 -18.81 5.47
CA HIS A 369 -8.77 -20.11 5.97
C HIS A 369 -9.98 -20.93 6.45
N PRO A 370 -10.10 -22.23 6.10
CA PRO A 370 -11.22 -23.08 6.52
C PRO A 370 -11.40 -23.19 8.04
N GLY A 371 -10.32 -23.03 8.80
CA GLY A 371 -10.37 -22.96 10.26
C GLY A 371 -10.96 -21.65 10.80
N GLY A 372 -10.80 -20.52 10.11
CA GLY A 372 -11.26 -19.21 10.59
C GLY A 372 -10.36 -18.04 10.23
N SER A 373 -10.56 -16.88 10.84
CA SER A 373 -9.72 -15.69 10.66
C SER A 373 -8.38 -15.81 11.41
N ILE A 374 -7.32 -15.13 10.93
CA ILE A 374 -6.04 -15.01 11.68
C ILE A 374 -6.29 -14.51 13.10
N GLY A 375 -7.18 -13.52 13.23
CA GLY A 375 -7.65 -13.00 14.51
C GLY A 375 -8.02 -14.09 15.52
N SER A 376 -8.75 -15.09 15.05
CA SER A 376 -9.23 -16.21 15.88
C SER A 376 -8.20 -17.32 16.09
N ASN A 377 -6.96 -17.14 15.64
CA ASN A 377 -5.98 -18.21 15.51
C ASN A 377 -6.50 -19.40 14.66
N MET A 378 -7.26 -19.08 13.60
CA MET A 378 -7.88 -20.04 12.69
C MET A 378 -8.87 -21.01 13.34
N GLN A 379 -9.72 -20.51 14.24
CA GLN A 379 -10.69 -21.34 14.95
C GLN A 379 -12.14 -20.94 14.71
N ASP A 380 -12.42 -19.70 14.28
CA ASP A 380 -13.78 -19.15 14.25
C ASP A 380 -14.71 -19.67 13.13
N LEU A 381 -14.22 -20.45 12.16
CA LEU A 381 -15.03 -21.11 11.13
C LEU A 381 -15.17 -22.62 11.39
N GLY A 382 -14.13 -23.30 11.85
CA GLY A 382 -14.23 -24.66 12.38
C GLY A 382 -13.88 -25.82 11.43
N GLY A 383 -13.20 -25.57 10.31
CA GLY A 383 -12.60 -26.60 9.46
C GLY A 383 -13.31 -26.81 8.12
N PHE A 384 -12.89 -27.84 7.37
CA PHE A 384 -13.32 -28.08 5.99
C PHE A 384 -14.83 -28.26 5.84
N SER A 385 -15.45 -29.09 6.68
CA SER A 385 -16.89 -29.34 6.64
C SER A 385 -17.72 -28.09 6.99
N ALA A 386 -17.26 -27.26 7.93
CA ALA A 386 -17.91 -26.01 8.29
C ALA A 386 -17.71 -24.90 7.24
N ALA A 387 -16.63 -24.98 6.45
CA ALA A 387 -16.37 -24.05 5.35
C ALA A 387 -17.28 -24.25 4.13
N VAL A 388 -17.96 -25.39 3.99
CA VAL A 388 -18.88 -25.68 2.87
C VAL A 388 -20.03 -24.65 2.79
N PRO A 389 -20.87 -24.44 3.83
CA PRO A 389 -21.91 -23.41 3.79
C PRO A 389 -21.35 -21.98 3.75
N PHE A 390 -20.09 -21.78 4.17
CA PHE A 390 -19.43 -20.49 4.06
C PHE A 390 -19.13 -20.14 2.61
N VAL A 391 -18.58 -21.06 1.81
CA VAL A 391 -18.30 -20.78 0.39
C VAL A 391 -19.56 -20.59 -0.45
N ASP A 392 -20.68 -21.21 -0.06
CA ASP A 392 -22.00 -20.93 -0.64
C ASP A 392 -22.36 -19.45 -0.48
N ARG A 393 -22.21 -18.91 0.73
CA ARG A 393 -22.40 -17.48 1.00
C ARG A 393 -21.43 -16.62 0.19
N ILE A 394 -20.16 -17.00 0.11
CA ILE A 394 -19.17 -16.20 -0.64
C ILE A 394 -19.52 -16.13 -2.14
N ALA A 395 -20.08 -17.19 -2.73
CA ALA A 395 -20.52 -17.16 -4.13
C ALA A 395 -21.55 -16.05 -4.41
N GLU A 396 -22.35 -15.63 -3.41
CA GLU A 396 -23.33 -14.55 -3.54
C GLU A 396 -22.70 -13.18 -3.80
N THR A 397 -21.45 -12.97 -3.37
CA THR A 397 -20.68 -11.74 -3.71
C THR A 397 -20.31 -11.67 -5.18
N GLY A 398 -20.51 -12.74 -5.95
CA GLY A 398 -20.08 -12.83 -7.34
C GLY A 398 -18.58 -13.03 -7.52
N LEU A 399 -17.80 -13.21 -6.45
CA LEU A 399 -16.42 -13.71 -6.54
C LEU A 399 -16.40 -15.06 -7.25
N ASN A 400 -15.33 -15.34 -8.00
CA ASN A 400 -15.21 -16.55 -8.83
C ASN A 400 -13.86 -17.26 -8.65
N SER A 401 -13.08 -16.84 -7.66
CA SER A 401 -11.88 -17.56 -7.25
C SER A 401 -11.66 -17.48 -5.75
N VAL A 402 -11.02 -18.50 -5.20
CA VAL A 402 -10.64 -18.57 -3.79
C VAL A 402 -9.15 -18.83 -3.66
N TRP A 403 -8.54 -18.26 -2.63
CA TRP A 403 -7.22 -18.60 -2.14
C TRP A 403 -7.34 -18.98 -0.68
N MET A 404 -7.12 -20.27 -0.39
CA MET A 404 -7.05 -20.78 0.96
C MET A 404 -5.65 -20.54 1.52
N LEU A 405 -5.56 -19.90 2.70
CA LEU A 405 -4.31 -19.74 3.46
C LEU A 405 -3.71 -21.13 3.82
N PRO A 406 -2.43 -21.22 4.26
CA PRO A 406 -1.75 -22.50 4.45
C PRO A 406 -2.53 -23.47 5.34
N LEU A 407 -2.63 -24.72 4.91
CA LEU A 407 -3.46 -25.77 5.53
C LEU A 407 -2.62 -26.86 6.20
N GLU A 408 -1.30 -26.79 6.06
CA GLU A 408 -0.33 -27.81 6.44
C GLU A 408 -0.09 -27.87 7.96
N ASP A 409 0.43 -29.02 8.41
CA ASP A 409 0.67 -29.34 9.82
C ASP A 409 1.51 -28.29 10.58
N ARG A 410 1.16 -28.10 11.87
CA ARG A 410 1.56 -27.02 12.82
C ARG A 410 0.90 -25.64 12.60
N GLY A 411 0.27 -25.39 11.46
CA GLY A 411 -0.52 -24.19 11.20
C GLY A 411 0.18 -23.13 10.34
N ILE A 412 -0.45 -21.96 10.22
CA ILE A 412 -0.16 -20.98 9.16
C ILE A 412 1.31 -20.58 9.07
N TYR A 413 1.83 -20.61 7.84
CA TYR A 413 3.20 -20.25 7.48
C TYR A 413 4.29 -21.02 8.24
N TRP A 414 3.98 -22.05 9.03
CA TRP A 414 4.97 -22.79 9.79
C TRP A 414 4.93 -24.31 9.53
N PRO A 415 4.97 -24.74 8.25
CA PRO A 415 4.73 -26.13 7.89
C PRO A 415 5.79 -27.05 8.48
N ARG A 416 5.36 -28.01 9.31
CA ARG A 416 6.19 -29.13 9.76
C ARG A 416 6.13 -30.27 8.76
N ASP A 417 4.95 -30.64 8.30
CA ASP A 417 4.71 -31.67 7.29
C ASP A 417 3.78 -31.14 6.18
N TYR A 418 4.28 -31.10 4.93
CA TYR A 418 3.51 -30.62 3.78
C TYR A 418 2.52 -31.64 3.22
N TYR A 419 2.56 -32.89 3.68
CA TYR A 419 1.64 -33.93 3.21
C TYR A 419 0.56 -34.26 4.26
N ARG A 420 0.45 -33.43 5.31
CA ARG A 420 -0.51 -33.57 6.40
C ARG A 420 -1.18 -32.23 6.68
N PHE A 421 -2.50 -32.26 6.87
CA PHE A 421 -3.26 -31.08 7.28
C PHE A 421 -3.04 -30.73 8.76
N GLN A 422 -3.20 -29.45 9.10
CA GLN A 422 -3.24 -28.97 10.48
C GLN A 422 -4.32 -29.68 11.30
N ASP A 423 -3.99 -30.04 12.54
CA ASP A 423 -4.94 -30.63 13.49
C ASP A 423 -6.15 -29.70 13.69
N GLY A 424 -7.35 -30.29 13.63
CA GLY A 424 -8.63 -29.59 13.81
C GLY A 424 -9.31 -29.12 12.52
N LEU A 425 -8.65 -29.21 11.35
CA LEU A 425 -9.27 -28.84 10.07
C LEU A 425 -10.22 -29.89 9.49
N GLY A 426 -9.93 -31.19 9.70
CA GLY A 426 -10.70 -32.29 9.14
C GLY A 426 -9.83 -33.29 8.37
N THR A 427 -10.48 -34.15 7.58
CA THR A 427 -9.82 -35.19 6.78
C THR A 427 -9.59 -34.76 5.32
N GLY A 428 -8.79 -35.53 4.59
CA GLY A 428 -8.58 -35.29 3.15
C GLY A 428 -9.83 -35.47 2.30
N GLU A 429 -10.78 -36.33 2.72
CA GLU A 429 -12.08 -36.49 2.07
C GLU A 429 -12.95 -35.23 2.26
N GLU A 430 -12.95 -34.66 3.47
CA GLU A 430 -13.67 -33.41 3.74
C GLU A 430 -13.06 -32.24 2.95
N TYR A 431 -11.73 -32.18 2.83
CA TYR A 431 -11.08 -31.20 1.98
C TYR A 431 -11.45 -31.36 0.49
N ARG A 432 -11.45 -32.60 -0.02
CA ARG A 432 -11.91 -32.89 -1.39
C ARG A 432 -13.36 -32.47 -1.59
N ALA A 433 -14.23 -32.69 -0.61
CA ALA A 433 -15.62 -32.27 -0.68
C ALA A 433 -15.77 -30.74 -0.73
N LEU A 434 -14.97 -30.01 0.05
CA LEU A 434 -14.93 -28.54 0.02
C LEU A 434 -14.48 -28.03 -1.36
N VAL A 435 -13.37 -28.54 -1.90
CA VAL A 435 -12.88 -28.14 -3.24
C VAL A 435 -13.91 -28.47 -4.32
N LYS A 436 -14.51 -29.66 -4.26
CA LYS A 436 -15.60 -30.05 -5.18
C LYS A 436 -16.78 -29.08 -5.11
N ARG A 437 -17.20 -28.68 -3.90
CA ARG A 437 -18.29 -27.70 -3.75
C ARG A 437 -17.91 -26.35 -4.35
N MET A 438 -16.69 -25.89 -4.13
CA MET A 438 -16.19 -24.65 -4.72
C MET A 438 -16.23 -24.71 -6.26
N HIS A 439 -15.83 -25.83 -6.86
CA HIS A 439 -15.93 -26.04 -8.31
C HIS A 439 -17.37 -26.04 -8.82
N GLU A 440 -18.31 -26.66 -8.09
CA GLU A 440 -19.75 -26.62 -8.43
C GLU A 440 -20.31 -25.19 -8.43
N LEU A 441 -19.78 -24.32 -7.58
CA LEU A 441 -20.11 -22.89 -7.53
C LEU A 441 -19.36 -22.05 -8.59
N GLY A 442 -18.48 -22.67 -9.38
CA GLY A 442 -17.71 -22.01 -10.43
C GLY A 442 -16.42 -21.34 -9.97
N PHE A 443 -15.94 -21.61 -8.76
CA PHE A 443 -14.69 -21.05 -8.27
C PHE A 443 -13.46 -21.65 -8.97
N TYR A 444 -12.46 -20.82 -9.22
CA TYR A 444 -11.06 -21.24 -9.38
C TYR A 444 -10.40 -21.36 -7.99
N VAL A 445 -9.88 -22.52 -7.64
CA VAL A 445 -9.44 -22.85 -6.28
C VAL A 445 -7.92 -22.86 -6.17
N MET A 446 -7.36 -21.90 -5.42
CA MET A 446 -5.96 -21.87 -5.05
C MET A 446 -5.77 -22.24 -3.58
N GLN A 447 -4.65 -22.91 -3.29
CA GLN A 447 -4.12 -23.09 -1.94
C GLN A 447 -2.82 -22.29 -1.80
N ASP A 448 -2.44 -21.95 -0.58
CA ASP A 448 -1.11 -21.43 -0.29
C ASP A 448 -0.01 -22.49 -0.46
N CYS A 449 1.19 -22.04 -0.79
CA CYS A 449 2.40 -22.85 -0.85
C CYS A 449 3.53 -22.06 -0.20
N VAL A 450 4.17 -22.65 0.82
CA VAL A 450 5.07 -21.93 1.74
C VAL A 450 6.54 -22.37 1.54
N PRO A 451 7.23 -22.01 0.44
CA PRO A 451 8.54 -22.56 0.08
C PRO A 451 9.68 -22.16 1.03
N HIS A 452 9.45 -21.21 1.94
CA HIS A 452 10.43 -20.90 2.98
C HIS A 452 10.51 -21.89 4.12
N GLY A 453 9.57 -22.84 4.18
CA GLY A 453 9.53 -23.89 5.17
C GLY A 453 9.32 -23.42 6.60
N GLY A 454 9.27 -24.41 7.49
CA GLY A 454 9.04 -24.19 8.91
C GLY A 454 10.33 -23.91 9.69
N SER A 455 10.55 -24.69 10.74
CA SER A 455 11.70 -24.52 11.61
C SER A 455 12.88 -25.42 11.22
N ASN A 456 14.10 -24.93 11.45
CA ASN A 456 15.33 -25.73 11.37
C ASN A 456 15.37 -26.87 12.41
N GLU A 457 14.53 -26.81 13.45
CA GLU A 457 14.44 -27.84 14.48
C GLU A 457 13.55 -29.02 14.10
N PHE A 458 12.84 -28.92 12.98
CA PHE A 458 12.01 -30.03 12.50
C PHE A 458 12.83 -31.14 11.89
N GLU A 459 12.26 -32.34 11.94
CA GLU A 459 12.88 -33.55 11.44
C GLU A 459 13.34 -33.42 9.98
N ARG A 460 12.53 -32.78 9.10
CA ARG A 460 12.93 -32.53 7.70
C ARG A 460 14.24 -31.74 7.60
N ALA A 461 14.38 -30.67 8.37
CA ALA A 461 15.60 -29.84 8.35
C ALA A 461 16.80 -30.58 8.95
N LYS A 462 16.57 -31.47 9.93
CA LYS A 462 17.61 -32.33 10.52
C LYS A 462 18.07 -33.45 9.57
N GLN A 463 17.13 -34.00 8.79
CA GLN A 463 17.41 -35.02 7.78
C GLN A 463 18.05 -34.44 6.51
N HIS A 464 17.71 -33.18 6.19
CA HIS A 464 18.23 -32.45 5.04
C HIS A 464 18.86 -31.12 5.45
N PRO A 465 19.96 -31.13 6.24
CA PRO A 465 20.63 -29.90 6.65
C PRO A 465 21.16 -29.10 5.45
N GLU A 466 21.43 -29.77 4.32
CA GLU A 466 21.87 -29.13 3.09
C GLU A 466 20.81 -28.20 2.47
N TRP A 467 19.52 -28.38 2.80
CA TRP A 467 18.47 -27.47 2.33
C TRP A 467 18.44 -26.15 3.11
N LEU A 468 19.22 -26.00 4.18
CA LEU A 468 19.23 -24.80 4.99
C LEU A 468 20.14 -23.72 4.39
N VAL A 469 19.76 -22.47 4.64
CA VAL A 469 20.58 -21.30 4.37
C VAL A 469 21.47 -21.00 5.58
N TYR A 470 22.77 -20.87 5.34
CA TYR A 470 23.75 -20.57 6.38
C TYR A 470 24.30 -19.15 6.24
N ASP A 471 24.43 -18.42 7.36
CA ASP A 471 25.20 -17.18 7.43
C ASP A 471 26.71 -17.51 7.52
N GLU A 472 27.55 -16.49 7.44
CA GLU A 472 29.02 -16.65 7.38
C GLU A 472 29.65 -17.29 8.61
N ASP A 473 29.02 -17.13 9.77
CA ASP A 473 29.44 -17.75 11.02
C ASP A 473 29.00 -19.22 11.14
N GLY A 474 28.33 -19.74 10.10
CA GLY A 474 27.78 -21.10 10.08
C GLY A 474 26.45 -21.23 10.83
N SER A 475 25.87 -20.13 11.32
CA SER A 475 24.53 -20.14 11.90
C SER A 475 23.45 -20.23 10.81
N THR A 476 22.26 -20.71 11.21
CA THR A 476 21.06 -20.75 10.37
C THR A 476 19.90 -20.13 11.15
N PHE A 477 18.90 -19.62 10.45
CA PHE A 477 17.68 -19.14 11.10
C PHE A 477 16.86 -20.26 11.71
N HIS A 478 16.16 -19.93 12.79
CA HIS A 478 15.16 -20.81 13.38
C HIS A 478 13.89 -20.97 12.53
N TYR A 479 13.58 -19.99 11.68
CA TYR A 479 12.38 -19.90 10.83
C TYR A 479 12.72 -19.17 9.53
N TRP A 480 12.05 -19.53 8.42
CA TRP A 480 12.38 -19.07 7.08
C TRP A 480 13.86 -19.36 6.76
N CYS A 481 14.21 -20.64 6.89
CA CYS A 481 15.59 -21.12 6.90
C CYS A 481 15.98 -21.96 5.68
N PHE A 482 15.07 -22.20 4.73
CA PHE A 482 15.36 -23.02 3.56
C PHE A 482 15.96 -22.22 2.41
N ASP A 483 16.87 -22.84 1.67
CA ASP A 483 17.50 -22.29 0.47
C ASP A 483 16.69 -22.61 -0.79
N PHE A 484 16.07 -21.59 -1.35
CA PHE A 484 15.16 -21.71 -2.51
C PHE A 484 15.90 -22.12 -3.78
N ASN A 485 17.23 -22.00 -3.82
CA ASN A 485 18.01 -22.37 -4.99
C ASN A 485 18.56 -23.80 -4.90
N TRP A 486 18.37 -24.48 -3.76
CA TRP A 486 18.82 -25.85 -3.60
C TRP A 486 17.98 -26.80 -4.48
N PRO A 487 18.60 -27.56 -5.42
CA PRO A 487 17.86 -28.29 -6.44
C PRO A 487 16.82 -29.29 -5.89
N THR A 488 17.19 -30.07 -4.88
CA THR A 488 16.30 -31.09 -4.29
C THR A 488 15.20 -30.48 -3.42
N TRP A 489 15.41 -29.28 -2.86
CA TRP A 489 14.35 -28.55 -2.17
C TRP A 489 13.30 -28.02 -3.14
N ARG A 490 13.75 -27.44 -4.27
CA ARG A 490 12.84 -27.03 -5.36
C ARG A 490 12.03 -28.20 -5.90
N GLU A 491 12.68 -29.34 -6.12
CA GLU A 491 12.00 -30.55 -6.57
C GLU A 491 11.00 -31.06 -5.52
N TYR A 492 11.35 -31.01 -4.23
CA TYR A 492 10.42 -31.34 -3.16
C TYR A 492 9.17 -30.44 -3.19
N MET A 493 9.34 -29.12 -3.31
CA MET A 493 8.22 -28.17 -3.37
C MET A 493 7.39 -28.31 -4.66
N LYS A 494 8.01 -28.62 -5.80
CA LYS A 494 7.31 -29.01 -7.03
C LYS A 494 6.40 -30.22 -6.78
N ASN A 495 6.89 -31.24 -6.08
CA ASN A 495 6.09 -32.43 -5.76
C ASN A 495 4.99 -32.19 -4.73
N VAL A 496 5.19 -31.27 -3.78
CA VAL A 496 4.11 -30.81 -2.88
C VAL A 496 2.99 -30.16 -3.69
N ALA A 497 3.33 -29.30 -4.66
CA ALA A 497 2.32 -28.67 -5.53
C ALA A 497 1.54 -29.72 -6.35
N LYS A 498 2.24 -30.72 -6.91
CA LYS A 498 1.59 -31.81 -7.65
C LYS A 498 0.67 -32.65 -6.76
N HIS A 499 1.06 -32.87 -5.51
CA HIS A 499 0.30 -33.70 -4.58
C HIS A 499 -1.11 -33.17 -4.35
N TYR A 500 -1.31 -31.88 -4.02
CA TYR A 500 -2.66 -31.41 -3.74
C TYR A 500 -3.50 -31.24 -5.01
N MET A 501 -2.89 -30.88 -6.13
CA MET A 501 -3.62 -30.84 -7.42
C MET A 501 -4.14 -32.23 -7.79
N LYS A 502 -3.27 -33.24 -7.76
CA LYS A 502 -3.63 -34.62 -8.10
C LYS A 502 -4.60 -35.23 -7.10
N ASN A 503 -4.36 -35.02 -5.81
CA ASN A 503 -5.11 -35.71 -4.76
C ASN A 503 -6.34 -34.96 -4.30
N TYR A 504 -6.46 -33.64 -4.45
CA TYR A 504 -7.61 -32.88 -3.93
C TYR A 504 -8.26 -31.96 -4.96
N GLY A 505 -7.66 -31.79 -6.14
CA GLY A 505 -8.27 -31.07 -7.26
C GLY A 505 -8.14 -29.56 -7.19
N VAL A 506 -7.19 -29.00 -6.42
CA VAL A 506 -6.93 -27.55 -6.48
C VAL A 506 -6.44 -27.15 -7.89
N ASP A 507 -6.79 -25.94 -8.32
CA ASP A 507 -6.46 -25.45 -9.66
C ASP A 507 -5.05 -24.83 -9.74
N GLY A 508 -4.51 -24.34 -8.62
CA GLY A 508 -3.20 -23.71 -8.59
C GLY A 508 -2.80 -23.22 -7.20
N TYR A 509 -1.83 -22.31 -7.15
CA TYR A 509 -1.24 -21.87 -5.88
C TYR A 509 -1.04 -20.36 -5.78
N ARG A 510 -1.24 -19.83 -4.57
CA ARG A 510 -0.53 -18.64 -4.12
C ARG A 510 0.78 -19.09 -3.50
N ILE A 511 1.90 -18.46 -3.85
CA ILE A 511 3.23 -18.84 -3.35
C ILE A 511 3.75 -17.78 -2.38
N ASP A 512 3.95 -18.15 -1.13
CA ASP A 512 4.40 -17.28 -0.03
C ASP A 512 5.86 -16.84 -0.18
N ALA A 513 6.11 -15.55 0.11
CA ALA A 513 7.42 -14.91 0.25
C ALA A 513 8.49 -15.39 -0.76
N VAL A 514 8.13 -15.46 -2.04
CA VAL A 514 8.90 -16.18 -3.06
C VAL A 514 9.88 -15.31 -3.87
N SER A 515 10.38 -14.23 -3.27
CA SER A 515 11.41 -13.37 -3.89
C SER A 515 12.83 -13.94 -3.78
N GLY A 516 13.03 -14.95 -2.94
CA GLY A 516 14.30 -15.63 -2.70
C GLY A 516 14.47 -16.06 -1.24
N SER A 517 15.59 -16.70 -0.93
CA SER A 517 15.95 -17.05 0.45
C SER A 517 16.15 -15.79 1.31
N LYS A 518 16.03 -15.95 2.63
CA LYS A 518 16.11 -14.81 3.57
C LYS A 518 17.46 -14.11 3.58
N ILE A 519 18.55 -14.84 3.34
CA ILE A 519 19.92 -14.33 3.25
C ILE A 519 20.68 -15.03 2.10
N PRO A 520 21.83 -14.49 1.64
CA PRO A 520 22.78 -15.27 0.84
C PRO A 520 23.18 -16.55 1.57
N ASN A 521 23.40 -17.65 0.84
CA ASN A 521 23.79 -18.92 1.45
C ASN A 521 25.32 -19.07 1.45
N TRP A 522 25.93 -19.03 2.63
CA TRP A 522 27.37 -19.20 2.82
C TRP A 522 27.78 -20.65 3.10
N ASN A 523 26.90 -21.62 2.86
CA ASN A 523 27.29 -23.02 2.83
C ASN A 523 28.40 -23.23 1.77
N PRO A 524 29.58 -23.77 2.13
CA PRO A 524 30.65 -24.04 1.15
C PRO A 524 30.27 -25.07 0.08
N GLU A 525 29.19 -25.83 0.29
CA GLU A 525 28.70 -26.89 -0.60
C GLU A 525 27.57 -26.44 -1.54
N ILE A 526 27.30 -25.13 -1.66
CA ILE A 526 26.26 -24.63 -2.58
C ILE A 526 26.48 -25.12 -4.02
N PRO A 527 25.44 -25.60 -4.72
CA PRO A 527 25.55 -26.13 -6.09
C PRO A 527 25.43 -25.05 -7.17
N TYR A 528 25.71 -23.79 -6.84
CA TYR A 528 25.55 -22.64 -7.73
C TYR A 528 26.66 -21.62 -7.52
N ALA A 529 26.82 -20.70 -8.48
CA ALA A 529 28.06 -19.93 -8.66
C ALA A 529 28.53 -19.10 -7.46
N ARG A 530 27.61 -18.55 -6.65
CA ARG A 530 27.94 -17.69 -5.50
C ARG A 530 26.79 -17.59 -4.50
N ALA A 531 27.09 -17.21 -3.25
CA ALA A 531 26.14 -17.16 -2.13
C ALA A 531 24.88 -16.30 -2.39
N SER A 532 25.03 -15.18 -3.08
CA SER A 532 23.93 -14.25 -3.40
C SER A 532 22.88 -14.85 -4.35
N PHE A 533 23.18 -15.93 -5.08
CA PHE A 533 22.19 -16.61 -5.94
C PHE A 533 21.08 -17.30 -5.14
N ALA A 534 21.27 -17.49 -3.83
CA ALA A 534 20.20 -17.86 -2.90
C ALA A 534 19.08 -16.80 -2.81
N LYS A 535 19.28 -15.58 -3.32
CA LYS A 535 18.32 -14.47 -3.28
C LYS A 535 17.50 -14.41 -4.58
N LEU A 536 17.78 -13.43 -5.44
CA LEU A 536 17.01 -13.13 -6.66
C LEU A 536 16.84 -14.36 -7.56
N GLN A 537 17.93 -15.05 -7.90
CA GLN A 537 17.90 -16.23 -8.77
C GLN A 537 17.10 -17.38 -8.15
N ALA A 538 17.22 -17.59 -6.84
CA ALA A 538 16.44 -18.57 -6.12
C ALA A 538 14.94 -18.31 -6.19
N GLY A 539 14.52 -17.04 -6.07
CA GLY A 539 13.12 -16.64 -6.22
C GLY A 539 12.57 -17.04 -7.59
N PHE A 540 13.30 -16.72 -8.67
CA PHE A 540 12.93 -17.14 -10.03
C PHE A 540 12.84 -18.67 -10.16
N ASN A 541 13.84 -19.39 -9.66
CA ASN A 541 13.93 -20.82 -9.86
C ASN A 541 12.88 -21.59 -9.03
N MET A 542 12.58 -21.15 -7.81
CA MET A 542 11.51 -21.74 -7.00
C MET A 542 10.14 -21.51 -7.64
N GLN A 543 9.85 -20.29 -8.11
CA GLN A 543 8.61 -20.00 -8.83
C GLN A 543 8.47 -20.85 -10.10
N ARG A 544 9.54 -20.99 -10.89
CA ARG A 544 9.56 -21.87 -12.08
C ARG A 544 9.25 -23.32 -11.71
N ALA A 545 9.90 -23.87 -10.68
CA ALA A 545 9.71 -25.27 -10.28
C ALA A 545 8.26 -25.54 -9.82
N ILE A 546 7.68 -24.66 -8.99
CA ILE A 546 6.30 -24.80 -8.54
C ILE A 546 5.34 -24.66 -9.74
N ARG A 547 5.53 -23.64 -10.59
CA ARG A 547 4.69 -23.44 -11.78
C ARG A 547 4.79 -24.62 -12.76
N GLU A 548 5.97 -25.19 -12.95
CA GLU A 548 6.18 -26.38 -13.75
C GLU A 548 5.37 -27.56 -13.21
N GLY A 549 5.41 -27.82 -11.89
CA GLY A 549 4.57 -28.83 -11.26
C GLY A 549 3.08 -28.58 -11.47
N VAL A 550 2.64 -27.33 -11.37
CA VAL A 550 1.25 -26.93 -11.65
C VAL A 550 0.87 -27.21 -13.11
N LYS A 551 1.75 -26.87 -14.05
CA LYS A 551 1.52 -27.06 -15.49
C LYS A 551 1.58 -28.54 -15.92
N GLU A 552 2.35 -29.37 -15.23
CA GLU A 552 2.36 -30.83 -15.46
C GLU A 552 0.99 -31.45 -15.14
N GLU A 553 0.36 -31.04 -14.05
CA GLU A 553 -0.95 -31.58 -13.63
C GLU A 553 -2.13 -30.88 -14.34
N SER A 554 -2.02 -29.59 -14.65
CA SER A 554 -3.06 -28.80 -15.33
C SER A 554 -2.45 -27.79 -16.32
N PRO A 555 -2.11 -28.22 -17.55
CA PRO A 555 -1.38 -27.38 -18.51
C PRO A 555 -2.14 -26.10 -18.92
N VAL A 556 -3.45 -26.24 -19.12
CA VAL A 556 -4.30 -25.16 -19.67
C VAL A 556 -4.83 -24.25 -18.57
N ARG A 557 -5.33 -24.83 -17.48
CA ARG A 557 -6.05 -24.09 -16.43
C ARG A 557 -5.16 -23.73 -15.25
N GLY A 558 -4.14 -24.53 -14.95
CA GLY A 558 -3.30 -24.31 -13.77
C GLY A 558 -2.38 -23.10 -13.88
N GLY A 559 -2.28 -22.34 -12.79
CA GLY A 559 -1.42 -21.17 -12.70
C GLY A 559 -1.05 -20.78 -11.27
N VAL A 560 -0.14 -19.80 -11.14
CA VAL A 560 0.42 -19.37 -9.86
C VAL A 560 0.33 -17.85 -9.62
N LEU A 561 0.01 -17.48 -8.39
CA LEU A 561 0.05 -16.11 -7.87
C LEU A 561 1.22 -15.97 -6.89
N ALA A 562 2.26 -15.21 -7.23
CA ALA A 562 3.43 -15.06 -6.37
C ALA A 562 3.30 -13.88 -5.41
N GLU A 563 3.57 -14.10 -4.12
CA GLU A 563 3.80 -13.02 -3.17
C GLU A 563 5.17 -12.38 -3.38
N VAL A 564 5.21 -11.45 -4.33
CA VAL A 564 6.38 -10.63 -4.67
C VAL A 564 5.92 -9.26 -5.14
N GLY A 565 6.65 -8.20 -4.76
CA GLY A 565 6.34 -6.81 -5.15
C GLY A 565 7.11 -6.32 -6.37
N ASN A 566 8.10 -7.08 -6.84
CA ASN A 566 8.92 -6.71 -8.00
C ASN A 566 8.32 -7.29 -9.28
N ASP A 567 7.98 -6.40 -10.21
CA ASP A 567 7.25 -6.73 -11.43
C ASP A 567 7.93 -7.78 -12.31
N PHE A 568 9.28 -7.84 -12.30
CA PHE A 568 10.03 -8.78 -13.14
C PHE A 568 9.77 -10.25 -12.82
N PHE A 569 9.29 -10.60 -11.62
CA PHE A 569 8.86 -11.96 -11.30
C PHE A 569 7.61 -12.39 -12.09
N GLY A 570 6.85 -11.43 -12.60
CA GLY A 570 5.75 -11.68 -13.52
C GLY A 570 6.15 -12.30 -14.85
N SER A 571 7.45 -12.53 -15.11
CA SER A 571 7.96 -13.32 -16.24
C SER A 571 7.96 -14.84 -15.97
N VAL A 572 7.88 -15.25 -14.69
CA VAL A 572 7.84 -16.67 -14.28
C VAL A 572 6.58 -17.01 -13.47
N SER A 573 5.73 -16.03 -13.17
CA SER A 573 4.47 -16.18 -12.45
C SER A 573 3.28 -15.62 -13.24
N ASP A 574 2.11 -16.20 -13.03
CA ASP A 574 0.89 -15.83 -13.76
C ASP A 574 0.23 -14.55 -13.20
N ALA A 575 0.47 -14.24 -11.92
CA ALA A 575 0.20 -12.94 -11.31
C ALA A 575 1.17 -12.66 -10.16
N VAL A 576 1.30 -11.40 -9.75
CA VAL A 576 2.13 -10.95 -8.62
C VAL A 576 1.32 -10.09 -7.64
N TYR A 577 1.91 -9.71 -6.51
CA TYR A 577 1.24 -8.88 -5.51
C TYR A 577 1.29 -7.39 -5.84
N ASP A 578 0.29 -6.65 -5.38
CA ASP A 578 0.35 -5.20 -5.23
C ASP A 578 0.53 -4.81 -3.76
N PHE A 579 1.78 -4.82 -3.27
CA PHE A 579 2.10 -4.36 -1.92
C PHE A 579 1.91 -2.85 -1.76
N ALA A 580 2.34 -2.07 -2.76
CA ALA A 580 2.31 -0.61 -2.67
C ALA A 580 0.87 -0.09 -2.50
N GLY A 581 -0.09 -0.66 -3.24
CA GLY A 581 -1.52 -0.39 -3.09
C GLY A 581 -1.99 -0.42 -1.63
N CYS A 582 -1.95 -1.60 -1.01
CA CYS A 582 -2.50 -1.83 0.33
C CYS A 582 -1.73 -1.09 1.44
N TYR A 583 -0.40 -1.08 1.40
CA TYR A 583 0.42 -0.66 2.54
C TYR A 583 0.80 0.82 2.51
N HIS A 584 0.70 1.48 1.36
CA HIS A 584 1.17 2.86 1.20
C HIS A 584 0.16 3.73 0.45
N VAL A 585 -0.19 3.35 -0.78
CA VAL A 585 -0.99 4.17 -1.70
C VAL A 585 -2.38 4.41 -1.13
N PHE A 586 -3.15 3.36 -0.84
CA PHE A 586 -4.54 3.52 -0.38
C PHE A 586 -4.62 4.12 1.03
N GLN A 587 -3.59 3.90 1.87
CA GLN A 587 -3.55 4.44 3.23
C GLN A 587 -3.40 5.97 3.25
N SER A 588 -2.82 6.56 2.19
CA SER A 588 -2.67 8.02 2.06
C SER A 588 -4.01 8.75 1.99
N LEU A 589 -5.11 8.07 1.63
CA LEU A 589 -6.47 8.64 1.62
C LEU A 589 -6.86 9.29 2.96
N ARG A 590 -6.29 8.84 4.08
CA ARG A 590 -6.58 9.39 5.40
C ARG A 590 -5.84 10.69 5.70
N GLN A 591 -4.85 11.05 4.90
CA GLN A 591 -3.91 12.15 5.14
C GLN A 591 -3.97 13.18 4.01
N ASP A 592 -4.02 12.71 2.77
CA ASP A 592 -3.99 13.55 1.58
C ASP A 592 -5.39 14.15 1.32
N PRO A 593 -5.48 15.43 0.91
CA PRO A 593 -6.70 15.99 0.37
C PRO A 593 -7.22 15.14 -0.82
N PRO A 594 -8.54 14.97 -1.00
CA PRO A 594 -9.10 14.10 -2.05
C PRO A 594 -8.55 14.38 -3.45
N LYS A 595 -8.34 15.66 -3.80
CA LYS A 595 -7.73 16.07 -5.06
C LYS A 595 -6.34 15.47 -5.26
N GLU A 596 -5.45 15.66 -4.28
CA GLU A 596 -4.06 15.21 -4.34
C GLU A 596 -4.00 13.68 -4.34
N PHE A 597 -4.80 13.04 -3.48
CA PHE A 597 -4.96 11.58 -3.46
C PHE A 597 -5.32 11.04 -4.84
N VAL A 598 -6.38 11.57 -5.46
CA VAL A 598 -6.84 11.12 -6.78
C VAL A 598 -5.79 11.36 -7.86
N GLN A 599 -5.17 12.54 -7.90
CA GLN A 599 -4.12 12.86 -8.87
C GLN A 599 -2.95 11.89 -8.76
N ASN A 600 -2.45 11.66 -7.54
CA ASN A 600 -1.33 10.76 -7.26
C ASN A 600 -1.68 9.30 -7.59
N VAL A 601 -2.87 8.83 -7.23
CA VAL A 601 -3.30 7.45 -7.49
C VAL A 601 -3.48 7.19 -8.99
N ARG A 602 -4.12 8.11 -9.73
CA ARG A 602 -4.27 7.99 -11.20
C ARG A 602 -2.91 7.96 -11.90
N ARG A 603 -2.01 8.87 -11.51
CA ARG A 603 -0.65 8.90 -12.06
C ARG A 603 0.14 7.64 -11.69
N TRP A 604 0.01 7.16 -10.46
CA TRP A 604 0.67 5.94 -10.01
C TRP A 604 0.21 4.70 -10.78
N PHE A 605 -1.10 4.52 -11.01
CA PHE A 605 -1.62 3.42 -11.83
C PHE A 605 -1.09 3.50 -13.27
N HIS A 606 -1.07 4.69 -13.88
CA HIS A 606 -0.50 4.89 -15.21
C HIS A 606 0.99 4.51 -15.26
N GLU A 607 1.80 4.96 -14.30
CA GLU A 607 3.23 4.61 -14.26
C GLU A 607 3.46 3.13 -13.97
N CYS A 608 2.65 2.49 -13.13
CA CYS A 608 2.71 1.04 -12.92
C CYS A 608 2.36 0.26 -14.19
N GLN A 609 1.38 0.75 -14.97
CA GLN A 609 1.00 0.16 -16.25
C GLN A 609 2.13 0.31 -17.26
N MET A 610 2.67 1.52 -17.46
CA MET A 610 3.67 1.79 -18.50
C MET A 610 5.09 1.35 -18.12
N GLY A 611 5.45 1.42 -16.84
CA GLY A 611 6.79 1.10 -16.32
C GLY A 611 7.06 -0.39 -16.07
N SER A 612 6.13 -1.29 -16.40
CA SER A 612 6.24 -2.73 -16.17
C SER A 612 6.08 -3.56 -17.45
N MET A 613 6.08 -4.89 -17.36
CA MET A 613 5.83 -5.75 -18.52
C MET A 613 4.38 -5.60 -18.98
N LYS A 614 4.19 -5.47 -20.31
CA LYS A 614 2.86 -5.43 -20.91
C LYS A 614 2.04 -6.67 -20.52
N GLY A 615 0.83 -6.45 -20.03
CA GLY A 615 -0.09 -7.51 -19.60
C GLY A 615 0.24 -8.14 -18.23
N LEU A 616 1.15 -7.57 -17.44
CA LEU A 616 1.39 -8.00 -16.06
C LEU A 616 0.10 -7.87 -15.23
N LEU A 617 -0.26 -8.94 -14.50
CA LEU A 617 -1.39 -8.94 -13.58
C LEU A 617 -0.90 -8.81 -12.15
N ARG A 618 -1.51 -7.88 -11.40
CA ARG A 618 -1.28 -7.70 -9.97
C ARG A 618 -2.55 -8.01 -9.18
N MET A 619 -2.41 -8.64 -8.03
CA MET A 619 -3.49 -8.81 -7.07
C MET A 619 -3.69 -7.52 -6.28
N ARG A 620 -4.81 -6.83 -6.54
CA ARG A 620 -5.20 -5.56 -5.91
C ARG A 620 -6.00 -5.83 -4.64
N HIS A 621 -5.61 -5.23 -3.52
CA HIS A 621 -6.28 -5.45 -2.24
C HIS A 621 -6.20 -4.22 -1.34
N SER A 622 -7.25 -3.98 -0.56
CA SER A 622 -7.29 -2.95 0.49
C SER A 622 -6.94 -3.51 1.87
N GLU A 623 -7.11 -4.82 2.04
CA GLU A 623 -6.66 -5.57 3.20
C GLU A 623 -6.36 -7.03 2.83
N SER A 624 -5.55 -7.69 3.65
CA SER A 624 -5.23 -9.11 3.56
C SER A 624 -5.03 -9.68 4.97
N HIS A 625 -4.67 -10.95 5.03
CA HIS A 625 -4.22 -11.59 6.26
C HIS A 625 -2.95 -10.90 6.85
N ASP A 626 -2.23 -10.12 6.02
CA ASP A 626 -1.03 -9.39 6.36
C ASP A 626 -1.20 -7.89 6.61
N SER A 627 -2.44 -7.41 6.69
CA SER A 627 -2.75 -6.00 6.96
C SER A 627 -3.74 -5.86 8.14
N LEU A 628 -4.16 -4.62 8.38
CA LEU A 628 -5.22 -4.27 9.31
C LEU A 628 -6.57 -4.18 8.58
N ARG A 629 -7.67 -4.20 9.34
CA ARG A 629 -9.03 -4.07 8.79
C ARG A 629 -9.26 -2.65 8.26
N SER A 630 -9.47 -2.55 6.96
CA SER A 630 -9.70 -1.32 6.21
C SER A 630 -10.92 -0.55 6.71
N GLN A 631 -12.04 -1.21 7.01
CA GLN A 631 -13.24 -0.55 7.55
C GLN A 631 -12.99 0.16 8.89
N TYR A 632 -12.12 -0.37 9.74
CA TYR A 632 -11.79 0.26 11.03
C TYR A 632 -10.87 1.47 10.86
N TRP A 633 -10.21 1.56 9.71
CA TRP A 633 -9.27 2.63 9.36
C TRP A 633 -9.91 3.75 8.56
N TYR A 634 -10.76 3.44 7.59
CA TYR A 634 -11.34 4.41 6.67
C TYR A 634 -12.77 4.81 7.05
N GLY A 635 -13.50 3.99 7.80
CA GLY A 635 -14.96 4.08 7.91
C GLY A 635 -15.67 3.32 6.79
N VAL A 636 -16.99 3.15 6.91
CA VAL A 636 -17.78 2.25 6.05
C VAL A 636 -17.73 2.63 4.57
N ASN A 637 -18.17 3.84 4.20
CA ASN A 637 -18.27 4.22 2.79
C ASN A 637 -16.91 4.41 2.13
N ALA A 638 -15.93 5.00 2.82
CA ALA A 638 -14.58 5.17 2.28
C ALA A 638 -13.86 3.82 2.05
N ALA A 639 -14.05 2.83 2.93
CA ALA A 639 -13.53 1.48 2.70
C ALA A 639 -14.15 0.83 1.44
N ARG A 640 -15.45 1.04 1.20
CA ARG A 640 -16.10 0.57 -0.04
C ARG A 640 -15.56 1.27 -1.28
N ALA A 641 -15.27 2.57 -1.22
CA ALA A 641 -14.63 3.30 -2.33
C ALA A 641 -13.25 2.72 -2.68
N VAL A 642 -12.47 2.30 -1.68
CA VAL A 642 -11.18 1.61 -1.92
C VAL A 642 -11.39 0.23 -2.54
N VAL A 643 -12.42 -0.52 -2.16
CA VAL A 643 -12.78 -1.78 -2.83
C VAL A 643 -13.27 -1.55 -4.26
N ALA A 644 -14.04 -0.48 -4.49
CA ALA A 644 -14.42 -0.06 -5.84
C ALA A 644 -13.19 0.25 -6.69
N LEU A 645 -12.19 0.94 -6.12
CA LEU A 645 -10.93 1.23 -6.79
C LEU A 645 -10.20 -0.06 -7.22
N THR A 646 -10.09 -1.06 -6.33
CA THR A 646 -9.44 -2.34 -6.68
C THR A 646 -10.22 -3.12 -7.73
N ALA A 647 -11.55 -3.05 -7.72
CA ALA A 647 -12.40 -3.71 -8.71
C ALA A 647 -12.50 -2.97 -10.05
N MET A 648 -12.24 -1.66 -10.09
CA MET A 648 -12.27 -0.86 -11.31
C MET A 648 -10.89 -0.73 -11.97
N ALA A 649 -9.80 -0.93 -11.23
CA ALA A 649 -8.44 -0.93 -11.77
C ALA A 649 -8.08 -2.22 -12.53
N ASP A 650 -6.94 -2.18 -13.21
CA ASP A 650 -6.28 -3.34 -13.80
C ASP A 650 -5.82 -4.33 -12.71
N GLY A 651 -5.91 -5.63 -13.01
CA GLY A 651 -5.47 -6.70 -12.11
C GLY A 651 -6.61 -7.53 -11.51
N ILE A 652 -6.30 -8.23 -10.42
CA ILE A 652 -7.16 -9.21 -9.75
C ILE A 652 -7.60 -8.61 -8.41
N PRO A 653 -8.87 -8.16 -8.25
CA PRO A 653 -9.35 -7.68 -6.97
C PRO A 653 -9.44 -8.83 -5.96
N LEU A 654 -9.00 -8.58 -4.72
CA LEU A 654 -9.10 -9.49 -3.58
C LEU A 654 -10.03 -8.91 -2.51
N ILE A 655 -10.92 -9.76 -2.00
CA ILE A 655 -11.64 -9.55 -0.74
C ILE A 655 -11.10 -10.56 0.29
N TYR A 656 -10.76 -10.07 1.48
CA TYR A 656 -10.28 -10.92 2.57
C TYR A 656 -11.40 -11.26 3.57
N GLN A 657 -11.38 -12.49 4.10
CA GLN A 657 -12.37 -12.99 5.05
C GLN A 657 -12.73 -12.00 6.15
N GLY A 658 -14.01 -11.65 6.26
CA GLY A 658 -14.57 -10.69 7.21
C GLY A 658 -14.86 -9.32 6.60
N GLN A 659 -14.24 -8.97 5.47
CA GLN A 659 -14.46 -7.70 4.78
C GLN A 659 -15.84 -7.64 4.09
N GLU A 660 -16.40 -8.81 3.76
CA GLU A 660 -17.73 -8.97 3.15
C GLU A 660 -18.88 -8.75 4.13
N VAL A 661 -18.62 -8.84 5.44
CA VAL A 661 -19.64 -8.71 6.48
C VAL A 661 -20.23 -7.30 6.44
N GLY A 662 -21.54 -7.20 6.17
CA GLY A 662 -22.24 -5.91 6.00
C GLY A 662 -22.08 -5.28 4.61
N ASN A 663 -21.40 -5.96 3.67
CA ASN A 663 -21.04 -5.44 2.35
C ASN A 663 -21.38 -6.38 1.18
N ILE A 664 -22.00 -7.54 1.44
CA ILE A 664 -22.20 -8.60 0.44
C ILE A 664 -22.93 -8.11 -0.82
N GLU A 665 -23.99 -7.30 -0.67
CA GLU A 665 -24.77 -6.75 -1.77
C GLU A 665 -23.96 -5.76 -2.60
N THR A 666 -23.25 -4.86 -1.91
CA THR A 666 -22.39 -3.84 -2.53
C THR A 666 -21.32 -4.51 -3.39
N TYR A 667 -20.65 -5.54 -2.85
CA TYR A 667 -19.63 -6.29 -3.56
C TYR A 667 -20.23 -7.11 -4.71
N ALA A 668 -21.40 -7.73 -4.50
CA ALA A 668 -22.13 -8.45 -5.54
C ALA A 668 -22.40 -7.57 -6.77
N ARG A 669 -22.88 -6.35 -6.56
CA ARG A 669 -23.13 -5.39 -7.65
C ARG A 669 -21.86 -4.99 -8.37
N LEU A 670 -20.83 -4.60 -7.62
CA LEU A 670 -19.54 -4.17 -8.16
C LEU A 670 -18.90 -5.26 -9.03
N PHE A 671 -18.87 -6.50 -8.54
CA PHE A 671 -18.29 -7.63 -9.25
C PHE A 671 -19.18 -8.13 -10.40
N ALA A 672 -20.50 -7.99 -10.30
CA ALA A 672 -21.41 -8.25 -11.42
C ALA A 672 -21.16 -7.27 -12.57
N VAL A 673 -20.94 -5.98 -12.29
CA VAL A 673 -20.58 -4.98 -13.32
C VAL A 673 -19.28 -5.33 -14.01
N ARG A 674 -18.20 -5.63 -13.26
CA ARG A 674 -16.92 -6.06 -13.85
C ARG A 674 -17.06 -7.32 -14.69
N LYS A 675 -17.93 -8.26 -14.29
CA LYS A 675 -18.23 -9.48 -15.07
C LYS A 675 -19.00 -9.19 -16.36
N ALA A 676 -19.92 -8.23 -16.33
CA ALA A 676 -20.75 -7.87 -17.47
C ALA A 676 -20.01 -7.07 -18.56
N LEU A 677 -18.87 -6.44 -18.23
CA LEU A 677 -18.09 -5.60 -19.15
C LEU A 677 -16.74 -6.25 -19.51
N PRO A 678 -16.60 -6.86 -20.71
CA PRO A 678 -15.35 -7.46 -21.16
C PRO A 678 -14.15 -6.50 -21.16
N GLU A 679 -14.42 -5.22 -21.43
CA GLU A 679 -13.44 -4.14 -21.39
C GLU A 679 -12.95 -3.78 -19.97
N MET A 680 -13.48 -4.39 -18.91
CA MET A 680 -12.93 -4.25 -17.55
C MET A 680 -12.02 -5.41 -17.10
N GLN A 681 -11.94 -6.50 -17.87
CA GLN A 681 -11.20 -7.72 -17.46
C GLN A 681 -9.84 -7.86 -18.14
N ASN A 682 -9.74 -7.45 -19.40
CA ASN A 682 -8.50 -7.52 -20.18
C ASN A 682 -8.58 -6.52 -21.34
N ALA A 683 -8.22 -5.27 -21.03
CA ALA A 683 -8.47 -4.12 -21.88
C ALA A 683 -7.33 -3.11 -21.80
N ASN A 684 -7.43 -2.08 -22.63
CA ASN A 684 -6.61 -0.89 -22.49
C ASN A 684 -7.26 0.01 -21.43
N PHE A 685 -6.61 0.11 -20.27
CA PHE A 685 -6.99 1.04 -19.21
C PHE A 685 -6.33 2.38 -19.49
N ASP A 686 -7.12 3.45 -19.45
CA ASP A 686 -6.66 4.83 -19.57
C ASP A 686 -6.93 5.58 -18.27
N TYR A 687 -5.89 5.71 -17.45
CA TYR A 687 -5.97 6.40 -16.16
C TYR A 687 -5.86 7.91 -16.26
N LEU A 688 -5.49 8.50 -17.40
CA LEU A 688 -5.19 9.94 -17.50
C LEU A 688 -6.09 10.68 -18.49
N GLY A 689 -6.63 10.02 -19.51
CA GLY A 689 -7.39 10.66 -20.59
C GLY A 689 -8.82 11.05 -20.25
N VAL A 690 -9.39 10.57 -19.14
CA VAL A 690 -10.73 10.98 -18.68
C VAL A 690 -10.65 12.15 -17.70
N THR A 691 -11.31 13.25 -18.00
CA THR A 691 -11.44 14.40 -17.08
C THR A 691 -12.58 14.20 -16.09
N ALA A 692 -12.37 14.58 -14.83
CA ALA A 692 -13.38 14.56 -13.78
C ALA A 692 -13.09 15.69 -12.77
N PRO A 693 -14.09 16.09 -11.94
CA PRO A 693 -13.88 17.07 -10.87
C PRO A 693 -12.80 16.65 -9.86
N ASP A 694 -12.29 17.63 -9.11
CA ASP A 694 -11.33 17.39 -8.03
C ASP A 694 -11.87 16.33 -7.04
N GLY A 695 -11.03 15.37 -6.67
CA GLY A 695 -11.40 14.26 -5.78
C GLY A 695 -12.26 13.17 -6.42
N VAL A 696 -12.58 13.25 -7.72
CA VAL A 696 -13.23 12.15 -8.46
C VAL A 696 -12.19 11.38 -9.26
N TRP A 697 -11.91 10.14 -8.84
CA TRP A 697 -11.07 9.21 -9.59
C TRP A 697 -11.80 8.73 -10.84
N ALA A 698 -11.10 8.73 -11.97
CA ALA A 698 -11.66 8.39 -13.27
C ALA A 698 -10.73 7.47 -14.06
N VAL A 699 -11.32 6.53 -14.79
CA VAL A 699 -10.61 5.60 -15.67
C VAL A 699 -11.43 5.29 -16.91
N GLY A 700 -10.79 5.29 -18.07
CA GLY A 700 -11.36 4.84 -19.33
C GLY A 700 -11.01 3.38 -19.60
N TYR A 701 -11.94 2.67 -20.25
CA TYR A 701 -11.76 1.28 -20.68
C TYR A 701 -12.01 1.16 -22.18
N GLU A 702 -11.14 0.46 -22.88
CA GLU A 702 -11.34 0.12 -24.30
C GLU A 702 -10.93 -1.32 -24.59
N LYS A 703 -11.82 -2.05 -25.26
CA LYS A 703 -11.52 -3.36 -25.82
C LYS A 703 -12.43 -3.66 -27.01
N ASP A 704 -11.85 -4.02 -28.15
CA ASP A 704 -12.60 -4.45 -29.34
C ASP A 704 -13.71 -3.44 -29.74
N GLY A 705 -13.44 -2.14 -29.54
CA GLY A 705 -14.41 -1.06 -29.78
C GLY A 705 -15.46 -0.86 -28.68
N MET A 706 -15.59 -1.77 -27.71
CA MET A 706 -16.39 -1.55 -26.50
C MET A 706 -15.68 -0.58 -25.58
N ARG A 707 -16.44 0.40 -25.08
CA ARG A 707 -15.92 1.45 -24.21
C ARG A 707 -16.80 1.69 -23.00
N SER A 708 -16.15 1.96 -21.89
CA SER A 708 -16.77 2.30 -20.62
C SER A 708 -15.92 3.34 -19.88
N VAL A 709 -16.52 4.06 -18.94
CA VAL A 709 -15.82 4.98 -18.04
C VAL A 709 -16.23 4.71 -16.60
N GLY A 710 -15.25 4.53 -15.71
CA GLY A 710 -15.48 4.37 -14.27
C GLY A 710 -15.22 5.66 -13.51
N PHE A 711 -16.03 5.95 -12.50
CA PHE A 711 -15.84 7.07 -11.58
C PHE A 711 -15.97 6.64 -10.12
N ILE A 712 -15.15 7.23 -9.25
CA ILE A 712 -15.23 7.08 -7.79
C ILE A 712 -15.04 8.45 -7.16
N ASN A 713 -16.03 8.91 -6.38
CA ASN A 713 -15.95 10.17 -5.65
C ASN A 713 -15.26 9.95 -4.30
N PHE A 714 -14.00 10.35 -4.14
CA PHE A 714 -13.29 10.30 -2.84
C PHE A 714 -13.55 11.51 -1.96
N ASN A 715 -14.41 12.44 -2.38
CA ASN A 715 -14.87 13.51 -1.50
C ASN A 715 -15.87 12.98 -0.48
N ASP A 716 -15.90 13.66 0.65
CA ASP A 716 -16.85 13.56 1.75
C ASP A 716 -18.14 14.39 1.51
N THR A 717 -18.33 14.89 0.29
CA THR A 717 -19.54 15.56 -0.20
C THR A 717 -20.02 14.92 -1.51
N PRO A 718 -21.33 14.98 -1.84
CA PRO A 718 -21.83 14.57 -3.15
C PRO A 718 -21.22 15.43 -4.27
N ILE A 719 -21.00 14.83 -5.44
CA ILE A 719 -20.50 15.53 -6.63
C ILE A 719 -21.45 15.28 -7.80
N ASP A 720 -21.83 16.38 -8.46
CA ASP A 720 -22.60 16.41 -9.69
C ASP A 720 -21.78 17.06 -10.81
N PHE A 721 -21.70 16.43 -11.98
CA PHE A 721 -21.04 17.02 -13.16
C PHE A 721 -21.58 16.45 -14.48
N GLU A 722 -21.21 17.06 -15.59
CA GLU A 722 -21.51 16.56 -16.93
C GLU A 722 -20.29 15.84 -17.52
N LEU A 723 -20.48 14.59 -17.94
CA LEU A 723 -19.54 13.86 -18.78
C LEU A 723 -19.82 14.22 -20.25
N ASP A 724 -18.86 14.88 -20.91
CA ASP A 724 -18.86 15.05 -22.35
C ASP A 724 -18.31 13.76 -23.01
N VAL A 725 -19.20 12.96 -23.58
CA VAL A 725 -18.82 11.69 -24.23
C VAL A 725 -18.12 11.92 -25.57
N ASN A 726 -18.30 13.08 -26.19
CA ASN A 726 -17.63 13.45 -27.44
C ASN A 726 -16.18 13.88 -27.19
N ALA A 727 -15.86 14.37 -25.99
CA ALA A 727 -14.51 14.76 -25.59
C ALA A 727 -13.63 13.58 -25.13
N LEU A 728 -14.18 12.38 -24.99
CA LEU A 728 -13.43 11.21 -24.56
C LEU A 728 -12.41 10.76 -25.61
N PRO A 729 -11.20 10.32 -25.20
CA PRO A 729 -10.14 9.93 -26.12
C PRO A 729 -10.58 8.92 -27.19
N GLY A 730 -10.31 9.24 -28.45
CA GLY A 730 -10.59 8.37 -29.60
C GLY A 730 -12.08 8.17 -29.92
N MET A 731 -12.99 8.99 -29.37
CA MET A 731 -14.42 8.95 -29.71
C MET A 731 -14.72 9.74 -30.99
N GLU A 732 -15.60 9.20 -31.83
CA GLU A 732 -16.22 9.97 -32.91
C GLU A 732 -17.37 10.83 -32.37
N ARG A 733 -17.49 12.04 -32.91
CA ARG A 733 -18.53 12.99 -32.49
C ARG A 733 -19.92 12.41 -32.74
N ASP A 734 -20.77 12.49 -31.73
CA ASP A 734 -22.18 12.08 -31.73
C ASP A 734 -22.43 10.59 -31.98
N ALA A 735 -21.39 9.75 -31.84
CA ALA A 735 -21.46 8.30 -32.02
C ALA A 735 -22.26 7.58 -30.91
N VAL A 736 -22.31 8.14 -29.70
CA VAL A 736 -23.02 7.56 -28.56
C VAL A 736 -24.37 8.24 -28.39
N LYS A 737 -25.46 7.46 -28.47
CA LYS A 737 -26.83 7.95 -28.25
C LYS A 737 -27.39 7.58 -26.88
N THR A 738 -26.93 6.46 -26.32
CA THR A 738 -27.37 5.93 -25.02
C THR A 738 -26.15 5.46 -24.24
N VAL A 739 -26.16 5.75 -22.94
CA VAL A 739 -25.18 5.26 -21.96
C VAL A 739 -25.92 4.39 -20.94
N THR A 740 -25.33 3.27 -20.55
CA THR A 740 -25.85 2.45 -19.45
C THR A 740 -25.06 2.75 -18.19
N GLU A 741 -25.74 3.23 -17.16
CA GLU A 741 -25.18 3.38 -15.83
C GLU A 741 -25.31 2.05 -15.07
N MET A 742 -24.17 1.41 -14.85
CA MET A 742 -24.11 -0.04 -14.64
C MET A 742 -24.55 -0.47 -13.25
N LEU A 743 -24.13 0.19 -12.17
CA LEU A 743 -24.49 -0.25 -10.82
C LEU A 743 -26.01 -0.24 -10.54
N PRO A 744 -26.78 0.80 -10.94
CA PRO A 744 -28.24 0.78 -10.88
C PRO A 744 -28.89 0.08 -12.09
N GLY A 745 -28.13 -0.25 -13.15
CA GLY A 745 -28.64 -0.88 -14.36
C GLY A 745 -29.60 0.00 -15.17
N ARG A 746 -29.46 1.34 -15.09
CA ARG A 746 -30.37 2.29 -15.77
C ARG A 746 -29.77 2.84 -17.05
N ARG A 747 -30.61 3.04 -18.07
CA ARG A 747 -30.22 3.65 -19.35
C ARG A 747 -30.42 5.17 -19.29
N ILE A 748 -29.47 5.91 -19.83
CA ILE A 748 -29.47 7.37 -19.90
C ILE A 748 -29.31 7.78 -21.36
N ALA A 749 -30.23 8.59 -21.87
CA ALA A 749 -30.10 9.19 -23.19
C ALA A 749 -29.03 10.29 -23.17
N VAL A 750 -28.15 10.30 -24.17
CA VAL A 750 -27.15 11.35 -24.33
C VAL A 750 -27.81 12.60 -24.91
N GLN A 751 -27.64 13.75 -24.25
CA GLN A 751 -28.18 15.04 -24.69
C GLN A 751 -27.03 15.97 -25.05
N ASP A 752 -26.99 16.47 -26.28
CA ASP A 752 -25.92 17.35 -26.79
C ASP A 752 -24.50 16.80 -26.57
N GLY A 753 -24.33 15.48 -26.67
CA GLY A 753 -23.04 14.81 -26.43
C GLY A 753 -22.67 14.66 -24.94
N LYS A 754 -23.61 14.89 -24.02
CA LYS A 754 -23.35 14.88 -22.58
C LYS A 754 -24.27 13.95 -21.79
N VAL A 755 -23.77 13.52 -20.63
CA VAL A 755 -24.47 12.71 -19.63
C VAL A 755 -24.24 13.31 -18.25
N ARG A 756 -25.31 13.51 -17.46
CA ARG A 756 -25.18 13.93 -16.06
C ARG A 756 -24.71 12.76 -15.20
N VAL A 757 -23.65 12.99 -14.44
CA VAL A 757 -23.09 12.05 -13.46
C VAL A 757 -23.34 12.61 -12.07
N THR A 758 -23.90 11.79 -11.19
CA THR A 758 -24.19 12.11 -9.78
C THR A 758 -23.58 11.02 -8.92
N LEU A 759 -22.67 11.39 -8.02
CA LEU A 759 -21.98 10.47 -7.12
C LEU A 759 -22.16 10.91 -5.67
N PRO A 760 -22.65 10.05 -4.76
CA PRO A 760 -22.65 10.35 -3.33
C PRO A 760 -21.20 10.44 -2.78
N PRO A 761 -21.00 10.92 -1.54
CA PRO A 761 -19.71 10.83 -0.87
C PRO A 761 -19.19 9.39 -0.87
N TYR A 762 -17.95 9.17 -1.30
CA TYR A 762 -17.37 7.82 -1.43
C TYR A 762 -18.14 6.88 -2.38
N GLY A 763 -19.01 7.43 -3.23
CA GLY A 763 -19.77 6.72 -4.24
C GLY A 763 -18.94 6.33 -5.45
N ALA A 764 -19.39 5.30 -6.18
CA ALA A 764 -18.74 4.83 -7.39
C ALA A 764 -19.77 4.45 -8.44
N ASN A 765 -19.43 4.54 -9.73
CA ASN A 765 -20.24 3.96 -10.80
C ASN A 765 -19.42 3.71 -12.08
N VAL A 766 -19.96 2.89 -12.98
CA VAL A 766 -19.41 2.65 -14.32
C VAL A 766 -20.47 2.99 -15.35
N TYR A 767 -20.07 3.75 -16.37
CA TYR A 767 -20.91 4.17 -17.49
C TYR A 767 -20.43 3.45 -18.74
N ALA A 768 -21.19 2.45 -19.20
CA ALA A 768 -20.94 1.80 -20.49
C ALA A 768 -21.45 2.71 -21.61
N LEU A 769 -20.60 3.04 -22.58
CA LEU A 769 -20.93 3.98 -23.68
C LEU A 769 -21.75 3.30 -24.79
N ARG A 770 -22.71 2.46 -24.38
CA ARG A 770 -23.63 1.68 -25.20
C ARG A 770 -24.79 1.18 -24.33
N GLU A 771 -25.80 0.62 -24.98
CA GLU A 771 -26.82 -0.16 -24.28
C GLU A 771 -26.26 -1.49 -23.81
N VAL A 772 -26.44 -1.79 -22.53
CA VAL A 772 -26.14 -3.09 -21.92
C VAL A 772 -27.39 -3.55 -21.20
N ASP A 773 -27.81 -4.79 -21.46
CA ASP A 773 -28.91 -5.40 -20.71
C ASP A 773 -28.34 -5.97 -19.41
N PHE A 774 -28.45 -5.20 -18.33
CA PHE A 774 -27.88 -5.53 -17.03
C PHE A 774 -28.91 -5.33 -15.92
N VAL A 775 -29.15 -6.39 -15.15
CA VAL A 775 -29.98 -6.35 -13.96
C VAL A 775 -29.06 -6.48 -12.75
N PRO A 776 -28.96 -5.45 -11.89
CA PRO A 776 -28.11 -5.51 -10.71
C PRO A 776 -28.58 -6.62 -9.76
N PRO A 777 -27.64 -7.38 -9.14
CA PRO A 777 -28.01 -8.36 -8.12
C PRO A 777 -28.58 -7.66 -6.87
N SER A 778 -29.49 -8.36 -6.19
CA SER A 778 -30.13 -7.92 -4.94
C SER A 778 -30.17 -9.05 -3.91
N ILE A 779 -30.11 -8.71 -2.62
CA ILE A 779 -30.38 -9.67 -1.54
C ILE A 779 -31.91 -9.86 -1.41
N THR A 780 -32.50 -10.88 -2.04
CA THR A 780 -33.99 -11.06 -2.06
C THR A 780 -34.53 -12.37 -1.50
N ALA A 781 -33.69 -13.30 -1.02
CA ALA A 781 -34.19 -14.55 -0.42
C ALA A 781 -34.10 -14.50 1.11
N PHE A 782 -35.18 -14.09 1.77
CA PHE A 782 -35.38 -14.27 3.20
C PHE A 782 -36.56 -15.20 3.44
N GLU A 783 -36.60 -15.91 4.57
CA GLU A 783 -37.82 -16.60 5.00
C GLU A 783 -38.90 -15.58 5.38
N SER A 784 -40.17 -15.99 5.39
CA SER A 784 -41.26 -15.17 5.95
C SER A 784 -41.15 -15.12 7.47
N ALA A 785 -41.60 -14.02 8.08
CA ALA A 785 -41.71 -13.97 9.53
C ALA A 785 -42.61 -15.11 10.08
N PRO A 786 -42.25 -15.72 11.24
CA PRO A 786 -43.04 -16.80 11.81
C PRO A 786 -44.40 -16.30 12.32
N GLU A 787 -45.41 -17.17 12.30
CA GLU A 787 -46.67 -16.91 12.99
C GLU A 787 -46.44 -16.85 14.50
N CYS A 788 -47.07 -15.89 15.18
CA CYS A 788 -46.97 -15.77 16.62
C CYS A 788 -47.89 -16.77 17.34
N ALA A 789 -47.32 -17.61 18.21
CA ALA A 789 -48.08 -18.28 19.25
C ALA A 789 -48.29 -17.28 20.40
N VAL A 790 -49.47 -16.66 20.49
CA VAL A 790 -49.77 -15.64 21.51
C VAL A 790 -49.34 -16.15 22.91
N PRO A 791 -48.50 -15.41 23.66
CA PRO A 791 -48.06 -15.83 24.99
C PRO A 791 -49.25 -15.98 25.94
N SER A 792 -49.34 -17.10 26.67
CA SER A 792 -50.57 -17.50 27.37
C SER A 792 -50.67 -17.13 28.86
N GLU A 793 -49.59 -16.70 29.53
CA GLU A 793 -49.62 -16.45 30.99
C GLU A 793 -48.91 -15.15 31.42
N ASN A 794 -49.61 -14.37 32.24
CA ASN A 794 -49.15 -13.14 32.90
C ASN A 794 -48.48 -12.09 31.98
N VAL A 795 -49.12 -11.77 30.85
CA VAL A 795 -48.66 -10.74 29.90
C VAL A 795 -49.60 -9.54 29.87
N LEU A 796 -49.01 -8.35 29.91
CA LEU A 796 -49.67 -7.07 29.61
C LEU A 796 -49.45 -6.73 28.14
N MET A 797 -50.46 -6.14 27.50
CA MET A 797 -50.45 -5.87 26.06
C MET A 797 -50.48 -4.37 25.78
N LEU A 798 -49.66 -3.95 24.82
CA LEU A 798 -49.69 -2.65 24.17
C LEU A 798 -49.96 -2.85 22.67
N SER A 799 -50.63 -1.89 22.03
CA SER A 799 -50.94 -1.99 20.60
C SER A 799 -50.87 -0.66 19.89
N GLY A 800 -50.38 -0.68 18.64
CA GLY A 800 -50.53 0.40 17.66
C GLY A 800 -51.55 0.03 16.58
N THR A 801 -51.39 0.60 15.38
CA THR A 801 -52.36 0.42 14.28
C THR A 801 -52.34 -1.00 13.71
N GLU A 802 -51.14 -1.55 13.49
CA GLU A 802 -50.95 -2.86 12.85
C GLU A 802 -50.04 -3.81 13.66
N TRP A 803 -49.63 -3.38 14.86
CA TRP A 803 -48.68 -4.11 15.69
C TRP A 803 -49.18 -4.26 17.14
N LYS A 804 -48.72 -5.32 17.80
CA LYS A 804 -48.98 -5.60 19.23
C LYS A 804 -47.69 -6.01 19.92
N ALA A 805 -47.48 -5.54 21.14
CA ALA A 805 -46.35 -5.90 21.99
C ALA A 805 -46.86 -6.49 23.31
N TYR A 806 -46.23 -7.58 23.74
CA TYR A 806 -46.60 -8.32 24.94
C TYR A 806 -45.45 -8.24 25.95
N VAL A 807 -45.72 -7.75 27.17
CA VAL A 807 -44.72 -7.59 28.24
C VAL A 807 -45.08 -8.49 29.40
N ASN A 808 -44.13 -9.28 29.92
CA ASN A 808 -44.37 -10.16 31.05
C ASN A 808 -44.55 -9.34 32.35
N GLY A 809 -45.66 -9.54 33.05
CA GLY A 809 -45.99 -8.82 34.27
C GLY A 809 -45.07 -9.12 35.46
N THR A 810 -44.39 -10.29 35.46
CA THR A 810 -43.42 -10.68 36.50
C THR A 810 -42.02 -10.16 36.20
N THR A 811 -41.57 -10.19 34.93
CA THR A 811 -40.18 -9.84 34.60
C THR A 811 -40.01 -8.40 34.10
N GLY A 812 -41.11 -7.76 33.66
CA GLY A 812 -41.12 -6.45 33.03
C GLY A 812 -40.48 -6.41 31.64
N LEU A 813 -40.16 -7.58 31.06
CA LEU A 813 -39.48 -7.71 29.76
C LEU A 813 -40.49 -8.02 28.66
N LEU A 814 -40.19 -7.53 27.45
CA LEU A 814 -40.92 -7.89 26.25
C LEU A 814 -40.85 -9.42 26.04
N THR A 815 -41.99 -10.04 25.78
CA THR A 815 -42.11 -11.48 25.50
C THR A 815 -42.28 -11.77 24.03
N SER A 816 -43.02 -10.90 23.33
CA SER A 816 -43.18 -10.95 21.89
C SER A 816 -43.61 -9.57 21.37
N MET A 817 -43.23 -9.24 20.13
CA MET A 817 -43.82 -8.14 19.36
C MET A 817 -44.24 -8.67 17.99
N THR A 818 -45.43 -8.30 17.57
CA THR A 818 -46.07 -8.82 16.36
C THR A 818 -46.56 -7.71 15.45
N GLN A 819 -46.57 -7.98 14.15
CA GLN A 819 -47.25 -7.16 13.15
C GLN A 819 -48.05 -8.09 12.24
N ASN A 820 -49.33 -7.79 12.02
CA ASN A 820 -50.21 -8.60 11.17
C ASN A 820 -50.19 -10.11 11.50
N GLY A 821 -50.08 -10.48 12.79
CA GLY A 821 -50.02 -11.86 13.27
C GLY A 821 -48.63 -12.52 13.24
N LYS A 822 -47.66 -11.89 12.56
CA LYS A 822 -46.27 -12.35 12.49
C LYS A 822 -45.47 -11.91 13.71
N GLU A 823 -44.62 -12.78 14.23
CA GLU A 823 -43.70 -12.47 15.33
C GLU A 823 -42.40 -11.86 14.79
N LEU A 824 -42.09 -10.64 15.25
CA LEU A 824 -40.89 -9.87 14.87
C LEU A 824 -39.83 -9.93 15.97
N LEU A 825 -40.24 -9.83 17.23
CA LEU A 825 -39.35 -9.96 18.39
C LEU A 825 -39.83 -11.10 19.27
N GLY A 826 -38.89 -11.91 19.75
CA GLY A 826 -39.12 -12.92 20.77
C GLY A 826 -38.94 -12.37 22.19
N THR A 827 -38.78 -13.28 23.15
CA THR A 827 -38.61 -12.90 24.56
C THR A 827 -37.28 -12.22 24.78
N ALA A 828 -37.34 -10.96 25.22
CA ALA A 828 -36.18 -10.17 25.57
C ALA A 828 -35.49 -10.74 26.81
N VAL A 829 -34.16 -10.68 26.80
CA VAL A 829 -33.31 -11.22 27.88
C VAL A 829 -32.48 -10.08 28.46
N PHE A 830 -32.29 -10.10 29.77
CA PHE A 830 -31.42 -9.17 30.47
C PHE A 830 -30.11 -9.89 30.82
N SER A 831 -28.95 -9.28 30.52
CA SER A 831 -27.63 -9.91 30.77
C SER A 831 -27.38 -10.24 32.24
N GLN A 832 -28.01 -9.50 33.15
CA GLN A 832 -27.96 -9.73 34.59
C GLN A 832 -29.30 -10.22 35.14
N ALA A 833 -29.24 -11.20 36.06
CA ALA A 833 -30.40 -11.56 36.86
C ALA A 833 -30.76 -10.42 37.82
N ALA A 834 -32.05 -10.16 38.00
CA ALA A 834 -32.50 -9.23 39.04
C ALA A 834 -32.65 -9.94 40.39
N ASP A 835 -32.55 -9.17 41.46
CA ASP A 835 -32.71 -9.68 42.83
C ASP A 835 -34.16 -10.06 43.14
N SER A 836 -35.11 -9.48 42.41
CA SER A 836 -36.55 -9.66 42.61
C SER A 836 -37.32 -9.61 41.30
N PRO A 837 -38.58 -10.10 41.28
CA PRO A 837 -39.53 -9.80 40.20
C PRO A 837 -39.66 -8.29 39.99
N ALA A 838 -40.03 -7.90 38.77
CA ALA A 838 -40.35 -6.52 38.44
C ALA A 838 -41.67 -6.11 39.10
N VAL A 839 -41.75 -4.86 39.53
CA VAL A 839 -42.98 -4.25 40.05
C VAL A 839 -43.56 -3.34 38.98
N CYS A 840 -44.76 -3.66 38.51
CA CYS A 840 -45.51 -2.78 37.61
C CYS A 840 -46.08 -1.61 38.43
N ILE A 841 -45.54 -0.41 38.24
CA ILE A 841 -45.94 0.80 38.97
C ILE A 841 -46.97 1.64 38.22
N SER A 842 -47.13 1.40 36.92
CA SER A 842 -48.16 2.03 36.08
C SER A 842 -48.49 1.10 34.92
N SER A 843 -49.78 0.87 34.70
CA SER A 843 -50.29 0.13 33.55
C SER A 843 -51.56 0.79 33.02
N ASP A 844 -51.48 1.31 31.80
CA ASP A 844 -52.63 1.74 31.00
C ASP A 844 -52.50 1.17 29.57
N GLU A 845 -53.52 1.36 28.73
CA GLU A 845 -53.57 0.80 27.36
C GLU A 845 -52.47 1.32 26.41
N LYS A 846 -51.81 2.44 26.77
CA LYS A 846 -50.74 3.06 25.96
C LYS A 846 -49.40 3.12 26.67
N LYS A 847 -49.31 2.81 27.96
CA LYS A 847 -48.10 2.96 28.75
C LYS A 847 -48.00 1.90 29.84
N LEU A 848 -46.85 1.24 29.90
CA LEU A 848 -46.48 0.35 31.00
C LEU A 848 -45.17 0.84 31.63
N VAL A 849 -45.08 0.82 32.96
CA VAL A 849 -43.86 1.19 33.69
C VAL A 849 -43.55 0.12 34.73
N PHE A 850 -42.34 -0.43 34.63
CA PHE A 850 -41.82 -1.45 35.54
C PHE A 850 -40.59 -0.93 36.27
N LEU A 851 -40.47 -1.27 37.55
CA LEU A 851 -39.26 -1.11 38.35
C LEU A 851 -38.66 -2.48 38.66
N LYS A 852 -37.35 -2.61 38.49
CA LYS A 852 -36.62 -3.86 38.71
C LYS A 852 -35.35 -3.61 39.50
N LYS A 853 -35.11 -4.37 40.57
CA LYS A 853 -34.02 -4.12 41.52
C LYS A 853 -32.76 -4.94 41.20
N TYR A 854 -31.60 -4.28 41.28
CA TYR A 854 -30.27 -4.85 41.07
C TYR A 854 -29.31 -4.31 42.14
N GLY A 855 -29.17 -5.03 43.25
CA GLY A 855 -28.44 -4.60 44.42
C GLY A 855 -28.96 -3.25 44.96
N PRO A 856 -28.11 -2.21 45.02
CA PRO A 856 -28.50 -0.88 45.51
C PRO A 856 -29.21 -0.01 44.46
N VAL A 857 -29.22 -0.40 43.19
CA VAL A 857 -29.80 0.39 42.08
C VAL A 857 -31.07 -0.26 41.53
N GLU A 858 -31.91 0.54 40.87
CA GLU A 858 -33.15 0.09 40.26
C GLU A 858 -33.20 0.49 38.79
N CYS A 859 -33.67 -0.40 37.92
CA CYS A 859 -33.93 -0.11 36.51
C CYS A 859 -35.42 0.14 36.31
N ARG A 860 -35.76 1.34 35.82
CA ARG A 860 -37.09 1.73 35.37
C ARG A 860 -37.21 1.46 33.88
N LEU A 861 -38.07 0.52 33.50
CA LEU A 861 -38.44 0.25 32.11
C LEU A 861 -39.79 0.88 31.80
N THR A 862 -39.84 1.78 30.84
CA THR A 862 -41.07 2.43 30.38
C THR A 862 -41.35 2.05 28.94
N TYR A 863 -42.52 1.46 28.70
CA TYR A 863 -43.04 1.16 27.38
C TYR A 863 -44.15 2.17 27.06
N ARG A 864 -44.12 2.77 25.87
CA ARG A 864 -45.18 3.66 25.37
C ARG A 864 -45.57 3.28 23.95
N ALA A 865 -46.86 3.03 23.73
CA ALA A 865 -47.42 2.72 22.43
C ALA A 865 -47.78 3.98 21.65
N GLU A 866 -47.30 4.06 20.42
CA GLU A 866 -47.72 5.02 19.40
C GLU A 866 -48.35 4.29 18.20
N ASN A 867 -48.90 5.01 17.23
CA ASN A 867 -49.62 4.39 16.13
C ASN A 867 -48.74 3.47 15.27
N ASP A 868 -47.47 3.83 15.10
CA ASP A 868 -46.50 3.22 14.19
C ASP A 868 -45.29 2.60 14.89
N ARG A 869 -45.11 2.82 16.20
CA ARG A 869 -43.91 2.38 16.94
C ARG A 869 -44.16 2.12 18.43
N LEU A 870 -43.30 1.31 19.03
CA LEU A 870 -43.19 1.15 20.47
C LEU A 870 -41.96 1.91 20.99
N LEU A 871 -42.14 2.89 21.86
CA LEU A 871 -41.04 3.54 22.57
C LEU A 871 -40.71 2.73 23.83
N LEU A 872 -39.46 2.29 23.94
CA LEU A 872 -38.92 1.64 25.12
C LEU A 872 -37.82 2.53 25.71
N SER A 873 -38.05 3.03 26.92
CA SER A 873 -37.04 3.73 27.70
C SER A 873 -36.57 2.89 28.86
N ALA A 874 -35.29 2.94 29.15
CA ALA A 874 -34.68 2.29 30.30
C ALA A 874 -33.84 3.32 31.06
N GLU A 875 -33.99 3.37 32.38
CA GLU A 875 -33.33 4.37 33.25
C GLU A 875 -32.90 3.74 34.57
N TRP A 876 -31.68 4.04 35.01
CA TRP A 876 -31.15 3.62 36.30
C TRP A 876 -31.38 4.69 37.36
N LEU A 877 -32.02 4.27 38.45
CA LEU A 877 -32.30 5.06 39.63
C LEU A 877 -31.34 4.67 40.75
N ASN A 878 -31.10 5.63 41.64
CA ASN A 878 -30.32 5.44 42.88
C ASN A 878 -28.84 5.07 42.68
N GLY A 879 -28.29 5.25 41.47
CA GLY A 879 -26.88 5.05 41.18
C GLY A 879 -26.62 4.77 39.69
N PRO A 880 -25.35 4.57 39.30
CA PRO A 880 -24.99 4.21 37.94
C PRO A 880 -25.48 2.81 37.58
N ALA A 881 -25.72 2.60 36.29
CA ALA A 881 -26.01 1.29 35.73
C ALA A 881 -24.94 0.24 36.10
N PRO A 882 -25.31 -1.00 36.45
CA PRO A 882 -24.35 -2.09 36.62
C PRO A 882 -23.48 -2.28 35.36
N GLN A 883 -22.23 -2.70 35.54
CA GLN A 883 -21.31 -2.96 34.43
C GLN A 883 -21.83 -4.09 33.53
N ASP A 884 -21.65 -3.95 32.21
CA ASP A 884 -22.08 -4.93 31.19
C ASP A 884 -23.59 -5.26 31.20
N CYS A 885 -24.39 -4.30 31.63
CA CYS A 885 -25.83 -4.42 31.63
C CYS A 885 -26.42 -4.22 30.22
N THR A 886 -27.02 -5.28 29.65
CA THR A 886 -27.48 -5.33 28.25
C THR A 886 -28.85 -5.97 28.15
N LEU A 887 -29.72 -5.34 27.36
CA LEU A 887 -31.00 -5.90 26.91
C LEU A 887 -30.81 -6.55 25.55
N TYR A 888 -31.15 -7.82 25.45
CA TYR A 888 -31.11 -8.61 24.23
C TYR A 888 -32.53 -8.75 23.67
N PHE A 889 -32.71 -8.48 22.37
CA PHE A 889 -33.96 -8.61 21.65
C PHE A 889 -33.80 -9.64 20.51
N PRO A 890 -34.12 -10.93 20.78
CA PRO A 890 -34.08 -11.96 19.75
C PRO A 890 -35.09 -11.67 18.64
N CYS A 891 -34.70 -11.87 17.38
CA CYS A 891 -35.49 -11.70 16.17
C CYS A 891 -35.69 -13.09 15.51
N PRO A 892 -36.78 -13.82 15.83
CA PRO A 892 -36.95 -15.20 15.39
C PRO A 892 -36.99 -15.34 13.87
N LYS A 893 -36.18 -16.25 13.32
CA LYS A 893 -36.07 -16.53 11.87
C LYS A 893 -35.73 -15.33 10.98
N ALA A 894 -35.23 -14.22 11.54
CA ALA A 894 -34.75 -13.12 10.72
C ALA A 894 -33.63 -13.61 9.79
N GLY A 895 -33.75 -13.29 8.50
CA GLY A 895 -32.80 -13.73 7.47
C GLY A 895 -31.72 -12.71 7.16
N GLY A 896 -31.93 -11.45 7.53
CA GLY A 896 -31.01 -10.34 7.27
C GLY A 896 -30.95 -9.34 8.41
N TRP A 897 -29.91 -8.52 8.38
CA TRP A 897 -29.70 -7.42 9.31
C TRP A 897 -29.13 -6.20 8.60
N SER A 898 -29.39 -5.02 9.15
CA SER A 898 -28.77 -3.77 8.73
C SER A 898 -28.45 -2.86 9.91
N ALA A 899 -27.51 -1.95 9.68
CA ALA A 899 -27.11 -0.91 10.62
C ALA A 899 -26.82 0.38 9.84
N ARG A 900 -27.60 1.43 10.12
CA ARG A 900 -27.36 2.79 9.64
C ARG A 900 -26.49 3.52 10.66
N THR A 901 -25.23 3.70 10.30
CA THR A 901 -24.18 4.29 11.13
C THR A 901 -23.90 5.72 10.67
N ALA A 902 -23.12 6.47 11.45
CA ALA A 902 -22.63 7.80 11.10
C ALA A 902 -21.76 7.80 9.83
N GLU A 903 -21.31 6.65 9.35
CA GLU A 903 -20.27 6.50 8.32
C GLU A 903 -20.74 5.74 7.08
N GLY A 904 -21.96 5.21 7.11
CA GLY A 904 -22.56 4.41 6.05
C GLY A 904 -23.59 3.41 6.55
N ILE A 905 -24.17 2.67 5.61
CA ILE A 905 -25.16 1.63 5.91
C ILE A 905 -24.51 0.27 5.68
N LEU A 906 -24.45 -0.56 6.72
CA LEU A 906 -24.10 -1.98 6.63
C LEU A 906 -25.38 -2.79 6.47
N ARG A 907 -25.38 -3.78 5.58
CA ARG A 907 -26.51 -4.69 5.37
C ARG A 907 -26.02 -6.04 4.87
N ASP A 908 -26.54 -7.12 5.43
CA ASP A 908 -26.13 -8.48 5.08
C ASP A 908 -27.19 -9.53 5.43
N ARG A 909 -27.02 -10.74 4.89
CA ARG A 909 -27.72 -11.93 5.37
C ARG A 909 -27.14 -12.39 6.70
N LEU A 910 -27.97 -13.05 7.49
CA LEU A 910 -27.53 -13.71 8.71
C LEU A 910 -26.68 -14.95 8.37
N PHE A 911 -25.50 -15.02 8.97
CA PHE A 911 -24.59 -16.16 8.82
C PHE A 911 -23.99 -16.57 10.18
N TYR A 912 -23.82 -17.88 10.36
CA TYR A 912 -23.30 -18.49 11.57
C TYR A 912 -21.95 -19.14 11.28
N ARG A 913 -20.87 -18.60 11.87
CA ARG A 913 -19.50 -19.05 11.53
C ARG A 913 -19.16 -20.44 12.06
N THR A 914 -19.50 -20.75 13.31
CA THR A 914 -19.20 -22.05 13.93
C THR A 914 -20.27 -22.43 14.93
N ASP A 915 -20.42 -23.74 15.20
CA ASP A 915 -21.29 -24.27 16.26
C ASP A 915 -20.62 -24.36 17.63
N LYS A 916 -19.32 -24.09 17.71
CA LYS A 916 -18.56 -24.10 18.96
C LYS A 916 -18.47 -22.69 19.53
N THR A 917 -18.78 -22.54 20.82
CA THR A 917 -18.30 -21.41 21.62
C THR A 917 -16.80 -21.59 21.82
N ILE A 918 -16.00 -20.70 21.23
CA ILE A 918 -14.54 -20.67 21.41
C ILE A 918 -14.22 -19.78 22.61
N ASP A 919 -13.11 -20.05 23.29
CA ASP A 919 -12.68 -19.26 24.44
C ASP A 919 -12.47 -17.78 24.04
N VAL A 920 -13.41 -16.95 24.47
CA VAL A 920 -13.41 -15.49 24.30
C VAL A 920 -12.28 -14.79 25.04
N ASN A 921 -11.43 -15.51 25.78
CA ASN A 921 -10.26 -14.92 26.46
C ASN A 921 -8.93 -15.18 25.72
N ALA A 922 -8.95 -15.85 24.57
CA ALA A 922 -7.75 -16.06 23.77
C ALA A 922 -7.19 -14.70 23.31
N ARG A 923 -6.09 -14.26 23.93
CA ARG A 923 -5.40 -13.02 23.56
C ARG A 923 -4.77 -13.19 22.19
N HIS A 924 -5.24 -12.43 21.20
CA HIS A 924 -4.67 -12.42 19.86
C HIS A 924 -3.31 -11.69 19.82
N SER A 925 -2.49 -11.88 18.78
CA SER A 925 -1.19 -11.21 18.62
C SER A 925 -1.31 -9.79 18.02
N ILE A 926 -2.33 -9.57 17.18
CA ILE A 926 -2.59 -8.28 16.49
C ILE A 926 -3.58 -7.41 17.26
N TYR A 927 -4.62 -8.01 17.83
CA TYR A 927 -5.73 -7.29 18.45
C TYR A 927 -5.65 -7.40 19.98
N TRP A 928 -5.92 -6.32 20.69
CA TRP A 928 -5.91 -6.31 22.15
C TRP A 928 -7.30 -6.55 22.75
N ARG A 929 -8.37 -6.31 21.99
CA ARG A 929 -9.73 -6.71 22.34
C ARG A 929 -9.96 -8.17 21.94
N PRO A 930 -10.71 -8.94 22.74
CA PRO A 930 -11.08 -10.27 22.34
C PRO A 930 -11.98 -10.25 21.11
N LEU A 931 -11.87 -11.30 20.29
CA LEU A 931 -12.78 -11.50 19.17
C LEU A 931 -14.08 -12.09 19.69
N GLU A 932 -15.14 -11.29 19.64
CA GLU A 932 -16.50 -11.72 19.92
C GLU A 932 -17.07 -12.40 18.66
N LEU A 933 -17.02 -13.73 18.60
CA LEU A 933 -17.40 -14.49 17.39
C LEU A 933 -18.88 -14.37 16.98
N ASP A 934 -19.71 -13.99 17.95
CA ASP A 934 -21.13 -13.86 17.75
C ASP A 934 -21.51 -12.45 17.25
N VAL A 935 -20.57 -11.50 17.20
CA VAL A 935 -20.84 -10.11 16.80
C VAL A 935 -20.76 -9.95 15.28
N LEU A 936 -21.86 -9.48 14.70
CA LEU A 936 -21.97 -9.10 13.28
C LEU A 936 -21.72 -7.60 13.06
N TYR A 937 -22.12 -6.77 14.04
CA TYR A 937 -21.97 -5.32 14.04
C TYR A 937 -21.84 -4.82 15.48
N ASP A 938 -21.04 -3.76 15.67
CA ASP A 938 -20.82 -3.12 16.96
C ASP A 938 -20.63 -1.61 16.80
N SER A 939 -21.50 -0.85 17.47
CA SER A 939 -21.52 0.61 17.41
C SER A 939 -20.23 1.27 17.92
N PHE A 940 -19.38 0.54 18.62
CA PHE A 940 -18.08 1.07 19.02
C PHE A 940 -17.09 1.20 17.86
N TYR A 941 -17.13 0.29 16.88
CA TYR A 941 -16.25 0.38 15.70
C TYR A 941 -16.90 1.16 14.56
N GLN A 942 -18.22 1.15 14.45
CA GLN A 942 -18.96 1.95 13.48
C GLN A 942 -20.05 2.73 14.23
N PRO A 943 -19.79 3.98 14.64
CA PRO A 943 -20.67 4.74 15.53
C PRO A 943 -22.03 5.01 14.92
N LEU A 944 -23.04 5.05 15.80
CA LEU A 944 -24.38 5.52 15.48
C LEU A 944 -24.45 7.03 15.65
N TRP A 945 -25.12 7.72 14.72
CA TRP A 945 -25.44 9.14 14.80
C TRP A 945 -26.48 9.48 13.71
N ARG A 946 -27.39 10.44 13.96
CA ARG A 946 -28.43 10.97 13.04
C ARG A 946 -29.20 9.92 12.23
N GLU A 947 -30.51 9.81 12.46
CA GLU A 947 -31.35 8.77 11.85
C GLU A 947 -30.85 7.33 12.16
N ALA A 948 -30.04 7.20 13.22
CA ALA A 948 -29.38 5.96 13.60
C ALA A 948 -30.40 4.85 13.81
N SER A 949 -30.17 3.70 13.15
CA SER A 949 -31.05 2.54 13.30
C SER A 949 -30.32 1.24 13.06
N VAL A 950 -30.80 0.18 13.71
CA VAL A 950 -30.44 -1.20 13.39
C VAL A 950 -31.71 -1.98 13.08
N SER A 951 -31.73 -2.77 12.00
CA SER A 951 -32.95 -3.49 11.58
C SER A 951 -32.71 -4.97 11.35
N ALA A 952 -33.71 -5.79 11.69
CA ALA A 952 -33.82 -7.19 11.31
C ALA A 952 -34.83 -7.34 10.17
N GLU A 953 -34.54 -8.21 9.20
CA GLU A 953 -35.27 -8.30 7.94
C GLU A 953 -35.75 -9.75 7.65
N TRP A 954 -36.98 -9.84 7.15
CA TRP A 954 -37.62 -11.02 6.56
C TRP A 954 -38.08 -10.70 5.13
N SER A 955 -38.67 -11.67 4.44
CA SER A 955 -39.18 -11.45 3.07
C SER A 955 -40.43 -10.55 3.03
N ASP A 956 -41.23 -10.58 4.09
CA ASP A 956 -42.53 -9.91 4.20
C ASP A 956 -42.62 -8.88 5.34
N ALA A 957 -41.59 -8.80 6.19
CA ALA A 957 -41.57 -7.93 7.37
C ALA A 957 -40.17 -7.42 7.69
N ALA A 958 -40.10 -6.38 8.53
CA ALA A 958 -38.89 -5.87 9.15
C ALA A 958 -39.21 -5.27 10.52
N VAL A 959 -38.19 -5.18 11.38
CA VAL A 959 -38.26 -4.40 12.62
C VAL A 959 -37.00 -3.58 12.78
N SER A 960 -37.16 -2.29 13.02
CA SER A 960 -36.07 -1.32 13.18
C SER A 960 -36.04 -0.79 14.61
N PHE A 961 -34.86 -0.77 15.20
CA PHE A 961 -34.56 -0.07 16.45
C PHE A 961 -33.94 1.26 16.07
N CYS A 962 -34.71 2.35 16.20
CA CYS A 962 -34.30 3.71 15.88
C CYS A 962 -33.89 4.44 17.16
N PHE A 963 -32.77 5.16 17.10
CA PHE A 963 -32.15 5.81 18.25
C PHE A 963 -32.18 7.33 18.11
N ASP A 964 -32.56 8.00 19.20
CA ASP A 964 -32.46 9.46 19.32
C ASP A 964 -30.99 9.86 19.48
N GLU A 965 -30.52 10.83 18.70
CA GLU A 965 -29.13 11.32 18.75
C GLU A 965 -28.74 11.97 20.08
N THR A 966 -29.72 12.38 20.89
CA THR A 966 -29.52 12.95 22.23
C THR A 966 -29.46 11.88 23.32
N GLN A 967 -29.90 10.65 23.03
CA GLN A 967 -30.03 9.55 23.99
C GLN A 967 -29.61 8.19 23.40
N ILE A 968 -28.53 8.15 22.63
CA ILE A 968 -28.03 6.90 22.04
C ILE A 968 -27.60 5.94 23.17
N PRO A 969 -27.98 4.65 23.15
CA PRO A 969 -27.51 3.68 24.14
C PRO A 969 -25.98 3.56 24.17
N ALA A 970 -25.39 3.13 25.29
CA ALA A 970 -23.93 3.07 25.46
C ALA A 970 -23.23 2.26 24.37
N ARG A 971 -23.81 1.11 24.01
CA ARG A 971 -23.34 0.23 22.93
C ARG A 971 -24.54 -0.48 22.30
N VAL A 972 -24.55 -0.61 20.98
CA VAL A 972 -25.54 -1.36 20.22
C VAL A 972 -24.82 -2.38 19.35
N ARG A 973 -25.23 -3.66 19.42
CA ARG A 973 -24.65 -4.74 18.62
C ARG A 973 -25.71 -5.57 17.92
N TRP A 974 -25.34 -6.12 16.76
CA TRP A 974 -25.99 -7.31 16.21
C TRP A 974 -25.22 -8.54 16.61
N LEU A 975 -25.91 -9.48 17.26
CA LEU A 975 -25.38 -10.80 17.56
C LEU A 975 -26.05 -11.84 16.66
N ASN A 976 -25.29 -12.80 16.15
CA ASN A 976 -25.86 -13.96 15.48
C ASN A 976 -26.44 -14.97 16.49
N ARG A 977 -26.03 -14.95 17.76
CA ARG A 977 -26.50 -15.86 18.81
C ARG A 977 -26.98 -15.13 20.06
N CYS A 978 -27.87 -15.77 20.80
CA CYS A 978 -28.28 -15.35 22.15
C CYS A 978 -28.42 -16.59 23.04
N GLU A 979 -27.73 -16.61 24.18
CA GLU A 979 -27.70 -17.75 25.11
C GLU A 979 -27.36 -19.09 24.42
N GLY A 980 -26.39 -19.07 23.49
CA GLY A 980 -25.96 -20.23 22.70
C GLY A 980 -26.90 -20.62 21.53
N ARG A 981 -28.12 -20.07 21.48
CA ARG A 981 -29.10 -20.34 20.42
C ARG A 981 -28.79 -19.51 19.18
N LYS A 982 -28.92 -20.13 17.99
CA LYS A 982 -28.79 -19.46 16.69
C LYS A 982 -30.00 -18.56 16.45
N VAL A 983 -29.88 -17.27 16.73
CA VAL A 983 -30.94 -16.27 16.53
C VAL A 983 -30.33 -14.88 16.44
N LEU A 984 -30.65 -14.16 15.36
CA LEU A 984 -30.26 -12.75 15.25
C LEU A 984 -30.81 -11.98 16.44
N THR A 985 -29.96 -11.23 17.12
CA THR A 985 -30.32 -10.57 18.37
C THR A 985 -29.75 -9.17 18.40
N ALA A 986 -30.61 -8.17 18.57
CA ALA A 986 -30.16 -6.82 18.87
C ALA A 986 -29.77 -6.76 20.35
N ALA A 987 -28.56 -6.30 20.64
CA ALA A 987 -28.07 -6.12 22.00
C ALA A 987 -27.89 -4.63 22.28
N VAL A 988 -28.68 -4.10 23.21
CA VAL A 988 -28.70 -2.68 23.58
C VAL A 988 -28.17 -2.56 25.00
N SER A 989 -26.95 -2.04 25.15
CA SER A 989 -26.26 -1.90 26.42
C SER A 989 -26.58 -0.57 27.10
N LEU A 990 -26.85 -0.64 28.40
CA LEU A 990 -27.17 0.48 29.28
C LEU A 990 -25.94 1.19 29.83
N ASN A 991 -24.79 0.51 29.88
CA ASN A 991 -23.52 1.07 30.33
C ASN A 991 -22.37 0.58 29.44
N ALA A 992 -21.32 1.38 29.30
CA ALA A 992 -20.10 0.97 28.60
C ALA A 992 -19.18 0.15 29.53
N PRO A 993 -18.31 -0.70 28.98
CA PRO A 993 -17.41 -1.55 29.78
C PRO A 993 -16.34 -0.77 30.55
N LEU A 994 -16.02 0.46 30.11
CA LEU A 994 -14.90 1.26 30.60
C LEU A 994 -15.36 2.69 30.86
N ASN A 995 -15.30 3.11 32.13
CA ASN A 995 -14.96 4.43 32.66
C ASN A 995 -15.55 5.73 32.05
N ALA A 996 -16.42 5.66 31.06
CA ALA A 996 -17.11 6.78 30.48
C ALA A 996 -18.31 7.14 31.36
N GLU A 997 -18.41 8.41 31.75
CA GLU A 997 -19.59 8.98 32.41
C GLU A 997 -20.74 9.04 31.40
N LEU A 998 -21.33 7.88 31.07
CA LEU A 998 -22.40 7.78 30.09
C LEU A 998 -23.78 7.79 30.75
N THR A 999 -24.76 8.12 29.92
CA THR A 999 -26.16 8.34 30.28
C THR A 999 -26.75 7.17 31.07
N ASN A 1000 -27.32 7.45 32.25
CA ASN A 1000 -28.09 6.47 33.03
C ASN A 1000 -29.44 6.10 32.41
N ALA A 1001 -29.80 6.71 31.27
CA ALA A 1001 -31.05 6.47 30.58
C ALA A 1001 -30.87 6.48 29.05
N TRP A 1002 -31.72 5.72 28.36
CA TRP A 1002 -31.89 5.81 26.92
C TRP A 1002 -33.33 5.53 26.52
N THR A 1003 -33.68 5.93 25.30
CA THR A 1003 -34.96 5.60 24.66
C THR A 1003 -34.70 5.04 23.27
N VAL A 1004 -35.32 3.92 22.94
CA VAL A 1004 -35.32 3.32 21.60
C VAL A 1004 -36.74 3.27 21.06
N ALA A 1005 -36.90 3.66 19.80
CA ALA A 1005 -38.14 3.46 19.06
C ALA A 1005 -38.05 2.14 18.28
N ILE A 1006 -38.91 1.18 18.63
CA ILE A 1006 -39.03 -0.09 17.92
C ILE A 1006 -40.15 0.05 16.89
N VAL A 1007 -39.77 0.08 15.62
CA VAL A 1007 -40.64 0.36 14.49
C VAL A 1007 -40.83 -0.92 13.67
N PRO A 1008 -42.02 -1.55 13.70
CA PRO A 1008 -42.37 -2.62 12.79
C PRO A 1008 -42.67 -2.05 11.40
N GLY A 1009 -42.32 -2.77 10.36
CA GLY A 1009 -42.53 -2.33 8.99
C GLY A 1009 -42.52 -3.48 7.99
N THR A 1010 -42.76 -3.14 6.73
CA THR A 1010 -42.46 -4.04 5.62
C THR A 1010 -40.98 -3.94 5.29
N SER A 1011 -40.42 -5.02 4.72
CA SER A 1011 -39.07 -5.01 4.19
C SER A 1011 -38.98 -3.93 3.09
N SER A 1012 -38.52 -2.75 3.49
CA SER A 1012 -38.33 -1.57 2.66
C SER A 1012 -36.84 -1.25 2.65
N ALA A 1013 -36.02 -2.26 2.35
CA ALA A 1013 -34.59 -2.06 2.34
C ALA A 1013 -34.18 -1.22 1.12
N GLY A 1014 -33.95 0.07 1.33
CA GLY A 1014 -33.11 0.86 0.44
C GLY A 1014 -31.72 0.22 0.39
N THR A 1015 -31.19 0.04 -0.81
CA THR A 1015 -29.90 -0.62 -0.99
C THR A 1015 -28.75 0.20 -0.39
N PRO A 1016 -27.74 -0.44 0.24
CA PRO A 1016 -26.47 0.20 0.59
C PRO A 1016 -25.71 0.51 -0.71
N ASP A 1017 -26.10 1.60 -1.35
CA ASP A 1017 -25.78 1.84 -2.75
C ASP A 1017 -24.53 2.73 -2.88
N LEU A 1018 -23.53 2.23 -3.61
CA LEU A 1018 -22.39 3.02 -4.08
C LEU A 1018 -22.82 4.09 -5.10
N ALA A 1019 -23.97 3.89 -5.77
CA ALA A 1019 -24.52 4.80 -6.78
C ALA A 1019 -25.67 5.69 -6.25
N ALA A 1020 -26.23 5.39 -5.08
CA ALA A 1020 -27.40 6.10 -4.54
C ALA A 1020 -27.43 6.11 -2.99
N SER A 1021 -26.83 7.14 -2.40
CA SER A 1021 -27.44 7.76 -1.22
C SER A 1021 -27.63 9.23 -1.55
N SER A 1022 -28.81 9.74 -1.24
CA SER A 1022 -29.23 11.09 -1.60
C SER A 1022 -28.20 12.12 -1.16
N ALA A 1023 -27.69 12.84 -2.15
CA ALA A 1023 -27.39 14.25 -2.04
C ALA A 1023 -28.65 14.96 -1.50
N ALA A 1024 -28.76 15.10 -0.19
CA ALA A 1024 -29.60 16.08 0.45
C ALA A 1024 -29.24 16.08 1.93
N GLU A 1025 -28.71 17.21 2.36
CA GLU A 1025 -29.02 17.72 3.69
C GLU A 1025 -30.45 17.37 4.08
N SER A 1026 -30.63 17.05 5.35
CA SER A 1026 -31.89 17.09 6.08
C SER A 1026 -32.75 18.31 5.69
N ALA A 1027 -33.52 18.20 4.63
CA ALA A 1027 -34.51 19.17 4.20
C ALA A 1027 -35.91 18.67 4.57
N SER A 1028 -36.11 18.36 5.85
CA SER A 1028 -37.40 18.54 6.56
C SER A 1028 -37.25 18.12 8.01
N GLY A 1029 -37.16 19.11 8.92
CA GLY A 1029 -37.27 18.89 10.37
C GLY A 1029 -36.20 19.54 11.25
N VAL A 1030 -35.62 20.68 10.83
CA VAL A 1030 -34.72 21.61 11.56
C VAL A 1030 -33.72 20.99 12.56
N PRO A 1031 -32.47 20.73 12.14
CA PRO A 1031 -31.30 20.71 13.01
C PRO A 1031 -30.44 21.98 12.80
N ASN A 1032 -29.85 22.53 13.87
CA ASN A 1032 -28.97 23.70 13.92
C ASN A 1032 -28.25 24.04 12.58
N THR A 1033 -28.56 25.20 11.98
CA THR A 1033 -28.04 25.66 10.68
C THR A 1033 -26.62 26.22 10.71
N ASN A 1034 -25.92 26.17 11.83
CA ASN A 1034 -24.77 27.04 12.06
C ASN A 1034 -23.39 26.35 12.01
N PHE A 1035 -23.35 25.01 11.92
CA PHE A 1035 -22.12 24.25 11.67
C PHE A 1035 -22.38 22.99 10.83
N THR A 1036 -21.32 22.43 10.25
CA THR A 1036 -21.31 21.17 9.52
C THR A 1036 -20.42 20.16 10.23
N LEU A 1037 -20.92 18.93 10.41
CA LEU A 1037 -20.14 17.77 10.85
C LEU A 1037 -20.47 16.59 9.94
N ARG A 1038 -19.43 15.95 9.38
CA ARG A 1038 -19.58 14.84 8.43
C ARG A 1038 -18.42 13.85 8.51
N PRO A 1039 -18.65 12.55 8.24
CA PRO A 1039 -17.60 11.56 8.19
C PRO A 1039 -16.64 11.82 7.02
N THR A 1040 -15.35 11.59 7.24
CA THR A 1040 -14.31 11.59 6.21
C THR A 1040 -13.58 10.25 6.18
N ALA A 1041 -12.70 10.05 5.20
CA ALA A 1041 -11.88 8.87 5.14
C ALA A 1041 -10.92 8.82 6.33
N GLY A 1042 -11.25 7.97 7.32
CA GLY A 1042 -10.49 7.82 8.54
C GLY A 1042 -10.72 8.89 9.60
N GLY A 1043 -11.82 9.64 9.53
CA GLY A 1043 -12.14 10.65 10.54
C GLY A 1043 -13.50 11.34 10.39
N TYR A 1044 -13.55 12.57 10.87
CA TYR A 1044 -14.69 13.47 10.82
C TYR A 1044 -14.18 14.89 10.49
N PHE A 1045 -14.92 15.58 9.64
CA PHE A 1045 -14.69 16.99 9.31
C PHE A 1045 -15.77 17.83 9.98
N PHE A 1046 -15.33 18.84 10.70
CA PHE A 1046 -16.16 19.83 11.36
C PHE A 1046 -15.85 21.23 10.81
N GLU A 1047 -16.87 22.05 10.63
CA GLU A 1047 -16.72 23.45 10.26
C GLU A 1047 -17.87 24.30 10.80
N ASN A 1048 -17.56 25.50 11.31
CA ASN A 1048 -18.54 26.53 11.66
C ASN A 1048 -18.13 27.90 11.07
N ALA A 1049 -18.65 29.00 11.61
CA ALA A 1049 -18.28 30.35 11.17
C ALA A 1049 -16.83 30.74 11.51
N PHE A 1050 -16.21 30.10 12.52
CA PHE A 1050 -14.96 30.52 13.15
C PHE A 1050 -13.77 29.64 12.77
N PHE A 1051 -13.97 28.32 12.66
CA PHE A 1051 -12.90 27.36 12.37
C PHE A 1051 -13.37 26.15 11.59
N SER A 1052 -12.41 25.43 11.01
CA SER A 1052 -12.59 24.09 10.46
C SER A 1052 -11.57 23.14 11.06
N MET A 1053 -11.98 21.89 11.33
CA MET A 1053 -11.12 20.88 11.93
C MET A 1053 -11.39 19.49 11.33
N THR A 1054 -10.33 18.73 11.10
CA THR A 1054 -10.40 17.30 10.78
C THR A 1054 -9.87 16.50 11.96
N ILE A 1055 -10.73 15.61 12.50
CA ILE A 1055 -10.42 14.72 13.63
C ILE A 1055 -10.36 13.30 13.09
N SER A 1056 -9.29 12.58 13.38
CA SER A 1056 -9.21 11.16 12.99
C SER A 1056 -10.14 10.27 13.82
N ARG A 1057 -10.39 9.06 13.31
CA ARG A 1057 -11.07 7.97 14.04
C ARG A 1057 -10.37 7.51 15.33
N PHE A 1058 -9.14 7.96 15.57
CA PHE A 1058 -8.35 7.60 16.74
C PHE A 1058 -8.27 8.74 17.76
N GLY A 1059 -9.16 9.74 17.61
CA GLY A 1059 -9.30 10.85 18.54
C GLY A 1059 -8.15 11.85 18.50
N HIS A 1060 -7.49 12.01 17.36
CA HIS A 1060 -6.36 12.92 17.20
C HIS A 1060 -6.61 13.98 16.12
N ILE A 1061 -6.07 15.18 16.30
CA ILE A 1061 -6.29 16.34 15.42
C ILE A 1061 -5.41 16.17 14.18
N GLN A 1062 -6.01 16.08 13.00
CA GLN A 1062 -5.25 15.99 11.75
C GLN A 1062 -4.92 17.39 11.20
N ASN A 1063 -5.92 18.28 11.20
CA ASN A 1063 -5.79 19.66 10.77
C ASN A 1063 -6.81 20.53 11.50
N PHE A 1064 -6.42 21.72 11.95
CA PHE A 1064 -7.27 22.67 12.66
C PHE A 1064 -6.92 24.09 12.22
N VAL A 1065 -7.89 24.80 11.62
CA VAL A 1065 -7.67 26.04 10.87
C VAL A 1065 -8.62 27.13 11.36
N SER A 1066 -8.11 28.34 11.62
CA SER A 1066 -8.93 29.53 11.88
C SER A 1066 -9.48 30.05 10.54
N LYS A 1067 -10.80 30.17 10.41
CA LYS A 1067 -11.44 30.69 9.17
C LYS A 1067 -11.27 32.19 9.02
N LYS A 1068 -11.14 32.92 10.13
CA LYS A 1068 -10.91 34.37 10.10
C LYS A 1068 -9.54 34.71 9.52
N THR A 1069 -8.52 33.93 9.85
CA THR A 1069 -7.14 34.19 9.40
C THR A 1069 -6.71 33.32 8.22
N GLY A 1070 -7.41 32.21 7.96
CA GLY A 1070 -7.02 31.19 6.98
C GLY A 1070 -5.79 30.38 7.37
N ARG A 1071 -5.30 30.49 8.62
CA ARG A 1071 -4.06 29.86 9.09
C ARG A 1071 -4.33 28.58 9.86
N THR A 1072 -3.49 27.57 9.63
CA THR A 1072 -3.47 26.33 10.41
C THR A 1072 -2.94 26.58 11.81
N ILE A 1073 -3.82 26.42 12.81
CA ILE A 1073 -3.47 26.50 14.23
C ILE A 1073 -2.61 25.29 14.61
N PHE A 1074 -3.15 24.09 14.37
CA PHE A 1074 -2.48 22.82 14.63
C PHE A 1074 -2.70 21.82 13.49
N SER A 1075 -1.70 20.98 13.27
CA SER A 1075 -1.74 19.81 12.38
C SER A 1075 -1.06 18.63 13.05
N GLU A 1076 -1.35 17.40 12.60
CA GLU A 1076 -0.68 16.17 13.08
C GLU A 1076 -0.61 16.04 14.61
N GLY A 1077 -1.64 16.53 15.29
CA GLY A 1077 -1.75 16.49 16.75
C GLY A 1077 -2.00 15.07 17.20
N VAL A 1078 -1.06 14.48 17.96
CA VAL A 1078 -1.10 13.08 18.39
C VAL A 1078 -0.73 12.92 19.87
N LEU A 1079 -1.31 11.90 20.51
CA LEU A 1079 -0.86 11.45 21.82
C LEU A 1079 0.37 10.55 21.64
N TYR A 1080 1.47 10.88 22.32
CA TYR A 1080 2.80 10.36 22.01
C TYR A 1080 3.58 9.93 23.25
N THR A 1081 4.24 8.78 23.16
CA THR A 1081 5.30 8.35 24.08
C THR A 1081 6.38 7.53 23.35
N ASP A 1082 7.62 7.63 23.83
CA ASP A 1082 8.77 6.84 23.41
C ASP A 1082 9.63 6.34 24.60
N TYR A 1083 9.17 6.60 25.83
CA TYR A 1083 9.96 6.38 27.04
C TYR A 1083 9.10 6.08 28.27
N GLY A 1084 9.55 5.12 29.10
CA GLY A 1084 8.95 4.77 30.40
C GLY A 1084 7.80 3.76 30.36
N PHE A 1085 7.09 3.63 29.23
CA PHE A 1085 5.92 2.75 29.12
C PHE A 1085 6.11 1.56 28.15
N GLY A 1086 6.99 1.71 27.15
CA GLY A 1086 7.25 0.69 26.14
C GLY A 1086 8.73 0.32 26.08
N THR A 1087 9.14 -0.30 24.97
CA THR A 1087 10.56 -0.50 24.69
C THR A 1087 11.23 0.86 24.48
N LYS A 1088 12.39 1.06 25.09
CA LYS A 1088 13.17 2.29 24.95
C LYS A 1088 13.51 2.58 23.48
N GLY A 1089 13.20 3.78 23.01
CA GLY A 1089 13.53 4.25 21.65
C GLY A 1089 12.48 3.94 20.59
N GLU A 1090 11.41 3.24 20.94
CA GLU A 1090 10.29 2.98 20.04
C GLU A 1090 9.15 3.98 20.28
N ARG A 1091 8.58 4.50 19.19
CA ARG A 1091 7.50 5.50 19.26
C ARG A 1091 6.13 4.82 19.28
N TYR A 1092 5.29 5.23 20.22
CA TYR A 1092 3.90 4.79 20.35
C TYR A 1092 2.98 6.00 20.21
N LEU A 1093 1.95 5.86 19.37
CA LEU A 1093 1.05 6.94 18.98
C LEU A 1093 -0.39 6.43 18.98
N ASN A 1094 -1.35 7.31 19.31
CA ASN A 1094 -2.77 7.00 19.10
C ASN A 1094 -3.11 6.96 17.60
N SER A 1095 -2.38 7.68 16.74
CA SER A 1095 -2.56 7.64 15.28
C SER A 1095 -2.27 6.27 14.63
N ASN A 1096 -1.59 5.37 15.36
CA ASN A 1096 -1.36 3.99 14.93
C ASN A 1096 -2.41 3.02 15.48
N GLU A 1097 -3.34 3.47 16.33
CA GLU A 1097 -4.36 2.59 16.91
C GLU A 1097 -5.33 2.07 15.84
N VAL A 1098 -5.94 0.91 16.08
CA VAL A 1098 -6.75 0.21 15.06
C VAL A 1098 -8.05 -0.36 15.62
N GLU A 1099 -8.20 -0.35 16.96
CA GLU A 1099 -9.36 -0.82 17.71
C GLU A 1099 -9.94 0.32 18.58
N ALA A 1100 -9.66 1.58 18.20
CA ALA A 1100 -10.23 2.75 18.85
C ALA A 1100 -11.75 2.76 18.64
N TRP A 1101 -12.45 3.07 19.70
CA TRP A 1101 -13.88 3.31 19.68
C TRP A 1101 -14.16 4.75 19.33
N ALA A 1102 -15.27 4.99 18.65
CA ALA A 1102 -15.80 6.32 18.39
C ALA A 1102 -17.27 6.37 18.80
N ARG A 1103 -17.73 7.52 19.28
CA ARG A 1103 -19.12 7.79 19.63
C ARG A 1103 -19.45 9.25 19.37
N LEU A 1104 -20.67 9.51 18.90
CA LEU A 1104 -21.20 10.83 18.63
C LEU A 1104 -22.51 11.01 19.39
N ASP A 1105 -22.62 12.08 20.17
CA ASP A 1105 -23.83 12.43 20.92
C ASP A 1105 -24.22 13.89 20.65
N THR A 1106 -25.50 14.17 20.43
CA THR A 1106 -26.02 15.56 20.42
C THR A 1106 -26.36 15.97 21.85
N LEU A 1107 -25.75 17.06 22.32
CA LEU A 1107 -25.97 17.61 23.66
C LEU A 1107 -27.26 18.43 23.72
N GLU A 1108 -27.77 18.71 24.93
CA GLU A 1108 -29.02 19.47 25.13
C GLU A 1108 -29.01 20.87 24.50
N ASN A 1109 -27.82 21.49 24.41
CA ASN A 1109 -27.65 22.79 23.77
C ASN A 1109 -27.52 22.71 22.23
N GLY A 1110 -27.57 21.52 21.66
CA GLY A 1110 -27.43 21.26 20.22
C GLY A 1110 -25.97 21.16 19.73
N ASP A 1111 -24.98 21.23 20.62
CA ASP A 1111 -23.59 20.90 20.30
C ASP A 1111 -23.42 19.39 20.11
N VAL A 1112 -22.35 18.96 19.47
CA VAL A 1112 -22.01 17.55 19.29
C VAL A 1112 -20.77 17.19 20.11
N ARG A 1113 -20.84 16.10 20.86
CA ARG A 1113 -19.70 15.48 21.52
C ARG A 1113 -19.18 14.31 20.69
N LEU A 1114 -17.91 14.35 20.30
CA LEU A 1114 -17.20 13.21 19.71
C LEU A 1114 -16.30 12.61 20.79
N HIS A 1115 -16.52 11.33 21.12
CA HIS A 1115 -15.76 10.60 22.13
C HIS A 1115 -14.97 9.47 21.47
N PHE A 1116 -13.70 9.34 21.84
CA PHE A 1116 -12.80 8.30 21.37
C PHE A 1116 -12.11 7.57 22.51
N GLU A 1117 -11.98 6.25 22.42
CA GLU A 1117 -11.28 5.44 23.41
C GLU A 1117 -10.38 4.39 22.75
N GLY A 1118 -9.11 4.31 23.14
CA GLY A 1118 -8.15 3.38 22.55
C GLY A 1118 -6.90 3.13 23.39
N ARG A 1119 -5.89 2.51 22.78
CA ARG A 1119 -4.57 2.26 23.38
C ARG A 1119 -3.46 2.77 22.48
N LEU A 1120 -2.35 3.20 23.06
CA LEU A 1120 -1.17 3.57 22.28
C LEU A 1120 -0.52 2.35 21.65
N ARG A 1121 -0.08 2.50 20.39
CA ARG A 1121 0.48 1.43 19.56
C ARG A 1121 1.61 1.94 18.65
N LYS A 1122 2.49 1.04 18.21
CA LYS A 1122 3.48 1.33 17.14
C LYS A 1122 2.84 1.13 15.76
N LYS A 1123 3.44 1.72 14.73
CA LYS A 1123 2.97 1.64 13.34
C LYS A 1123 2.77 0.21 12.80
N ASP A 1124 3.45 -0.78 13.38
CA ASP A 1124 3.38 -2.17 12.95
C ASP A 1124 2.10 -2.91 13.42
N ARG A 1125 1.57 -3.81 12.58
CA ARG A 1125 0.37 -4.60 12.89
C ARG A 1125 0.55 -5.54 14.08
N PHE A 1126 1.76 -5.89 14.49
CA PHE A 1126 2.03 -6.64 15.73
C PHE A 1126 2.53 -5.75 16.86
N GLY A 1127 2.71 -4.45 16.60
CA GLY A 1127 3.32 -3.46 17.47
C GLY A 1127 2.49 -3.02 18.68
N ARG A 1128 1.86 -3.97 19.38
CA ARG A 1128 1.16 -3.70 20.64
C ARG A 1128 2.14 -3.26 21.72
N MET A 1129 1.62 -2.44 22.63
CA MET A 1129 2.37 -1.96 23.77
C MET A 1129 2.36 -3.00 24.90
N PRO A 1130 3.52 -3.45 25.42
CA PRO A 1130 3.56 -4.45 26.49
C PRO A 1130 2.85 -3.99 27.78
N GLN A 1131 3.02 -2.71 28.13
CA GLN A 1131 2.30 -2.05 29.21
C GLN A 1131 1.35 -1.02 28.59
N PRO A 1132 0.06 -1.34 28.41
CA PRO A 1132 -0.83 -0.50 27.63
C PRO A 1132 -1.08 0.83 28.33
N VAL A 1133 -0.91 1.93 27.58
CA VAL A 1133 -1.44 3.24 27.93
C VAL A 1133 -2.78 3.38 27.21
N SER A 1134 -3.87 3.45 27.97
CA SER A 1134 -5.21 3.67 27.42
C SER A 1134 -5.51 5.16 27.43
N PHE A 1135 -6.24 5.62 26.42
CA PHE A 1135 -6.62 7.02 26.28
C PHE A 1135 -8.11 7.14 26.00
N VAL A 1136 -8.67 8.23 26.49
CA VAL A 1136 -9.96 8.78 26.08
C VAL A 1136 -9.70 10.19 25.57
N THR A 1137 -10.30 10.55 24.45
CA THR A 1137 -10.28 11.91 23.92
C THR A 1137 -11.67 12.32 23.51
N GLU A 1138 -12.12 13.47 24.01
CA GLU A 1138 -13.44 14.02 23.69
C GLU A 1138 -13.30 15.40 23.08
N PHE A 1139 -14.10 15.69 22.05
CA PHE A 1139 -14.25 17.01 21.46
C PHE A 1139 -15.70 17.44 21.60
N THR A 1140 -15.96 18.64 22.13
CA THR A 1140 -17.29 19.28 22.08
C THR A 1140 -17.27 20.36 21.02
N LEU A 1141 -18.13 20.19 20.02
CA LEU A 1141 -18.16 20.97 18.79
C LEU A 1141 -19.53 21.63 18.63
N GLY A 1142 -19.55 22.93 18.36
CA GLY A 1142 -20.78 23.71 18.34
C GLY A 1142 -20.68 24.99 17.54
N ASP A 1143 -21.71 25.82 17.65
CA ASP A 1143 -21.74 27.14 17.02
C ASP A 1143 -21.09 28.22 17.90
N SER A 1144 -19.80 28.05 18.19
CA SER A 1144 -19.03 29.05 18.91
C SER A 1144 -17.60 29.16 18.37
N ASP A 1145 -16.91 30.23 18.76
CA ASP A 1145 -15.48 30.43 18.54
C ASP A 1145 -14.62 29.55 19.46
N SER A 1146 -15.22 28.56 20.15
CA SER A 1146 -14.54 27.72 21.12
C SER A 1146 -14.61 26.23 20.77
N LEU A 1147 -13.47 25.56 20.93
CA LEU A 1147 -13.34 24.11 20.93
C LEU A 1147 -13.00 23.65 22.35
N LYS A 1148 -13.83 22.77 22.93
CA LYS A 1148 -13.47 22.08 24.17
C LYS A 1148 -12.94 20.69 23.84
N MET A 1149 -11.79 20.36 24.41
CA MET A 1149 -11.17 19.05 24.28
C MET A 1149 -10.86 18.50 25.66
N ARG A 1150 -11.35 17.30 25.96
CA ARG A 1150 -11.02 16.55 27.17
C ARG A 1150 -10.11 15.40 26.80
N SER A 1151 -9.10 15.12 27.62
CA SER A 1151 -8.28 13.93 27.47
C SER A 1151 -8.06 13.28 28.82
N ARG A 1152 -8.36 11.98 28.86
CA ARG A 1152 -8.09 11.14 30.01
C ARG A 1152 -7.14 10.03 29.63
N ILE A 1153 -6.14 9.81 30.47
CA ILE A 1153 -5.14 8.76 30.29
C ILE A 1153 -5.21 7.81 31.47
N ASP A 1154 -5.24 6.51 31.17
CA ASP A 1154 -5.05 5.45 32.15
C ASP A 1154 -3.74 4.70 31.84
N ALA A 1155 -2.80 4.80 32.77
CA ALA A 1155 -1.47 4.22 32.65
C ALA A 1155 -1.12 3.45 33.93
N PRO A 1156 -1.75 2.30 34.19
CA PRO A 1156 -1.68 1.61 35.48
C PRO A 1156 -0.27 1.13 35.83
N HIS A 1157 0.58 0.95 34.81
CA HIS A 1157 1.97 0.52 34.97
C HIS A 1157 2.98 1.67 35.11
N ALA A 1158 2.56 2.93 34.98
CA ALA A 1158 3.42 4.10 35.17
C ALA A 1158 4.10 4.10 36.55
N LYS A 1159 3.43 3.53 37.56
CA LYS A 1159 3.94 3.40 38.94
C LYS A 1159 5.24 2.60 39.05
N ASN A 1160 5.53 1.76 38.06
CA ASN A 1160 6.72 0.90 38.04
C ASN A 1160 7.88 1.53 37.26
N ALA A 1161 7.67 2.66 36.58
CA ALA A 1161 8.72 3.39 35.88
C ALA A 1161 9.35 4.43 36.82
N SER A 1162 10.68 4.56 36.81
CA SER A 1162 11.37 5.64 37.53
C SER A 1162 11.27 6.98 36.81
N GLU A 1163 11.13 6.94 35.48
CA GLU A 1163 11.00 8.08 34.59
C GLU A 1163 10.07 7.73 33.42
N ALA A 1164 9.25 8.68 32.98
CA ALA A 1164 8.32 8.48 31.89
C ALA A 1164 8.09 9.76 31.06
N PHE A 1165 7.72 9.60 29.80
CA PHE A 1165 7.33 10.70 28.92
C PHE A 1165 6.02 10.37 28.21
N LEU A 1166 5.02 11.24 28.32
CA LEU A 1166 3.75 11.14 27.60
C LEU A 1166 3.18 12.53 27.43
N ALA A 1167 2.87 12.89 26.20
CA ALA A 1167 2.35 14.22 25.88
C ALA A 1167 1.41 14.17 24.68
N TRP A 1168 0.50 15.14 24.62
CA TRP A 1168 0.00 15.58 23.33
C TRP A 1168 1.11 16.34 22.62
N MET A 1169 1.47 15.88 21.44
CA MET A 1169 2.38 16.54 20.51
C MET A 1169 1.54 17.18 19.41
N LEU A 1170 1.45 18.51 19.41
CA LEU A 1170 0.69 19.30 18.45
C LEU A 1170 1.66 20.03 17.52
N ASN A 1171 1.67 19.72 16.23
CA ASN A 1171 2.49 20.49 15.30
C ASN A 1171 1.79 21.83 15.02
N SER A 1172 2.51 22.95 15.17
CA SER A 1172 2.00 24.25 14.77
C SER A 1172 2.88 24.85 13.67
N PRO A 1173 2.40 24.90 12.42
CA PRO A 1173 3.19 25.43 11.32
C PRO A 1173 3.26 26.96 11.32
N THR A 1174 2.33 27.66 11.98
CA THR A 1174 2.20 29.13 11.90
C THR A 1174 2.52 29.89 13.17
N ILE A 1175 2.46 29.24 14.35
CA ILE A 1175 2.65 29.92 15.63
C ILE A 1175 4.14 30.28 15.80
N ASP A 1176 4.42 31.56 16.04
CA ASP A 1176 5.78 32.10 16.20
C ASP A 1176 5.99 32.86 17.51
N GLU A 1177 4.94 33.06 18.32
CA GLU A 1177 5.02 33.76 19.60
C GLU A 1177 3.95 33.20 20.54
N PHE A 1178 4.22 33.18 21.84
CA PHE A 1178 3.23 32.81 22.85
C PHE A 1178 3.35 33.69 24.10
N ASP A 1179 2.20 33.92 24.74
CA ASP A 1179 2.11 34.53 26.06
C ASP A 1179 1.55 33.51 27.06
N PHE A 1180 2.28 33.23 28.13
CA PHE A 1180 1.75 32.53 29.29
C PHE A 1180 1.19 33.56 30.27
N ARG A 1181 -0.04 33.35 30.70
CA ARG A 1181 -0.74 34.22 31.64
C ARG A 1181 -1.22 33.45 32.86
N LYS A 1182 -1.07 34.10 34.01
CA LYS A 1182 -1.56 33.61 35.30
C LYS A 1182 -2.26 34.74 36.04
N ASP A 1183 -3.45 34.47 36.58
CA ASP A 1183 -4.26 35.48 37.27
C ASP A 1183 -4.43 36.80 36.45
N GLY A 1184 -4.57 36.68 35.13
CA GLY A 1184 -4.70 37.79 34.19
C GLY A 1184 -3.41 38.57 33.87
N ARG A 1185 -2.26 38.19 34.44
CA ARG A 1185 -0.95 38.82 34.17
C ARG A 1185 -0.09 37.92 33.29
N THR A 1186 0.60 38.52 32.33
CA THR A 1186 1.61 37.82 31.52
C THR A 1186 2.82 37.51 32.38
N ILE A 1187 3.14 36.21 32.51
CA ILE A 1187 4.31 35.72 33.25
C ILE A 1187 5.47 35.43 32.30
N VAL A 1188 5.19 35.00 31.07
CA VAL A 1188 6.18 34.75 30.02
C VAL A 1188 5.60 35.26 28.70
N SER A 1189 6.41 35.96 27.90
CA SER A 1189 6.10 36.34 26.53
C SER A 1189 7.38 36.15 25.72
N GLU A 1190 7.38 35.19 24.80
CA GLU A 1190 8.59 34.79 24.10
C GLU A 1190 8.37 34.61 22.60
N ARG A 1191 9.41 34.96 21.84
CA ARG A 1191 9.55 34.76 20.39
C ARG A 1191 10.87 34.03 20.12
N PRO A 1192 10.89 32.92 19.35
CA PRO A 1192 12.09 32.12 19.14
C PRO A 1192 13.13 32.90 18.35
N GLN A 1193 14.38 32.81 18.80
CA GLN A 1193 15.54 33.20 17.98
C GLN A 1193 16.10 32.01 17.19
N GLU A 1194 15.96 30.76 17.68
CA GLU A 1194 16.33 29.53 16.98
C GLU A 1194 15.33 28.39 17.25
N LEU A 1195 14.92 27.65 16.20
CA LEU A 1195 13.91 26.58 16.26
C LEU A 1195 14.48 25.18 16.59
N ASN A 1196 15.74 25.04 17.00
CA ASN A 1196 16.44 23.74 16.96
C ASN A 1196 16.67 23.03 18.30
N ALA A 1197 16.04 23.48 19.40
CA ALA A 1197 16.15 22.83 20.71
C ALA A 1197 14.84 22.91 21.52
N ARG A 1198 14.72 22.02 22.53
CA ARG A 1198 13.66 22.06 23.55
C ARG A 1198 13.66 23.41 24.27
N ALA A 1199 12.64 24.21 24.07
CA ALA A 1199 12.48 25.57 24.58
C ALA A 1199 11.13 25.76 25.30
N TRP A 1200 10.98 26.89 26.00
CA TRP A 1200 9.69 27.35 26.55
C TRP A 1200 9.02 26.41 27.54
N GLN A 1201 9.83 25.83 28.43
CA GLN A 1201 9.37 24.82 29.37
C GLN A 1201 8.87 25.41 30.69
N THR A 1202 7.69 24.99 31.15
CA THR A 1202 7.14 25.42 32.45
C THR A 1202 7.83 24.77 33.66
N LYS A 1203 8.51 23.63 33.46
CA LYS A 1203 9.14 22.82 34.52
C LYS A 1203 10.33 23.46 35.26
N ASN A 1204 11.02 24.44 34.68
CA ASN A 1204 12.32 24.92 35.17
C ASN A 1204 12.30 26.27 35.91
N GLY A 1205 11.15 26.88 36.21
CA GLY A 1205 11.18 28.15 36.94
C GLY A 1205 9.89 28.92 37.21
N ASP A 1206 8.74 28.64 36.58
CA ASP A 1206 7.58 29.52 36.70
C ASP A 1206 6.27 28.77 36.94
N VAL A 1207 5.38 29.45 37.66
CA VAL A 1207 4.05 28.94 38.02
C VAL A 1207 3.29 28.57 36.75
N MET A 1208 2.73 27.36 36.71
CA MET A 1208 1.94 26.87 35.59
C MET A 1208 0.83 27.89 35.21
N PRO A 1209 0.73 28.31 33.93
CA PRO A 1209 -0.25 29.30 33.50
C PRO A 1209 -1.68 28.75 33.55
N ASP A 1210 -2.64 29.65 33.76
CA ASP A 1210 -4.07 29.33 33.67
C ASP A 1210 -4.60 29.59 32.24
N GLU A 1211 -3.89 30.46 31.49
CA GLU A 1211 -4.20 30.87 30.12
C GLU A 1211 -2.91 30.95 29.30
N MET A 1212 -2.97 30.51 28.04
CA MET A 1212 -1.89 30.64 27.07
C MET A 1212 -2.42 31.23 25.77
N ILE A 1213 -1.79 32.29 25.26
CA ILE A 1213 -2.16 32.93 23.99
C ILE A 1213 -1.10 32.57 22.96
N LEU A 1214 -1.49 31.87 21.90
CA LEU A 1214 -0.62 31.52 20.78
C LEU A 1214 -0.86 32.48 19.61
N LYS A 1215 0.22 33.05 19.09
CA LYS A 1215 0.18 34.12 18.08
C LYS A 1215 0.91 33.72 16.81
N ALA A 1216 0.51 34.34 15.70
CA ALA A 1216 1.25 34.33 14.45
C ALA A 1216 1.48 35.76 13.97
N VAL A 1217 2.75 36.16 13.89
CA VAL A 1217 3.19 37.50 13.50
C VAL A 1217 2.60 38.56 14.45
N GLY A 1218 2.65 38.30 15.76
CA GLY A 1218 2.15 39.19 16.81
C GLY A 1218 0.62 39.25 16.95
N VAL A 1219 -0.14 38.52 16.14
CA VAL A 1219 -1.61 38.47 16.20
C VAL A 1219 -2.06 37.18 16.90
N PRO A 1220 -2.90 37.26 17.95
CA PRO A 1220 -3.51 36.07 18.57
C PRO A 1220 -4.25 35.21 17.55
N LEU A 1221 -3.93 33.91 17.52
CA LEU A 1221 -4.63 32.90 16.73
C LEU A 1221 -5.55 32.05 17.60
N VAL A 1222 -5.07 31.64 18.76
CA VAL A 1222 -5.82 30.82 19.70
C VAL A 1222 -5.41 31.14 21.13
N THR A 1223 -6.38 31.28 22.01
CA THR A 1223 -6.19 31.28 23.46
C THR A 1223 -6.55 29.90 23.99
N VAL A 1224 -5.66 29.29 24.77
CA VAL A 1224 -5.87 28.01 25.43
C VAL A 1224 -6.03 28.25 26.92
N THR A 1225 -7.18 27.89 27.48
CA THR A 1225 -7.44 27.94 28.92
C THR A 1225 -7.42 26.54 29.50
N PHE A 1226 -6.77 26.39 30.66
CA PHE A 1226 -6.62 25.12 31.35
C PHE A 1226 -7.61 25.04 32.52
N THR A 1227 -8.65 24.23 32.39
CA THR A 1227 -9.57 23.94 33.48
C THR A 1227 -9.16 22.60 34.10
N GLY A 1228 -8.57 22.67 35.29
CA GLY A 1228 -8.21 21.44 36.02
C GLY A 1228 -9.46 20.69 36.44
N SER A 1229 -9.68 19.49 35.90
CA SER A 1229 -10.46 18.46 36.59
C SER A 1229 -9.69 17.99 37.84
N SER A 1230 -10.35 17.18 38.67
CA SER A 1230 -10.00 16.69 40.03
C SER A 1230 -8.53 16.34 40.38
N HIS A 1231 -7.56 16.38 39.44
CA HIS A 1231 -6.16 15.97 39.60
C HIS A 1231 -5.07 16.96 39.13
N GLY A 1232 -5.38 18.20 38.73
CA GLY A 1232 -4.39 19.31 38.58
C GLY A 1232 -4.01 19.72 37.14
N LEU A 1233 -3.08 20.69 37.00
CA LEU A 1233 -2.59 21.24 35.72
C LEU A 1233 -1.52 20.33 35.05
N PRO A 1234 -1.27 20.44 33.73
CA PRO A 1234 -0.26 19.62 33.03
C PRO A 1234 1.11 19.61 33.72
N ALA A 1235 1.84 18.50 33.61
CA ALA A 1235 3.12 18.31 34.29
C ALA A 1235 4.24 19.20 33.71
N ASN A 1236 4.18 19.49 32.42
CA ASN A 1236 5.07 20.42 31.72
C ASN A 1236 4.40 20.85 30.41
N ILE A 1237 4.72 22.06 29.95
CA ILE A 1237 4.42 22.52 28.60
C ILE A 1237 5.73 23.00 28.01
N PHE A 1238 6.06 22.61 26.78
CA PHE A 1238 7.26 23.08 26.08
C PHE A 1238 7.12 22.96 24.56
N MET A 1239 8.04 23.56 23.81
CA MET A 1239 8.17 23.30 22.37
C MET A 1239 9.51 22.68 22.03
N ASP A 1240 9.50 21.80 21.04
CA ASP A 1240 10.71 21.32 20.37
C ASP A 1240 10.47 21.43 18.86
N ARG A 1241 11.22 22.33 18.21
CA ARG A 1241 11.00 22.77 16.84
C ARG A 1241 9.59 23.35 16.62
N LYS A 1242 8.82 22.76 15.72
CA LYS A 1242 7.42 23.15 15.44
C LYS A 1242 6.40 22.35 16.25
N ASN A 1243 6.85 21.47 17.14
CA ASN A 1243 5.96 20.64 17.93
C ASN A 1243 5.80 21.23 19.33
N PHE A 1244 4.56 21.45 19.70
CA PHE A 1244 4.14 21.89 21.01
C PHE A 1244 3.72 20.68 21.83
N PHE A 1245 4.28 20.54 23.04
CA PHE A 1245 4.07 19.40 23.92
C PHE A 1245 3.27 19.81 25.15
N LEU A 1246 2.11 19.18 25.33
CA LEU A 1246 1.31 19.25 26.55
C LEU A 1246 1.50 17.93 27.31
N CYS A 1247 2.33 17.95 28.35
CA CYS A 1247 2.80 16.73 29.00
C CYS A 1247 1.88 16.28 30.14
N PHE A 1248 1.46 15.01 30.08
CA PHE A 1248 0.94 14.26 31.21
C PHE A 1248 2.08 13.79 32.12
N PHE A 1249 3.18 13.34 31.49
CA PHE A 1249 4.40 12.88 32.16
C PHE A 1249 5.63 13.40 31.44
N ASP A 1250 6.62 13.87 32.19
CA ASP A 1250 7.91 14.30 31.65
C ASP A 1250 9.01 14.19 32.71
N GLY A 1251 9.77 13.08 32.69
CA GLY A 1251 10.91 12.82 33.56
C GLY A 1251 10.58 12.00 34.81
N LYS A 1252 11.28 12.28 35.93
CA LYS A 1252 11.18 11.51 37.18
C LYS A 1252 9.78 11.58 37.80
N LEU A 1253 9.26 10.42 38.17
CA LEU A 1253 7.99 10.29 38.87
C LEU A 1253 8.23 10.41 40.39
N ASN A 1254 7.89 11.56 40.97
CA ASN A 1254 8.22 11.91 42.36
C ASN A 1254 7.22 11.40 43.42
N ALA A 1255 6.16 10.68 43.02
CA ALA A 1255 5.10 10.15 43.88
C ALA A 1255 4.40 8.96 43.19
N PRO A 1256 3.61 8.13 43.88
CA PRO A 1256 2.71 7.21 43.19
C PRO A 1256 1.75 8.03 42.31
N VAL A 1257 1.99 7.98 41.00
CA VAL A 1257 1.17 8.60 39.97
C VAL A 1257 -0.28 8.15 40.13
N PRO A 1258 -1.27 9.06 40.11
CA PRO A 1258 -2.67 8.66 40.04
C PRO A 1258 -2.87 7.79 38.79
N VAL A 1259 -3.51 6.62 38.97
CA VAL A 1259 -3.69 5.61 37.92
C VAL A 1259 -4.32 6.22 36.65
N SER A 1260 -5.21 7.19 36.84
CA SER A 1260 -5.86 7.96 35.79
C SER A 1260 -5.53 9.46 35.95
N GLN A 1261 -5.22 10.14 34.85
CA GLN A 1261 -5.16 11.60 34.76
C GLN A 1261 -6.22 12.09 33.78
N ASP A 1262 -6.81 13.26 34.05
CA ASP A 1262 -7.86 13.86 33.24
C ASP A 1262 -7.58 15.36 33.11
N PHE A 1263 -7.69 15.87 31.89
CA PHE A 1263 -7.45 17.27 31.56
C PHE A 1263 -8.53 17.77 30.61
N GLU A 1264 -8.97 19.00 30.84
CA GLU A 1264 -9.84 19.72 29.94
C GLU A 1264 -9.13 20.98 29.44
N TRP A 1265 -9.25 21.23 28.14
CA TRP A 1265 -8.71 22.38 27.46
C TRP A 1265 -9.81 23.08 26.68
N THR A 1266 -9.86 24.39 26.83
CA THR A 1266 -10.72 25.24 26.00
C THR A 1266 -9.85 26.06 25.08
N PHE A 1267 -9.97 25.83 23.78
CA PHE A 1267 -9.33 26.62 22.73
C PHE A 1267 -10.35 27.67 22.28
N GLN A 1268 -10.06 28.95 22.50
CA GLN A 1268 -10.81 30.06 21.94
C GLN A 1268 -10.08 30.58 20.70
N ILE A 1269 -10.73 30.51 19.54
CA ILE A 1269 -10.17 30.83 18.23
C ILE A 1269 -10.41 32.30 17.92
N HIS A 1270 -9.35 33.02 17.51
CA HIS A 1270 -9.40 34.47 17.25
C HIS A 1270 -9.50 34.87 15.80
#